data_AF-A0A944C1L2-F1
#
_entry.id   AF-A0A944C1L2-F1
#
_cell.length_a   1.000
_cell.length_b   1.000
_cell.length_c   1.000
_cell.angle_alpha   90.00
_cell.angle_beta   90.00
_cell.angle_gamma   90.00
#
_symmetry.space_group_name_H-M   'P 1'
#
loop_
_entity.id
_entity.type
_entity.pdbx_description
1 polymer ?
#
loop_
_entity_poly.entity_id
_entity_poly.type
_entity_poly.pdbx_seq_one_letter_code
_entity_poly.pdbx_strand_id
1 'polypeptide(L)'
;MLTDIFLPASAAAHPDFAESAKSNVVKNVFLVSPDNTSTVSLPSNEKMKLLEASEVLTGTKFLRAVAAAAESPYLFLSLSTHEIIPSHRCWERMLQTAEATGAEMVYCDRNDSHGAHPCIDYTAGGLRDDFDFGSLVLIRTESLREFLHSTPTPRFRYAGWYALRLFLSRKGIIFHLPEILYTEIETDHRASGEKQFDYVNPAARAVQLEMERACTEHLKQIDAYLAPQDWEDLPPDNEEDYPVEVSVIIPVRNRVRTIQDAVESALSQQADFDFNVIVVDNHSNDGTTEALAEMKQRADIGDRLVVILPERTDLGIGGCWDVAIRSEHCGKYAVQLDSDDLYSAPDVLERIRNAFSGTAPAAMVIGSYRMVDFHLQTLPPGLIDHKEWTAENGRNTALRINGLGAPRAFRTHILRRIGFPNTSYGEDYALGLTISRTWHIHRIYDELYLCRRWEGNSDAALDITRINKNNLYKDRLREMELNARKQLIRLRKHEADEVEVKTFFQKQLERWEEVKVRFEEVEKQMKTRTLPLEECELAVQCNPRRIKSTGAQIDKRTIKNRPCFLCEENRPAEQYNLPAYGTLRILVNPYPILPHHLTIPTRAHQPQTYSLFAEKTPLLAKQMPSLLFFYNGARCGASAPDHAHLQAGARGFVPIERDWKQYDNQLEQIYPFSPQEKNEMAEKGSSPQTDGIFRLQGYACPAFVVKGSVKANILLTLKVIEALERGDREEPDFNLLCWSNVEENANADSVTTVIFPRRAHRPACYTAEGKQHLLISPGALDMGGLLVAPRLEDFEKITPAKAQAILREVAITPGDANKIAKRLHSAPNNENATERAVKLPEADSEVAVGIMKAETLEFSLNGLYSAKGQKVSGLQKVCVKEGGVEWNGNLYSELCFTPSTCTDFFTLNEVPIGIGFHWQRNCRQSFHGALKLIIEDGRLLAVNIIAIEDYLVSVISSEMKATSSPQLLRAHAVISRSWVYNQIIRRHNAPRHTNSFSFVRHQDSIVKWYNGNDHVLFDVCADDHCQRYQGIGQAVLPQVAEAVQATRGQILTFEGALCDTRFSKCCGGVSESYDTCWEEQTFPYLSPVRDDQTHTDLPDLTNEEEAEKWIRSAPPSFCHTTDKELLQEVLNDYDCETTDFYRWTVSFTPEEVHAWILEKSGEELGRITDLIPVKRGAGGRLSLLKIVGSERTLTVGKELEIRRLLSPTHLYSSAFVVDKEYENGELKRFKLTGAGWGHGVGLCQIGAAVMAKQGYDYAQILSHYYPGSQLTTLQE
;
A
#
# COMPACT_ATOMS: atom_id res chain seq x y z
N MET A 1 -3.10 45.50 -19.12
CA MET A 1 -3.35 44.04 -19.25
C MET A 1 -4.80 43.77 -18.87
N LEU A 2 -5.41 42.71 -19.39
CA LEU A 2 -6.79 42.32 -19.06
C LEU A 2 -6.79 41.13 -18.08
N THR A 3 -7.86 40.98 -17.29
CA THR A 3 -8.10 39.87 -16.36
C THR A 3 -9.53 39.34 -16.50
N ASP A 4 -9.72 38.05 -16.24
CA ASP A 4 -11.04 37.46 -16.01
C ASP A 4 -11.31 37.35 -14.51
N ILE A 5 -12.58 37.37 -14.11
CA ILE A 5 -12.99 37.29 -12.69
C ILE A 5 -13.96 36.12 -12.51
N PHE A 6 -13.71 35.25 -11.54
CA PHE A 6 -14.57 34.11 -11.18
C PHE A 6 -15.05 34.26 -9.73
N LEU A 7 -16.34 34.56 -9.54
CA LEU A 7 -16.93 34.88 -8.23
C LEU A 7 -18.27 34.16 -8.01
N PRO A 8 -18.69 33.93 -6.76
CA PRO A 8 -19.99 33.35 -6.48
C PRO A 8 -21.12 34.26 -6.98
N ALA A 9 -22.23 33.67 -7.42
CA ALA A 9 -23.36 34.41 -7.97
C ALA A 9 -24.00 35.40 -6.96
N SER A 10 -23.85 35.16 -5.66
CA SER A 10 -24.25 36.08 -4.58
C SER A 10 -23.57 37.45 -4.68
N ALA A 11 -22.32 37.52 -5.14
CA ALA A 11 -21.57 38.77 -5.26
C ALA A 11 -22.15 39.73 -6.33
N ALA A 12 -22.96 39.24 -7.28
CA ALA A 12 -23.52 40.06 -8.34
C ALA A 12 -24.66 40.99 -7.89
N ALA A 13 -25.18 40.82 -6.66
CA ALA A 13 -26.29 41.61 -6.14
C ALA A 13 -25.86 42.99 -5.60
N HIS A 14 -24.57 43.18 -5.28
CA HIS A 14 -24.08 44.42 -4.67
C HIS A 14 -23.84 45.53 -5.73
N PRO A 15 -24.36 46.76 -5.53
CA PRO A 15 -24.18 47.87 -6.48
C PRO A 15 -22.71 48.23 -6.75
N ASP A 16 -21.88 48.23 -5.71
CA ASP A 16 -20.46 48.58 -5.82
C ASP A 16 -19.66 47.52 -6.60
N PHE A 17 -20.07 46.26 -6.55
CA PHE A 17 -19.47 45.20 -7.36
C PHE A 17 -19.74 45.43 -8.85
N ALA A 18 -21.01 45.69 -9.21
CA ALA A 18 -21.41 45.96 -10.58
C ALA A 18 -20.70 47.17 -11.20
N GLU A 19 -20.40 48.19 -10.40
CA GLU A 19 -19.61 49.34 -10.84
C GLU A 19 -18.12 48.98 -10.99
N SER A 20 -17.52 48.26 -10.04
CA SER A 20 -16.12 47.81 -10.13
C SER A 20 -15.85 46.90 -11.34
N ALA A 21 -16.85 46.09 -11.73
CA ALA A 21 -16.79 45.18 -12.87
C ALA A 21 -16.73 45.92 -14.23
N LYS A 22 -17.05 47.22 -14.27
CA LYS A 22 -16.90 48.06 -15.47
C LYS A 22 -15.46 48.51 -15.72
N SER A 23 -14.53 48.22 -14.80
CA SER A 23 -13.12 48.56 -14.96
C SER A 23 -12.55 48.15 -16.33
N ASN A 24 -11.64 48.98 -16.84
CA ASN A 24 -10.95 48.75 -18.13
C ASN A 24 -9.97 47.57 -18.09
N VAL A 25 -9.59 47.09 -16.90
CA VAL A 25 -8.74 45.89 -16.78
C VAL A 25 -9.56 44.60 -16.76
N VAL A 26 -10.87 44.66 -16.55
CA VAL A 26 -11.74 43.47 -16.49
C VAL A 26 -12.27 43.14 -17.88
N LYS A 27 -11.98 41.92 -18.36
CA LYS A 27 -12.45 41.41 -19.65
C LYS A 27 -13.80 40.72 -19.51
N ASN A 28 -13.86 39.67 -18.69
CA ASN A 28 -15.06 38.89 -18.42
C ASN A 28 -15.25 38.72 -16.91
N VAL A 29 -16.51 38.66 -16.49
CA VAL A 29 -16.91 38.26 -15.13
C VAL A 29 -17.74 37.00 -15.23
N PHE A 30 -17.28 35.91 -14.64
CA PHE A 30 -17.96 34.62 -14.56
C PHE A 30 -18.59 34.47 -13.18
N LEU A 31 -19.91 34.40 -13.15
CA LEU A 31 -20.67 34.11 -11.94
C LEU A 31 -20.81 32.59 -11.78
N VAL A 32 -20.37 32.08 -10.65
CA VAL A 32 -20.34 30.65 -10.31
C VAL A 32 -21.52 30.33 -9.39
N SER A 33 -22.37 29.39 -9.79
CA SER A 33 -23.46 28.87 -8.95
C SER A 33 -23.16 27.42 -8.57
N PRO A 34 -23.01 27.09 -7.27
CA PRO A 34 -22.76 25.73 -6.82
C PRO A 34 -24.00 24.82 -6.90
N ASP A 35 -25.22 25.40 -6.91
CA ASP A 35 -26.48 24.67 -6.99
C ASP A 35 -27.28 25.02 -8.26
N ASN A 36 -27.84 24.00 -8.92
CA ASN A 36 -28.65 24.10 -10.15
C ASN A 36 -30.05 24.73 -9.93
N THR A 37 -30.30 25.33 -8.76
CA THR A 37 -31.65 25.71 -8.29
C THR A 37 -31.91 27.22 -8.25
N SER A 38 -30.93 28.06 -8.57
CA SER A 38 -31.07 29.52 -8.47
C SER A 38 -31.14 30.16 -9.85
N THR A 39 -32.35 30.56 -10.29
CA THR A 39 -32.53 31.50 -11.40
C THR A 39 -31.97 32.87 -11.01
N VAL A 40 -30.67 33.08 -11.18
CA VAL A 40 -30.04 34.39 -10.97
C VAL A 40 -30.28 35.24 -12.22
N SER A 41 -31.06 36.32 -12.07
CA SER A 41 -31.24 37.30 -13.14
C SER A 41 -29.94 38.08 -13.30
N LEU A 42 -29.24 37.87 -14.43
CA LEU A 42 -28.03 38.63 -14.75
C LEU A 42 -28.35 40.12 -14.90
N PRO A 43 -27.60 41.03 -14.26
CA PRO A 43 -27.63 42.44 -14.61
C PRO A 43 -27.30 42.61 -16.10
N SER A 44 -27.90 43.60 -16.77
CA SER A 44 -27.64 43.93 -18.17
C SER A 44 -26.23 44.50 -18.36
N ASN A 45 -25.21 43.63 -18.32
CA ASN A 45 -23.81 43.94 -18.58
C ASN A 45 -23.21 42.90 -19.53
N GLU A 46 -22.74 43.34 -20.70
CA GLU A 46 -22.18 42.47 -21.75
C GLU A 46 -20.93 41.67 -21.31
N LYS A 47 -20.26 42.07 -20.22
CA LYS A 47 -19.08 41.37 -19.67
C LYS A 47 -19.42 40.21 -18.72
N MET A 48 -20.67 40.09 -18.26
CA MET A 48 -21.06 39.08 -17.26
C MET A 48 -21.56 37.80 -17.94
N LYS A 49 -20.98 36.66 -17.54
CA LYS A 49 -21.27 35.31 -18.04
C LYS A 49 -21.58 34.39 -16.86
N LEU A 50 -22.45 33.40 -17.06
CA LEU A 50 -22.67 32.34 -16.08
C LEU A 50 -21.69 31.19 -16.35
N LEU A 51 -21.04 30.68 -15.31
CA LEU A 51 -20.27 29.44 -15.36
C LEU A 51 -21.01 28.40 -14.52
N GLU A 52 -21.68 27.46 -15.20
CA GLU A 52 -22.31 26.32 -14.54
C GLU A 52 -21.23 25.35 -14.05
N ALA A 53 -21.09 25.22 -12.72
CA ALA A 53 -20.16 24.29 -12.10
C ALA A 53 -20.90 23.49 -11.01
N SER A 54 -21.16 22.21 -11.28
CA SER A 54 -21.98 21.34 -10.43
C SER A 54 -21.26 20.75 -9.20
N GLU A 55 -20.15 21.34 -8.73
CA GLU A 55 -19.26 20.73 -7.72
C GLU A 55 -18.56 21.76 -6.81
N VAL A 56 -17.87 21.24 -5.78
CA VAL A 56 -17.13 21.99 -4.75
C VAL A 56 -16.08 22.93 -5.38
N LEU A 57 -16.06 24.20 -4.96
CA LEU A 57 -15.16 25.26 -5.46
C LEU A 57 -13.66 24.95 -5.30
N THR A 58 -13.30 23.96 -4.48
CA THR A 58 -11.91 23.56 -4.26
C THR A 58 -11.49 22.35 -5.11
N GLY A 59 -12.40 21.73 -5.88
CA GLY A 59 -12.14 20.52 -6.66
C GLY A 59 -11.43 20.76 -8.00
N THR A 60 -10.72 19.74 -8.49
CA THR A 60 -10.00 19.80 -9.78
C THR A 60 -10.93 19.97 -10.99
N LYS A 61 -12.17 19.48 -10.92
CA LYS A 61 -13.15 19.66 -12.00
C LYS A 61 -13.58 21.13 -12.14
N PHE A 62 -13.83 21.81 -11.03
CA PHE A 62 -14.09 23.25 -11.03
C PHE A 62 -12.90 24.03 -11.59
N LEU A 63 -11.68 23.71 -11.16
CA LEU A 63 -10.46 24.33 -11.70
C LEU A 63 -10.32 24.11 -13.22
N ARG A 64 -10.72 22.95 -13.76
CA ARG A 64 -10.75 22.72 -15.22
C ARG A 64 -11.78 23.60 -15.94
N ALA A 65 -12.96 23.79 -15.35
CA ALA A 65 -13.98 24.67 -15.90
C ALA A 65 -13.48 26.13 -15.94
N VAL A 66 -12.85 26.60 -14.86
CA VAL A 66 -12.20 27.92 -14.78
C VAL A 66 -11.11 28.05 -15.85
N ALA A 67 -10.21 27.07 -15.96
CA ALA A 67 -9.10 27.11 -16.92
C ALA A 67 -9.56 27.11 -18.39
N ALA A 68 -10.68 26.42 -18.69
CA ALA A 68 -11.29 26.38 -20.01
C ALA A 68 -12.00 27.69 -20.37
N ALA A 69 -12.61 28.37 -19.38
CA ALA A 69 -13.31 29.64 -19.57
C ALA A 69 -12.39 30.88 -19.57
N ALA A 70 -11.24 30.81 -18.91
CA ALA A 70 -10.30 31.92 -18.81
C ALA A 70 -9.64 32.24 -20.17
N GLU A 71 -9.66 33.51 -20.56
CA GLU A 71 -9.08 34.01 -21.81
C GLU A 71 -7.92 34.99 -21.58
N SER A 72 -7.79 35.48 -20.35
CA SER A 72 -6.82 36.49 -19.95
C SER A 72 -5.55 35.87 -19.35
N PRO A 73 -4.39 36.54 -19.38
CA PRO A 73 -3.14 36.04 -18.80
C PRO A 73 -3.22 35.78 -17.29
N TYR A 74 -4.06 36.54 -16.60
CA TYR A 74 -4.39 36.36 -15.18
C TYR A 74 -5.91 36.24 -15.00
N LEU A 75 -6.29 35.58 -13.92
CA LEU A 75 -7.68 35.46 -13.47
C LEU A 75 -7.79 35.66 -11.97
N PHE A 76 -8.88 36.31 -11.54
CA PHE A 76 -9.30 36.34 -10.14
C PHE A 76 -10.16 35.13 -9.83
N LEU A 77 -9.92 34.49 -8.69
CA LEU A 77 -10.68 33.34 -8.22
C LEU A 77 -11.16 33.58 -6.79
N SER A 78 -12.46 33.39 -6.55
CA SER A 78 -13.02 33.29 -5.21
C SER A 78 -12.74 31.92 -4.60
N LEU A 79 -12.26 31.90 -3.36
CA LEU A 79 -12.05 30.66 -2.59
C LEU A 79 -13.23 30.33 -1.67
N SER A 80 -14.16 31.27 -1.48
CA SER A 80 -15.36 31.11 -0.66
C SER A 80 -16.64 31.50 -1.44
N THR A 81 -17.78 31.18 -0.84
CA THR A 81 -19.11 31.59 -1.30
C THR A 81 -19.55 32.94 -0.70
N HIS A 82 -18.70 33.56 0.13
CA HIS A 82 -19.00 34.84 0.77
C HIS A 82 -19.12 35.96 -0.26
N GLU A 83 -19.87 36.99 0.12
CA GLU A 83 -20.00 38.19 -0.69
C GLU A 83 -18.72 39.03 -0.56
N ILE A 84 -18.18 39.45 -1.72
CA ILE A 84 -16.94 40.22 -1.82
C ILE A 84 -17.27 41.60 -2.38
N ILE A 85 -16.92 42.64 -1.63
CA ILE A 85 -17.05 44.04 -2.04
C ILE A 85 -15.65 44.61 -2.33
N PRO A 86 -15.27 44.78 -3.61
CA PRO A 86 -13.96 45.32 -3.97
C PRO A 86 -13.84 46.79 -3.55
N SER A 87 -12.71 47.14 -2.94
CA SER A 87 -12.36 48.53 -2.63
C SER A 87 -11.86 49.27 -3.87
N HIS A 88 -11.62 50.58 -3.73
CA HIS A 88 -11.14 51.43 -4.81
C HIS A 88 -9.90 50.84 -5.51
N ARG A 89 -10.02 50.59 -6.81
CA ARG A 89 -8.95 50.05 -7.69
C ARG A 89 -8.39 48.67 -7.28
N CYS A 90 -9.17 47.84 -6.58
CA CYS A 90 -8.77 46.48 -6.19
C CYS A 90 -8.19 45.67 -7.36
N TRP A 91 -8.95 45.57 -8.46
CA TRP A 91 -8.58 44.79 -9.65
C TRP A 91 -7.29 45.29 -10.30
N GLU A 92 -7.18 46.61 -10.52
CA GLU A 92 -6.00 47.23 -11.10
C GLU A 92 -4.77 47.06 -10.21
N ARG A 93 -4.93 47.21 -8.90
CA ARG A 93 -3.83 47.18 -7.94
C ARG A 93 -3.21 45.79 -7.82
N MET A 94 -4.04 44.74 -7.71
CA MET A 94 -3.54 43.37 -7.66
C MET A 94 -2.93 42.95 -9.01
N LEU A 95 -3.53 43.33 -10.13
CA LEU A 95 -2.99 43.03 -11.46
C LEU A 95 -1.66 43.75 -11.73
N GLN A 96 -1.55 45.03 -11.36
CA GLN A 96 -0.30 45.78 -11.43
C GLN A 96 0.79 45.14 -10.56
N THR A 97 0.42 44.61 -9.40
CA THR A 97 1.35 43.91 -8.51
C THR A 97 1.83 42.61 -9.13
N ALA A 98 0.93 41.79 -9.69
CA ALA A 98 1.29 40.56 -10.39
C ALA A 98 2.24 40.82 -11.57
N GLU A 99 2.01 41.89 -12.33
CA GLU A 99 2.88 42.31 -13.44
C GLU A 99 4.25 42.79 -12.95
N ALA A 100 4.28 43.65 -11.93
CA ALA A 100 5.53 44.22 -11.42
C ALA A 100 6.42 43.18 -10.73
N THR A 101 5.83 42.16 -10.11
CA THR A 101 6.55 41.11 -9.36
C THR A 101 6.79 39.83 -10.16
N GLY A 102 6.04 39.63 -11.25
CA GLY A 102 6.02 38.36 -11.97
C GLY A 102 5.36 37.21 -11.20
N ALA A 103 4.60 37.51 -10.14
CA ALA A 103 4.03 36.50 -9.24
C ALA A 103 3.10 35.52 -9.97
N GLU A 104 3.16 34.25 -9.55
CA GLU A 104 2.24 33.20 -9.97
C GLU A 104 0.87 33.34 -9.31
N MET A 105 0.87 33.91 -8.10
CA MET A 105 -0.32 34.22 -7.34
C MET A 105 -0.13 35.51 -6.54
N VAL A 106 -1.16 36.35 -6.49
CA VAL A 106 -1.23 37.53 -5.62
C VAL A 106 -2.46 37.42 -4.73
N TYR A 107 -2.31 37.73 -3.45
CA TYR A 107 -3.38 37.84 -2.47
C TYR A 107 -3.15 39.06 -1.58
N CYS A 108 -4.16 39.49 -0.84
CA CYS A 108 -4.11 40.74 -0.09
C CYS A 108 -4.88 40.67 1.24
N ASP A 109 -4.69 41.70 2.07
CA ASP A 109 -5.48 41.92 3.28
C ASP A 109 -6.93 42.24 2.93
N ARG A 110 -7.84 41.98 3.88
CA ARG A 110 -9.27 42.25 3.73
C ARG A 110 -9.85 42.90 4.97
N ASN A 111 -11.04 43.48 4.81
CA ASN A 111 -11.94 43.71 5.94
C ASN A 111 -12.94 42.56 6.05
N ASP A 112 -13.34 42.22 7.26
CA ASP A 112 -14.46 41.32 7.55
C ASP A 112 -15.49 42.01 8.47
N SER A 113 -16.44 41.23 9.01
CA SER A 113 -17.48 41.71 9.94
C SER A 113 -16.94 42.26 11.27
N HIS A 114 -15.67 42.00 11.61
CA HIS A 114 -15.00 42.40 12.85
C HIS A 114 -13.93 43.48 12.63
N GLY A 115 -13.62 43.85 11.38
CA GLY A 115 -12.70 44.94 11.03
C GLY A 115 -11.59 44.47 10.10
N ALA A 116 -10.38 45.00 10.29
CA ALA A 116 -9.22 44.65 9.47
C ALA A 116 -8.74 43.23 9.76
N HIS A 117 -8.62 42.41 8.72
CA HIS A 117 -8.16 41.04 8.77
C HIS A 117 -6.89 40.87 7.92
N PRO A 118 -5.70 41.16 8.49
CA PRO A 118 -4.43 41.04 7.76
C PRO A 118 -4.06 39.56 7.53
N CYS A 119 -3.41 39.28 6.41
CA CYS A 119 -2.82 37.99 6.07
C CYS A 119 -1.32 37.96 6.45
N ILE A 120 -0.67 36.80 6.36
CA ILE A 120 0.79 36.65 6.54
C ILE A 120 1.48 36.32 5.24
N ASP A 121 2.76 36.68 5.12
CA ASP A 121 3.58 36.33 3.96
C ASP A 121 3.69 34.80 3.77
N TYR A 122 3.65 34.37 2.51
CA TYR A 122 3.77 32.96 2.17
C TYR A 122 5.24 32.55 2.18
N THR A 123 5.55 31.44 2.85
CA THR A 123 6.89 30.85 2.91
C THR A 123 6.87 29.42 2.40
N ALA A 124 8.02 28.82 2.13
CA ALA A 124 8.09 27.41 1.73
C ALA A 124 7.51 26.46 2.81
N GLY A 125 7.51 26.89 4.08
CA GLY A 125 6.91 26.16 5.19
C GLY A 125 5.40 26.35 5.35
N GLY A 126 4.75 27.19 4.54
CA GLY A 126 3.30 27.37 4.50
C GLY A 126 2.56 26.16 3.90
N LEU A 127 2.83 24.96 4.41
CA LEU A 127 2.29 23.69 3.92
C LEU A 127 0.93 23.32 4.52
N ARG A 128 0.49 23.98 5.58
CA ARG A 128 -0.79 23.73 6.22
C ARG A 128 -1.97 23.98 5.28
N ASP A 129 -2.97 23.10 5.28
CA ASP A 129 -4.15 23.21 4.42
C ASP A 129 -5.09 24.36 4.81
N ASP A 130 -4.93 24.91 6.01
CA ASP A 130 -5.65 26.08 6.56
C ASP A 130 -4.86 27.40 6.41
N PHE A 131 -3.95 27.53 5.43
CA PHE A 131 -3.28 28.81 5.17
C PHE A 131 -4.30 29.84 4.65
N ASP A 132 -4.46 30.96 5.37
CA ASP A 132 -5.37 32.04 4.98
C ASP A 132 -4.75 32.94 3.89
N PHE A 133 -5.31 32.88 2.69
CA PHE A 133 -5.00 33.79 1.57
C PHE A 133 -6.07 34.89 1.43
N GLY A 134 -7.06 34.92 2.32
CA GLY A 134 -8.34 35.58 2.09
C GLY A 134 -9.19 34.86 1.04
N SER A 135 -10.39 35.39 0.82
CA SER A 135 -11.37 34.82 -0.11
C SER A 135 -11.13 35.14 -1.58
N LEU A 136 -10.23 36.08 -1.88
CA LEU A 136 -9.95 36.52 -3.25
C LEU A 136 -8.46 36.42 -3.58
N VAL A 137 -8.14 35.68 -4.64
CA VAL A 137 -6.78 35.52 -5.15
C VAL A 137 -6.71 35.83 -6.64
N LEU A 138 -5.55 36.32 -7.10
CA LEU A 138 -5.21 36.52 -8.51
C LEU A 138 -4.17 35.49 -8.92
N ILE A 139 -4.41 34.71 -9.99
CA ILE A 139 -3.55 33.59 -10.41
C ILE A 139 -3.17 33.73 -11.88
N ARG A 140 -1.94 33.32 -12.24
CA ARG A 140 -1.51 33.20 -13.64
C ARG A 140 -2.26 32.05 -14.33
N THR A 141 -2.99 32.35 -15.40
CA THR A 141 -3.84 31.38 -16.11
C THR A 141 -3.04 30.22 -16.72
N GLU A 142 -1.83 30.49 -17.22
CA GLU A 142 -0.94 29.46 -17.78
C GLU A 142 -0.54 28.43 -16.73
N SER A 143 -0.19 28.87 -15.52
CA SER A 143 0.22 27.98 -14.43
C SER A 143 -0.92 27.10 -13.93
N LEU A 144 -2.17 27.60 -13.94
CA LEU A 144 -3.35 26.78 -13.71
C LEU A 144 -3.48 25.68 -14.79
N ARG A 145 -3.27 26.00 -16.07
CA ARG A 145 -3.33 25.00 -17.16
C ARG A 145 -2.22 23.98 -17.04
N GLU A 146 -0.99 24.42 -16.78
CA GLU A 146 0.14 23.51 -16.58
C GLU A 146 -0.10 22.54 -15.41
N PHE A 147 -0.66 23.02 -14.30
CA PHE A 147 -1.05 22.16 -13.18
C PHE A 147 -2.02 21.07 -13.64
N LEU A 148 -3.08 21.44 -14.36
CA LEU A 148 -4.11 20.52 -14.83
C LEU A 148 -3.61 19.52 -15.90
N HIS A 149 -2.50 19.81 -16.57
CA HIS A 149 -1.84 18.95 -17.56
C HIS A 149 -0.59 18.24 -17.03
N SER A 150 -0.26 18.39 -15.74
CA SER A 150 0.87 17.70 -15.14
C SER A 150 0.69 16.18 -15.14
N THR A 151 1.80 15.43 -15.03
CA THR A 151 1.81 13.96 -14.98
C THR A 151 2.34 13.51 -13.61
N PRO A 152 1.56 12.75 -12.81
CA PRO A 152 0.20 12.31 -13.09
C PRO A 152 -0.81 13.48 -13.05
N THR A 153 -1.90 13.35 -13.81
CA THR A 153 -2.94 14.39 -13.89
C THR A 153 -3.64 14.54 -12.55
N PRO A 154 -3.77 15.77 -11.99
CA PRO A 154 -4.39 15.95 -10.69
C PRO A 154 -5.87 15.59 -10.73
N ARG A 155 -6.29 14.73 -9.80
CA ARG A 155 -7.67 14.26 -9.63
C ARG A 155 -8.07 14.35 -8.15
N PHE A 156 -8.52 15.53 -7.73
CA PHE A 156 -8.98 15.80 -6.37
C PHE A 156 -10.42 16.30 -6.38
N ARG A 157 -11.26 15.74 -5.52
CA ARG A 157 -12.62 16.23 -5.28
C ARG A 157 -12.62 17.44 -4.35
N TYR A 158 -11.72 17.45 -3.36
CA TYR A 158 -11.66 18.45 -2.30
C TYR A 158 -10.34 19.21 -2.27
N ALA A 159 -9.20 18.52 -2.47
CA ALA A 159 -7.87 19.11 -2.32
C ALA A 159 -7.30 19.77 -3.61
N GLY A 160 -8.15 20.06 -4.61
CA GLY A 160 -7.71 20.62 -5.89
C GLY A 160 -7.04 21.99 -5.74
N TRP A 161 -7.65 22.89 -4.98
CA TRP A 161 -7.09 24.20 -4.61
C TRP A 161 -5.77 24.04 -3.85
N TYR A 162 -5.74 23.17 -2.84
CA TYR A 162 -4.57 22.91 -2.03
C TYR A 162 -3.39 22.38 -2.87
N ALA A 163 -3.65 21.42 -3.75
CA ALA A 163 -2.66 20.90 -4.70
C ALA A 163 -2.19 21.98 -5.70
N LEU A 164 -3.10 22.82 -6.20
CA LEU A 164 -2.76 23.93 -7.09
C LEU A 164 -1.83 24.94 -6.39
N ARG A 165 -2.16 25.43 -5.19
CA ARG A 165 -1.29 26.40 -4.51
C ARG A 165 0.11 25.82 -4.21
N LEU A 166 0.18 24.53 -3.86
CA LEU A 166 1.44 23.83 -3.64
C LEU A 166 2.24 23.70 -4.94
N PHE A 167 1.57 23.51 -6.08
CA PHE A 167 2.18 23.57 -7.39
C PHE A 167 2.70 24.97 -7.73
N LEU A 168 1.90 26.02 -7.54
CA LEU A 168 2.29 27.40 -7.80
C LEU A 168 3.52 27.82 -6.97
N SER A 169 3.60 27.37 -5.72
CA SER A 169 4.77 27.63 -4.85
C SER A 169 6.09 27.04 -5.37
N ARG A 170 6.04 26.01 -6.21
CA ARG A 170 7.22 25.43 -6.88
C ARG A 170 7.53 26.14 -8.20
N LYS A 171 6.53 26.76 -8.82
CA LYS A 171 6.65 27.43 -10.12
C LYS A 171 7.24 28.83 -9.98
N GLY A 172 6.82 29.58 -8.97
CA GLY A 172 7.29 30.94 -8.78
C GLY A 172 6.77 31.59 -7.50
N ILE A 173 6.72 32.92 -7.52
CA ILE A 173 6.46 33.72 -6.33
C ILE A 173 4.95 33.73 -6.04
N ILE A 174 4.59 33.43 -4.80
CA ILE A 174 3.28 33.72 -4.22
C ILE A 174 3.44 35.02 -3.43
N PHE A 175 2.83 36.10 -3.90
CA PHE A 175 3.07 37.45 -3.40
C PHE A 175 1.91 37.94 -2.52
N HIS A 176 2.24 38.33 -1.30
CA HIS A 176 1.33 39.00 -0.38
C HIS A 176 1.38 40.50 -0.59
N LEU A 177 0.22 41.11 -0.85
CA LEU A 177 0.06 42.56 -0.91
C LEU A 177 -0.63 43.04 0.38
N PRO A 178 0.09 43.64 1.34
CA PRO A 178 -0.44 44.06 2.64
C PRO A 178 -1.23 45.37 2.52
N GLU A 179 -2.24 45.37 1.66
CA GLU A 179 -3.18 46.45 1.42
C GLU A 179 -4.59 45.86 1.53
N ILE A 180 -5.50 46.55 2.23
CA ILE A 180 -6.90 46.14 2.31
C ILE A 180 -7.59 46.52 1.01
N LEU A 181 -7.88 45.52 0.16
CA LEU A 181 -8.44 45.77 -1.18
C LEU A 181 -9.86 45.27 -1.37
N TYR A 182 -10.45 44.57 -0.40
CA TYR A 182 -11.86 44.20 -0.43
C TYR A 182 -12.40 43.99 0.98
N THR A 183 -13.72 44.05 1.09
CA THR A 183 -14.46 43.65 2.29
C THR A 183 -15.18 42.35 1.99
N GLU A 184 -15.06 41.40 2.90
CA GLU A 184 -15.78 40.13 2.90
C GLU A 184 -16.95 40.23 3.87
N ILE A 185 -18.16 39.88 3.42
CA ILE A 185 -19.33 39.79 4.28
C ILE A 185 -19.55 38.31 4.61
N GLU A 186 -19.16 37.93 5.83
CA GLU A 186 -19.35 36.58 6.37
C GLU A 186 -20.82 36.38 6.77
N THR A 187 -21.47 35.35 6.20
CA THR A 187 -22.88 35.01 6.48
C THR A 187 -23.02 33.88 7.52
N ASP A 188 -21.91 33.39 8.08
CA ASP A 188 -21.86 32.32 9.07
C ASP A 188 -21.29 32.83 10.42
N HIS A 189 -22.12 32.88 11.45
CA HIS A 189 -21.82 33.50 12.75
C HIS A 189 -21.28 32.52 13.82
N ARG A 190 -20.75 31.34 13.43
CA ARG A 190 -20.19 30.35 14.36
C ARG A 190 -18.83 30.78 14.94
N ALA A 191 -18.52 30.40 16.19
CA ALA A 191 -17.35 30.86 16.93
C ALA A 191 -16.01 30.25 16.43
N SER A 192 -14.91 31.03 16.46
CA SER A 192 -13.60 30.63 15.90
C SER A 192 -12.98 29.38 16.54
N GLY A 193 -13.30 29.09 17.81
CA GLY A 193 -12.84 27.90 18.53
C GLY A 193 -13.43 26.58 18.01
N GLU A 194 -14.58 26.60 17.33
CA GLU A 194 -15.16 25.42 16.68
C GLU A 194 -14.47 25.12 15.34
N LYS A 195 -13.98 26.14 14.62
CA LYS A 195 -13.28 26.01 13.32
C LYS A 195 -11.87 25.40 13.46
N GLN A 196 -11.23 25.54 14.63
CA GLN A 196 -9.84 25.11 14.86
C GLN A 196 -9.66 23.57 14.81
N PHE A 197 -10.74 22.79 14.89
CA PHE A 197 -10.72 21.32 14.89
C PHE A 197 -11.50 20.69 13.73
N ASP A 198 -11.85 21.47 12.69
CA ASP A 198 -12.60 20.96 11.53
C ASP A 198 -11.88 19.81 10.80
N TYR A 199 -10.55 19.72 10.91
CA TYR A 199 -9.77 18.61 10.36
C TYR A 199 -10.00 17.28 11.08
N VAL A 200 -10.53 17.30 12.31
CA VAL A 200 -10.80 16.11 13.15
C VAL A 200 -12.24 15.58 12.95
N ASN A 201 -13.05 16.24 12.11
CA ASN A 201 -14.43 15.82 11.84
C ASN A 201 -14.45 14.47 11.06
N PRO A 202 -15.15 13.44 11.54
CA PRO A 202 -15.27 12.14 10.84
C PRO A 202 -15.83 12.27 9.41
N ALA A 203 -16.72 13.24 9.17
CA ALA A 203 -17.25 13.56 7.83
C ALA A 203 -16.18 14.14 6.88
N ALA A 204 -15.02 14.55 7.40
CA ALA A 204 -13.89 15.14 6.68
C ALA A 204 -12.75 14.14 6.42
N ARG A 205 -12.87 12.84 6.77
CA ARG A 205 -11.76 11.88 6.56
C ARG A 205 -11.34 11.77 5.09
N ALA A 206 -12.31 11.76 4.16
CA ALA A 206 -12.01 11.77 2.73
C ALA A 206 -11.27 13.06 2.29
N VAL A 207 -11.63 14.20 2.88
CA VAL A 207 -10.94 15.48 2.67
C VAL A 207 -9.50 15.39 3.19
N GLN A 208 -9.32 14.90 4.42
CA GLN A 208 -8.00 14.77 5.05
C GLN A 208 -7.06 13.83 4.28
N LEU A 209 -7.57 12.71 3.76
CA LEU A 209 -6.80 11.81 2.90
C LEU A 209 -6.36 12.49 1.60
N GLU A 210 -7.25 13.26 0.96
CA GLU A 210 -6.87 14.03 -0.24
C GLU A 210 -5.85 15.14 0.07
N MET A 211 -5.99 15.85 1.20
CA MET A 211 -5.01 16.86 1.64
C MET A 211 -3.65 16.21 1.93
N GLU A 212 -3.63 15.07 2.62
CA GLU A 212 -2.40 14.31 2.86
C GLU A 212 -1.74 13.89 1.54
N ARG A 213 -2.50 13.36 0.59
CA ARG A 213 -1.99 12.95 -0.72
C ARG A 213 -1.38 14.13 -1.47
N ALA A 214 -2.06 15.28 -1.51
CA ALA A 214 -1.57 16.49 -2.15
C ALA A 214 -0.26 17.01 -1.52
N CYS A 215 -0.18 17.01 -0.18
CA CYS A 215 1.03 17.41 0.54
C CYS A 215 2.20 16.44 0.29
N THR A 216 1.91 15.14 0.35
CA THR A 216 2.89 14.06 0.13
C THR A 216 3.50 14.15 -1.26
N GLU A 217 2.67 14.34 -2.28
CA GLU A 217 3.14 14.52 -3.65
C GLU A 217 4.00 15.79 -3.78
N HIS A 218 3.58 16.90 -3.15
CA HIS A 218 4.42 18.10 -3.11
C HIS A 218 5.79 17.83 -2.48
N LEU A 219 5.86 17.12 -1.34
CA LEU A 219 7.12 16.78 -0.66
C LEU A 219 8.03 15.91 -1.53
N LYS A 220 7.49 14.97 -2.30
CA LYS A 220 8.26 14.16 -3.26
C LYS A 220 8.88 15.03 -4.35
N GLN A 221 8.10 15.96 -4.91
CA GLN A 221 8.53 16.86 -5.98
C GLN A 221 9.60 17.88 -5.55
N ILE A 222 9.75 18.13 -4.25
CA ILE A 222 10.77 19.05 -3.70
C ILE A 222 11.91 18.34 -2.96
N ASP A 223 12.05 17.01 -3.10
CA ASP A 223 13.06 16.23 -2.37
C ASP A 223 13.03 16.43 -0.84
N ALA A 224 11.83 16.49 -0.25
CA ALA A 224 11.63 16.60 1.19
C ALA A 224 10.81 15.44 1.79
N TYR A 225 10.36 14.49 0.96
CA TYR A 225 9.63 13.30 1.38
C TYR A 225 10.56 12.28 2.04
N LEU A 226 10.14 11.75 3.19
CA LEU A 226 10.86 10.71 3.91
C LEU A 226 10.00 9.43 3.98
N ALA A 227 10.49 8.32 3.40
CA ALA A 227 9.74 7.06 3.25
C ALA A 227 9.54 6.31 4.59
N PRO A 228 8.39 5.73 4.90
CA PRO A 228 8.06 5.21 6.26
C PRO A 228 9.06 4.24 6.89
N GLN A 229 9.81 3.48 6.09
CA GLN A 229 10.85 2.54 6.54
C GLN A 229 12.24 3.16 6.78
N ASP A 230 12.43 4.44 6.44
CA ASP A 230 13.73 5.13 6.50
C ASP A 230 13.91 5.87 7.84
N TRP A 231 13.97 5.11 8.93
CA TRP A 231 14.35 5.56 10.27
C TRP A 231 15.83 5.28 10.54
N GLU A 232 16.44 6.12 11.37
CA GLU A 232 17.74 5.82 11.97
C GLU A 232 17.53 5.12 13.31
N ASP A 233 18.48 4.24 13.62
CA ASP A 233 18.58 3.56 14.89
C ASP A 233 18.72 4.58 16.04
N LEU A 234 18.21 4.24 17.23
CA LEU A 234 18.35 5.12 18.38
C LEU A 234 19.83 5.19 18.78
N PRO A 235 20.33 6.36 19.23
CA PRO A 235 21.64 6.40 19.84
C PRO A 235 21.64 5.46 21.06
N PRO A 236 22.75 4.76 21.35
CA PRO A 236 22.83 3.94 22.54
C PRO A 236 22.55 4.80 23.77
N ASP A 237 21.75 4.26 24.70
CA ASP A 237 21.54 4.88 26.01
C ASP A 237 22.93 5.14 26.61
N ASN A 238 23.20 6.39 26.97
CA ASN A 238 24.36 6.76 27.75
C ASN A 238 24.25 6.11 29.13
N GLU A 239 25.37 5.66 29.71
CA GLU A 239 25.47 5.19 31.11
C GLU A 239 25.27 6.35 32.12
N GLU A 240 24.36 7.29 31.83
CA GLU A 240 23.93 8.31 32.78
C GLU A 240 23.09 7.65 33.87
N ASP A 241 23.46 7.90 35.12
CA ASP A 241 22.70 7.47 36.29
C ASP A 241 21.50 8.41 36.44
N TYR A 242 20.29 7.89 36.18
CA TYR A 242 19.05 8.64 36.30
C TYR A 242 18.44 8.37 37.68
N PRO A 243 18.03 9.41 38.44
CA PRO A 243 17.52 9.23 39.81
C PRO A 243 16.15 8.53 39.86
N VAL A 244 15.40 8.57 38.76
CA VAL A 244 14.08 7.94 38.58
C VAL A 244 13.89 7.51 37.12
N GLU A 245 12.97 6.59 36.85
CA GLU A 245 12.66 6.15 35.48
C GLU A 245 11.94 7.27 34.71
N VAL A 246 10.97 7.95 35.34
CA VAL A 246 10.13 8.97 34.70
C VAL A 246 10.11 10.28 35.50
N SER A 247 10.20 11.41 34.81
CA SER A 247 9.90 12.73 35.36
C SER A 247 8.75 13.39 34.63
N VAL A 248 7.70 13.79 35.35
CA VAL A 248 6.64 14.67 34.82
C VAL A 248 7.12 16.10 34.91
N ILE A 249 7.09 16.85 33.80
CA ILE A 249 7.59 18.21 33.71
C ILE A 249 6.41 19.17 33.53
N ILE A 250 6.30 20.15 34.44
CA ILE A 250 5.23 21.15 34.48
C ILE A 250 5.84 22.56 34.49
N PRO A 251 5.99 23.22 33.33
CA PRO A 251 6.26 24.64 33.27
C PRO A 251 5.04 25.42 33.77
N VAL A 252 5.23 26.40 34.65
CA VAL A 252 4.11 27.19 35.18
C VAL A 252 4.45 28.67 35.26
N ARG A 253 3.44 29.51 34.95
CA ARG A 253 3.45 30.94 35.25
C ARG A 253 2.03 31.43 35.49
N ASN A 254 1.77 31.91 36.70
CA ASN A 254 0.48 32.47 37.11
C ASN A 254 -0.70 31.52 36.86
N ARG A 255 -0.74 30.40 37.61
CA ARG A 255 -1.75 29.35 37.52
C ARG A 255 -2.20 28.86 38.89
N VAL A 256 -2.34 29.77 39.86
CA VAL A 256 -2.72 29.41 41.25
C VAL A 256 -4.01 28.58 41.33
N ARG A 257 -4.93 28.80 40.38
CA ARG A 257 -6.25 28.13 40.34
C ARG A 257 -6.23 26.67 39.86
N THR A 258 -5.15 26.23 39.20
CA THR A 258 -5.12 24.92 38.52
C THR A 258 -3.87 24.10 38.82
N ILE A 259 -2.78 24.74 39.24
CA ILE A 259 -1.49 24.07 39.44
C ILE A 259 -1.55 22.93 40.47
N GLN A 260 -2.35 23.10 41.53
CA GLN A 260 -2.51 22.07 42.57
C GLN A 260 -3.12 20.80 41.96
N ASP A 261 -4.21 20.91 41.20
CA ASP A 261 -4.85 19.78 40.52
C ASP A 261 -3.86 19.05 39.58
N ALA A 262 -3.07 19.80 38.80
CA ALA A 262 -2.11 19.23 37.85
C ALA A 262 -1.03 18.41 38.58
N VAL A 263 -0.44 18.99 39.63
CA VAL A 263 0.58 18.31 40.44
C VAL A 263 0.00 17.08 41.15
N GLU A 264 -1.20 17.17 41.70
CA GLU A 264 -1.87 16.03 42.35
C GLU A 264 -2.21 14.91 41.35
N SER A 265 -2.68 15.27 40.15
CA SER A 265 -2.95 14.30 39.07
C SER A 265 -1.68 13.52 38.69
N ALA A 266 -0.55 14.21 38.53
CA ALA A 266 0.73 13.57 38.25
C ALA A 266 1.21 12.67 39.39
N LEU A 267 1.09 13.11 40.64
CA LEU A 267 1.55 12.35 41.81
C LEU A 267 0.66 11.15 42.15
N SER A 268 -0.60 11.14 41.71
CA SER A 268 -1.54 10.03 41.89
C SER A 268 -1.32 8.84 40.95
N GLN A 269 -0.39 8.95 40.00
CA GLN A 269 -0.10 7.90 39.03
C GLN A 269 0.42 6.62 39.72
N GLN A 270 -0.04 5.49 39.22
CA GLN A 270 0.32 4.14 39.64
C GLN A 270 1.25 3.55 38.59
N ALA A 271 2.46 3.20 39.00
CA ALA A 271 3.48 2.61 38.15
C ALA A 271 4.35 1.64 38.96
N ASP A 272 4.97 0.68 38.27
CA ASP A 272 5.93 -0.28 38.85
C ASP A 272 7.37 0.24 38.90
N PHE A 273 7.57 1.51 38.54
CA PHE A 273 8.85 2.21 38.54
C PHE A 273 8.80 3.53 39.32
N ASP A 274 9.96 3.98 39.79
CA ASP A 274 10.09 5.26 40.49
C ASP A 274 9.92 6.44 39.52
N PHE A 275 9.18 7.47 39.96
CA PHE A 275 8.99 8.71 39.22
C PHE A 275 8.89 9.94 40.13
N ASN A 276 9.14 11.12 39.57
CA ASN A 276 8.98 12.40 40.26
C ASN A 276 8.22 13.44 39.40
N VAL A 277 7.87 14.57 40.01
CA VAL A 277 7.23 15.71 39.34
C VAL A 277 8.13 16.92 39.49
N ILE A 278 8.57 17.48 38.36
CA ILE A 278 9.42 18.67 38.28
C ILE A 278 8.54 19.84 37.82
N VAL A 279 8.31 20.79 38.72
CA VAL A 279 7.60 22.04 38.42
C VAL A 279 8.61 23.16 38.26
N VAL A 280 8.62 23.82 37.11
CA VAL A 280 9.46 24.99 36.85
C VAL A 280 8.59 26.23 36.93
N ASP A 281 8.67 26.92 38.07
CA ASP A 281 7.92 28.14 38.33
C ASP A 281 8.64 29.35 37.73
N ASN A 282 8.11 29.88 36.63
CA ASN A 282 8.72 30.97 35.89
C ASN A 282 8.35 32.34 36.49
N HIS A 283 8.71 32.53 37.76
CA HIS A 283 8.53 33.75 38.55
C HIS A 283 7.06 34.19 38.62
N SER A 284 6.19 33.29 39.08
CA SER A 284 4.78 33.60 39.29
C SER A 284 4.56 34.66 40.39
N ASN A 285 3.46 35.42 40.26
CA ASN A 285 3.11 36.51 41.18
C ASN A 285 1.63 36.55 41.58
N ASP A 286 0.90 35.47 41.31
CA ASP A 286 -0.54 35.33 41.59
C ASP A 286 -0.85 34.40 42.79
N GLY A 287 0.18 33.93 43.52
CA GLY A 287 0.04 32.93 44.59
C GLY A 287 0.50 31.52 44.20
N THR A 288 0.87 31.27 42.94
CA THR A 288 1.33 29.94 42.47
C THR A 288 2.57 29.46 43.23
N THR A 289 3.55 30.36 43.44
CA THR A 289 4.82 30.03 44.13
C THR A 289 4.57 29.57 45.56
N GLU A 290 3.71 30.29 46.28
CA GLU A 290 3.31 29.98 47.64
C GLU A 290 2.56 28.64 47.71
N ALA A 291 1.63 28.40 46.79
CA ALA A 291 0.90 27.13 46.71
C ALA A 291 1.83 25.93 46.50
N LEU A 292 2.84 26.06 45.63
CA LEU A 292 3.84 25.01 45.40
C LEU A 292 4.74 24.80 46.64
N ALA A 293 5.10 25.87 47.34
CA ALA A 293 5.88 25.79 48.58
C ALA A 293 5.10 25.07 49.70
N GLU A 294 3.80 25.33 49.82
CA GLU A 294 2.92 24.63 50.75
C GLU A 294 2.80 23.13 50.41
N MET A 295 2.61 22.79 49.12
CA MET A 295 2.57 21.39 48.67
C MET A 295 3.88 20.66 48.97
N LYS A 296 5.04 21.31 48.79
CA LYS A 296 6.35 20.69 49.05
C LYS A 296 6.58 20.37 50.52
N GLN A 297 5.91 21.04 51.46
CA GLN A 297 6.01 20.77 52.90
C GLN A 297 5.17 19.56 53.36
N ARG A 298 4.26 19.07 52.52
CA ARG A 298 3.42 17.90 52.83
C ARG A 298 4.25 16.62 52.83
N ALA A 299 4.18 15.85 53.91
CA ALA A 299 4.96 14.62 54.09
C ALA A 299 4.59 13.49 53.11
N ASP A 300 3.39 13.51 52.53
CA ASP A 300 2.90 12.49 51.59
C ASP A 300 3.38 12.71 50.14
N ILE A 301 3.88 13.90 49.80
CA ILE A 301 4.25 14.26 48.42
C ILE A 301 5.60 14.99 48.27
N GLY A 302 6.13 15.59 49.34
CA GLY A 302 7.28 16.50 49.29
C GLY A 302 8.55 15.91 48.68
N ASP A 303 8.82 14.62 48.93
CA ASP A 303 10.02 13.93 48.41
C ASP A 303 9.97 13.68 46.90
N ARG A 304 8.76 13.63 46.31
CA ARG A 304 8.55 13.42 44.86
C ARG A 304 8.31 14.72 44.09
N LEU A 305 8.13 15.85 44.78
CA LEU A 305 7.86 17.15 44.17
C LEU A 305 9.11 18.05 44.16
N VAL A 306 9.68 18.24 42.97
CA VAL A 306 10.83 19.11 42.72
C VAL A 306 10.36 20.42 42.14
N VAL A 307 10.38 21.48 42.94
CA VAL A 307 10.08 22.85 42.48
C VAL A 307 11.38 23.59 42.18
N ILE A 308 11.53 24.05 40.93
CA ILE A 308 12.69 24.81 40.45
C ILE A 308 12.24 26.25 40.18
N LEU A 309 12.90 27.21 40.83
CA LEU A 309 12.81 28.63 40.48
C LEU A 309 14.04 28.97 39.62
N PRO A 310 13.90 29.20 38.31
CA PRO A 310 15.04 29.43 37.43
C PRO A 310 15.70 30.78 37.75
N GLU A 311 17.04 30.84 37.70
CA GLU A 311 17.78 32.08 37.94
C GLU A 311 17.46 33.17 36.90
N ARG A 312 17.11 32.77 35.67
CA ARG A 312 16.74 33.66 34.57
C ARG A 312 15.25 33.97 34.58
N THR A 313 14.91 35.19 34.14
CA THR A 313 13.53 35.70 34.07
C THR A 313 13.01 35.85 32.63
N ASP A 314 13.80 35.47 31.63
CA ASP A 314 13.49 35.63 30.20
C ASP A 314 13.14 34.29 29.52
N LEU A 315 12.75 33.29 30.31
CA LEU A 315 12.36 31.98 29.81
C LEU A 315 10.92 31.99 29.30
N GLY A 316 10.71 31.42 28.12
CA GLY A 316 9.41 30.92 27.66
C GLY A 316 9.16 29.50 28.17
N ILE A 317 8.09 28.87 27.71
CA ILE A 317 7.72 27.49 28.09
C ILE A 317 8.83 26.51 27.72
N GLY A 318 9.37 26.60 26.50
CA GLY A 318 10.48 25.73 26.07
C GLY A 318 11.77 25.98 26.86
N GLY A 319 12.03 27.22 27.31
CA GLY A 319 13.15 27.50 28.21
C GLY A 319 13.00 26.83 29.58
N CYS A 320 11.78 26.79 30.12
CA CYS A 320 11.47 26.09 31.36
C CYS A 320 11.65 24.57 31.20
N TRP A 321 11.24 24.00 30.06
CA TRP A 321 11.52 22.62 29.71
C TRP A 321 13.03 22.31 29.66
N ASP A 322 13.84 23.18 29.04
CA ASP A 322 15.29 22.97 28.96
C ASP A 322 15.95 23.01 30.35
N VAL A 323 15.46 23.86 31.27
CA VAL A 323 15.88 23.86 32.68
C VAL A 323 15.53 22.54 33.37
N ALA A 324 14.30 22.04 33.18
CA ALA A 324 13.84 20.81 33.81
C ALA A 324 14.64 19.59 33.35
N ILE A 325 14.83 19.41 32.04
CA ILE A 325 15.56 18.23 31.52
C ILE A 325 17.04 18.23 31.88
N ARG A 326 17.63 19.40 32.18
CA ARG A 326 19.03 19.54 32.61
C ARG A 326 19.21 19.47 34.12
N SER A 327 18.11 19.40 34.87
CA SER A 327 18.18 19.15 36.31
C SER A 327 18.78 17.77 36.60
N GLU A 328 19.56 17.68 37.67
CA GLU A 328 20.04 16.41 38.22
C GLU A 328 18.90 15.50 38.68
N HIS A 329 17.70 16.05 38.90
CA HIS A 329 16.51 15.30 39.30
C HIS A 329 15.75 14.68 38.12
N CYS A 330 16.09 15.00 36.86
CA CYS A 330 15.34 14.51 35.70
C CYS A 330 15.66 13.04 35.40
N GLY A 331 14.61 12.23 35.28
CA GLY A 331 14.68 10.80 35.02
C GLY A 331 14.98 10.44 33.56
N LYS A 332 15.00 9.12 33.30
CA LYS A 332 15.31 8.56 31.97
C LYS A 332 14.34 9.01 30.88
N TYR A 333 13.07 9.17 31.24
CA TYR A 333 12.02 9.69 30.36
C TYR A 333 11.39 10.95 30.94
N ALA A 334 11.20 11.97 30.11
CA ALA A 334 10.56 13.23 30.45
C ALA A 334 9.15 13.27 29.83
N VAL A 335 8.11 13.49 30.64
CA VAL A 335 6.69 13.46 30.22
C VAL A 335 6.03 14.80 30.49
N GLN A 336 5.26 15.30 29.53
CA GLN A 336 4.56 16.57 29.66
C GLN A 336 3.32 16.46 30.56
N LEU A 337 3.13 17.49 31.38
CA LEU A 337 1.83 17.92 31.87
C LEU A 337 1.79 19.45 31.93
N ASP A 338 0.80 20.07 31.28
CA ASP A 338 0.61 21.51 31.35
C ASP A 338 -0.05 21.89 32.68
N SER A 339 0.29 23.07 33.19
CA SER A 339 -0.08 23.54 34.54
C SER A 339 -1.58 23.71 34.82
N ASP A 340 -2.42 23.56 33.81
CA ASP A 340 -3.87 23.65 33.86
C ASP A 340 -4.61 22.38 33.41
N ASP A 341 -3.87 21.33 33.05
CA ASP A 341 -4.39 20.07 32.53
C ASP A 341 -4.20 18.91 33.52
N LEU A 342 -4.77 17.74 33.19
CA LEU A 342 -4.73 16.54 34.02
C LEU A 342 -4.46 15.28 33.20
N TYR A 343 -3.92 14.23 33.83
CA TYR A 343 -3.97 12.89 33.26
C TYR A 343 -5.36 12.27 33.41
N SER A 344 -5.79 11.52 32.41
CA SER A 344 -7.15 10.95 32.34
C SER A 344 -7.37 9.72 33.23
N ALA A 345 -6.29 9.00 33.57
CA ALA A 345 -6.32 7.73 34.29
C ALA A 345 -5.08 7.58 35.19
N PRO A 346 -5.11 6.70 36.22
CA PRO A 346 -3.99 6.51 37.13
C PRO A 346 -2.80 5.75 36.50
N ASP A 347 -2.96 5.11 35.35
CA ASP A 347 -1.95 4.25 34.70
C ASP A 347 -1.27 4.92 33.48
N VAL A 348 -1.44 6.24 33.30
CA VAL A 348 -0.96 6.96 32.11
C VAL A 348 0.55 6.92 31.98
N LEU A 349 1.31 7.11 33.07
CA LEU A 349 2.78 7.05 33.02
C LEU A 349 3.28 5.65 32.67
N GLU A 350 2.64 4.59 33.18
CA GLU A 350 3.00 3.21 32.85
C GLU A 350 2.81 2.93 31.36
N ARG A 351 1.66 3.35 30.80
CA ARG A 351 1.35 3.21 29.37
C ARG A 351 2.34 3.96 28.48
N ILE A 352 2.70 5.19 28.86
CA ILE A 352 3.72 6.00 28.15
C ILE A 352 5.10 5.33 28.21
N ARG A 353 5.52 4.86 29.38
CA ARG A 353 6.82 4.19 29.55
C ARG A 353 6.88 2.91 28.70
N ASN A 354 5.81 2.11 28.70
CA ASN A 354 5.74 0.86 27.94
C ASN A 354 5.80 1.12 26.42
N ALA A 355 5.24 2.24 25.94
CA ALA A 355 5.30 2.63 24.53
C ALA A 355 6.73 2.92 24.02
N PHE A 356 7.69 3.22 24.89
CA PHE A 356 9.11 3.37 24.50
C PHE A 356 9.82 2.06 24.18
N SER A 357 9.25 0.91 24.60
CA SER A 357 9.89 -0.42 24.58
C SER A 357 9.23 -1.41 23.60
N GLY A 358 8.41 -0.93 22.66
CA GLY A 358 7.72 -1.75 21.66
C GLY A 358 8.65 -2.39 20.61
N THR A 359 8.05 -3.01 19.57
CA THR A 359 8.77 -3.69 18.47
C THR A 359 9.75 -2.78 17.70
N ALA A 360 9.54 -1.47 17.74
CA ALA A 360 10.47 -0.44 17.29
C ALA A 360 10.72 0.56 18.43
N PRO A 361 11.96 0.67 18.95
CA PRO A 361 12.28 1.64 19.99
C PRO A 361 11.98 3.08 19.57
N ALA A 362 11.24 3.82 20.40
CA ALA A 362 10.84 5.20 20.09
C ALA A 362 11.75 6.24 20.76
N ALA A 363 11.98 7.37 20.10
CA ALA A 363 12.64 8.55 20.68
C ALA A 363 11.65 9.47 21.41
N MET A 364 10.39 9.47 20.96
CA MET A 364 9.30 10.29 21.46
C MET A 364 8.00 9.48 21.43
N VAL A 365 7.13 9.74 22.40
CA VAL A 365 5.77 9.20 22.45
C VAL A 365 4.79 10.38 22.42
N ILE A 366 3.74 10.27 21.61
CA ILE A 366 2.64 11.25 21.53
C ILE A 366 1.32 10.58 21.87
N GLY A 367 0.50 11.22 22.69
CA GLY A 367 -0.81 10.70 23.08
C GLY A 367 -1.99 11.40 22.42
N SER A 368 -3.17 10.99 22.88
CA SER A 368 -4.47 11.60 22.60
C SER A 368 -5.04 12.28 23.84
N TYR A 369 -5.81 13.34 23.62
CA TYR A 369 -6.39 14.13 24.69
C TYR A 369 -7.86 14.45 24.45
N ARG A 370 -8.62 14.58 25.54
CA ARG A 370 -10.02 15.01 25.51
C ARG A 370 -10.12 16.46 25.93
N MET A 371 -10.88 17.26 25.19
CA MET A 371 -11.21 18.61 25.62
C MET A 371 -12.27 18.59 26.72
N VAL A 372 -12.01 19.31 27.80
CA VAL A 372 -12.93 19.43 28.93
C VAL A 372 -13.04 20.87 29.41
N ASP A 373 -14.17 21.22 30.05
CA ASP A 373 -14.31 22.48 30.75
C ASP A 373 -13.63 22.46 32.14
N PHE A 374 -13.75 23.55 32.90
CA PHE A 374 -13.19 23.64 34.25
C PHE A 374 -13.73 22.58 35.23
N HIS A 375 -14.92 22.05 34.98
CA HIS A 375 -15.58 21.02 35.79
C HIS A 375 -15.37 19.60 35.23
N LEU A 376 -14.43 19.43 34.29
CA LEU A 376 -14.07 18.18 33.62
C LEU A 376 -15.20 17.59 32.74
N GLN A 377 -16.17 18.41 32.33
CA GLN A 377 -17.19 18.01 31.35
C GLN A 377 -16.64 18.11 29.94
N THR A 378 -16.87 17.08 29.12
CA THR A 378 -16.38 17.00 27.74
C THR A 378 -16.92 18.16 26.89
N LEU A 379 -16.02 18.86 26.20
CA LEU A 379 -16.34 19.86 25.18
C LEU A 379 -16.25 19.26 23.77
N PRO A 380 -17.07 19.69 22.81
CA PRO A 380 -16.90 19.34 21.40
C PRO A 380 -15.49 19.72 20.89
N PRO A 381 -14.84 18.93 20.01
CA PRO A 381 -15.31 17.70 19.35
C PRO A 381 -15.15 16.40 20.16
N GLY A 382 -14.72 16.47 21.43
CA GLY A 382 -14.49 15.31 22.29
C GLY A 382 -13.03 14.86 22.34
N LEU A 383 -12.75 13.59 22.01
CA LEU A 383 -11.40 13.03 21.96
C LEU A 383 -10.68 13.49 20.68
N ILE A 384 -9.48 14.03 20.85
CA ILE A 384 -8.58 14.42 19.77
C ILE A 384 -7.44 13.41 19.74
N ASP A 385 -7.52 12.48 18.79
CA ASP A 385 -6.63 11.32 18.69
C ASP A 385 -5.65 11.36 17.51
N HIS A 386 -5.68 12.45 16.73
CA HIS A 386 -4.81 12.70 15.60
C HIS A 386 -4.57 11.46 14.71
N LYS A 387 -5.66 10.82 14.23
CA LYS A 387 -5.62 9.68 13.28
C LYS A 387 -4.90 9.99 11.95
N GLU A 388 -4.49 11.23 11.71
CA GLU A 388 -3.65 11.63 10.60
C GLU A 388 -2.19 11.18 10.78
N TRP A 389 -1.75 10.89 12.02
CA TRP A 389 -0.46 10.25 12.25
C TRP A 389 -0.59 8.74 12.02
N THR A 390 -0.04 8.24 10.91
CA THR A 390 -0.01 6.81 10.54
C THR A 390 1.43 6.28 10.49
N ALA A 391 1.61 4.95 10.50
CA ALA A 391 2.93 4.34 10.33
C ALA A 391 3.53 4.63 8.95
N GLU A 392 2.68 4.78 7.94
CA GLU A 392 3.04 4.96 6.54
C GLU A 392 3.45 6.41 6.21
N ASN A 393 2.86 7.40 6.89
CA ASN A 393 3.04 8.79 6.47
C ASN A 393 3.02 9.85 7.59
N GLY A 394 2.88 9.45 8.86
CA GLY A 394 2.73 10.38 9.99
C GLY A 394 3.81 11.47 10.05
N ARG A 395 5.09 11.12 9.80
CA ARG A 395 6.20 12.08 9.78
C ARG A 395 6.15 13.11 8.65
N ASN A 396 5.46 12.81 7.56
CA ASN A 396 5.26 13.76 6.46
C ASN A 396 4.01 14.60 6.72
N THR A 397 2.93 13.97 7.20
CA THR A 397 1.70 14.65 7.63
C THR A 397 1.95 15.65 8.77
N ALA A 398 2.95 15.40 9.61
CA ALA A 398 3.44 16.33 10.62
C ALA A 398 3.71 17.74 10.08
N LEU A 399 4.21 17.88 8.84
CA LEU A 399 4.48 19.17 8.20
C LEU A 399 3.21 19.91 7.75
N ARG A 400 2.08 19.20 7.60
CA ARG A 400 0.79 19.76 7.20
C ARG A 400 -0.02 20.22 8.41
N ILE A 401 -0.06 19.43 9.48
CA ILE A 401 -0.93 19.67 10.64
C ILE A 401 -0.32 20.67 11.63
N ASN A 402 -1.15 21.26 12.50
CA ASN A 402 -0.75 22.30 13.47
C ASN A 402 -0.33 21.76 14.84
N GLY A 403 -0.46 20.47 15.11
CA GLY A 403 -0.08 19.84 16.37
C GLY A 403 0.08 18.33 16.22
N LEU A 404 0.86 17.73 17.11
CA LEU A 404 1.15 16.29 17.12
C LEU A 404 0.39 15.53 18.21
N GLY A 405 -0.48 16.21 18.98
CA GLY A 405 -1.18 15.65 20.15
C GLY A 405 -0.43 15.81 21.47
N ALA A 406 -1.12 15.46 22.56
CA ALA A 406 -0.68 15.55 23.95
C ALA A 406 -1.16 14.31 24.74
N PRO A 407 -0.45 13.87 25.80
CA PRO A 407 0.81 14.42 26.27
C PRO A 407 1.95 13.99 25.35
N ARG A 408 3.07 14.70 25.42
CA ARG A 408 4.31 14.29 24.75
C ARG A 408 5.29 13.77 25.79
N ALA A 409 5.98 12.69 25.46
CA ALA A 409 7.05 12.15 26.26
C ALA A 409 8.30 11.93 25.41
N PHE A 410 9.47 12.01 26.05
CA PHE A 410 10.75 11.98 25.37
C PHE A 410 11.77 11.15 26.13
N ARG A 411 12.71 10.54 25.40
CA ARG A 411 13.97 10.05 26.01
C ARG A 411 14.83 11.26 26.40
N THR A 412 15.16 11.37 27.68
CA THR A 412 15.85 12.55 28.22
C THR A 412 17.20 12.79 27.57
N HIS A 413 17.99 11.74 27.30
CA HIS A 413 19.29 11.89 26.64
C HIS A 413 19.22 12.43 25.21
N ILE A 414 18.20 12.03 24.44
CA ILE A 414 17.96 12.55 23.08
C ILE A 414 17.56 14.02 23.18
N LEU A 415 16.65 14.31 24.11
CA LEU A 415 16.12 15.64 24.33
C LEU A 415 17.23 16.63 24.77
N ARG A 416 18.14 16.21 25.65
CA ARG A 416 19.31 16.99 26.09
C ARG A 416 20.27 17.35 24.95
N ARG A 417 20.40 16.48 23.93
CA ARG A 417 21.23 16.71 22.73
C ARG A 417 20.61 17.72 21.78
N ILE A 418 19.28 17.74 21.65
CA ILE A 418 18.56 18.65 20.75
C ILE A 418 18.34 20.02 21.43
N GLY A 419 17.83 20.01 22.67
CA GLY A 419 17.40 21.20 23.42
C GLY A 419 16.05 21.75 22.97
N PHE A 420 15.33 22.43 23.88
CA PHE A 420 14.08 23.10 23.54
C PHE A 420 14.33 24.51 22.99
N PRO A 421 13.59 24.95 21.94
CA PRO A 421 13.54 26.35 21.57
C PRO A 421 12.95 27.19 22.73
N ASN A 422 13.63 28.28 23.11
CA ASN A 422 13.11 29.20 24.14
C ASN A 422 11.97 30.08 23.59
N THR A 423 10.79 29.50 23.44
CA THR A 423 9.52 30.14 23.05
C THR A 423 8.39 29.62 23.93
N SER A 424 7.22 30.25 23.84
CA SER A 424 5.99 29.79 24.53
C SER A 424 4.91 29.33 23.54
N TYR A 425 5.29 29.07 22.30
CA TYR A 425 4.40 28.51 21.29
C TYR A 425 5.21 27.77 20.22
N GLY A 426 4.88 26.50 19.99
CA GLY A 426 5.47 25.67 18.92
C GLY A 426 6.81 25.01 19.26
N GLU A 427 7.30 25.13 20.49
CA GLU A 427 8.53 24.49 20.97
C GLU A 427 8.46 22.95 20.90
N ASP A 428 7.32 22.39 21.24
CA ASP A 428 6.96 20.98 21.18
C ASP A 428 6.90 20.47 19.73
N TYR A 429 6.30 21.25 18.85
CA TYR A 429 6.16 20.97 17.43
C TYR A 429 7.52 21.00 16.73
N ALA A 430 8.40 21.94 17.09
CA ALA A 430 9.78 21.98 16.59
C ALA A 430 10.55 20.69 16.92
N LEU A 431 10.40 20.19 18.14
CA LEU A 431 11.01 18.93 18.56
C LEU A 431 10.41 17.73 17.84
N GLY A 432 9.08 17.66 17.73
CA GLY A 432 8.44 16.57 17.01
C GLY A 432 8.83 16.51 15.53
N LEU A 433 8.97 17.65 14.86
CA LEU A 433 9.52 17.73 13.50
C LEU A 433 10.98 17.23 13.45
N THR A 434 11.83 17.72 14.36
CA THR A 434 13.25 17.34 14.41
C THR A 434 13.46 15.86 14.70
N ILE A 435 12.70 15.29 15.63
CA ILE A 435 12.77 13.88 16.00
C ILE A 435 12.22 13.03 14.85
N SER A 436 11.06 13.37 14.29
CA SER A 436 10.43 12.60 13.20
C SER A 436 11.24 12.58 11.89
N ARG A 437 12.22 13.48 11.74
CA ARG A 437 13.20 13.45 10.64
C ARG A 437 14.12 12.23 10.71
N THR A 438 14.45 11.79 11.92
CA THR A 438 15.55 10.86 12.18
C THR A 438 15.08 9.59 12.89
N TRP A 439 14.34 9.73 13.99
CA TRP A 439 13.98 8.61 14.88
C TRP A 439 12.47 8.40 14.97
N HIS A 440 12.10 7.15 15.24
CA HIS A 440 10.72 6.73 15.36
C HIS A 440 9.98 7.47 16.50
N ILE A 441 8.76 7.91 16.22
CA ILE A 441 7.82 8.47 17.21
C ILE A 441 6.64 7.51 17.33
N HIS A 442 6.39 7.03 18.54
CA HIS A 442 5.25 6.15 18.81
C HIS A 442 4.02 6.96 19.19
N ARG A 443 2.83 6.52 18.78
CA ARG A 443 1.56 7.17 19.10
C ARG A 443 0.66 6.24 19.89
N ILE A 444 0.08 6.77 20.97
CA ILE A 444 -0.99 6.13 21.74
C ILE A 444 -2.31 6.82 21.36
N TYR A 445 -3.23 6.09 20.74
CA TYR A 445 -4.51 6.64 20.27
C TYR A 445 -5.56 6.77 21.37
N ASP A 446 -5.44 5.97 22.43
CA ASP A 446 -6.30 6.05 23.59
C ASP A 446 -6.12 7.36 24.35
N GLU A 447 -7.14 7.75 25.10
CA GLU A 447 -7.09 8.92 25.96
C GLU A 447 -6.07 8.79 27.08
N LEU A 448 -5.16 9.76 27.15
CA LEU A 448 -4.16 9.88 28.22
C LEU A 448 -4.28 11.19 29.01
N TYR A 449 -5.01 12.17 28.48
CA TYR A 449 -4.85 13.57 28.88
C TYR A 449 -6.16 14.35 28.76
N LEU A 450 -6.43 15.20 29.74
CA LEU A 450 -7.61 16.06 29.80
C LEU A 450 -7.18 17.51 29.63
N CYS A 451 -7.46 18.09 28.47
CA CYS A 451 -7.13 19.47 28.13
C CYS A 451 -8.24 20.42 28.60
N ARG A 452 -7.97 21.25 29.62
CA ARG A 452 -8.95 22.07 30.32
C ARG A 452 -9.11 23.45 29.68
N ARG A 453 -10.36 23.86 29.39
CA ARG A 453 -10.72 25.20 28.90
C ARG A 453 -11.53 25.98 29.95
N TRP A 454 -11.16 27.22 30.24
CA TRP A 454 -11.78 28.05 31.28
C TRP A 454 -11.57 29.56 31.08
N GLU A 455 -12.37 30.40 31.76
CA GLU A 455 -12.31 31.87 31.71
C GLU A 455 -10.99 32.40 32.28
N GLY A 456 -10.03 32.71 31.40
CA GLY A 456 -8.66 33.06 31.77
C GLY A 456 -7.59 32.21 31.07
N ASN A 457 -7.98 31.16 30.34
CA ASN A 457 -7.09 30.43 29.45
C ASN A 457 -6.64 31.37 28.30
N SER A 458 -5.32 31.50 28.12
CA SER A 458 -4.68 32.42 27.16
C SER A 458 -5.02 32.14 25.70
N ASP A 459 -5.64 31.00 25.38
CA ASP A 459 -5.85 30.53 24.00
C ASP A 459 -7.29 30.60 23.49
N ALA A 460 -8.27 30.97 24.32
CA ALA A 460 -9.69 30.86 23.94
C ALA A 460 -10.22 32.01 23.04
N ALA A 461 -9.49 33.12 22.92
CA ALA A 461 -9.88 34.28 22.10
C ALA A 461 -8.66 35.12 21.68
N LEU A 462 -7.76 34.54 20.87
CA LEU A 462 -6.62 35.27 20.32
C LEU A 462 -7.05 36.25 19.21
N ASP A 463 -6.48 37.45 19.21
CA ASP A 463 -6.64 38.37 18.09
C ASP A 463 -5.91 37.85 16.83
N ILE A 464 -6.32 38.35 15.65
CA ILE A 464 -5.76 37.94 14.35
C ILE A 464 -4.25 38.19 14.31
N THR A 465 -3.77 39.26 14.94
CA THR A 465 -2.33 39.59 14.98
C THR A 465 -1.53 38.49 15.68
N ARG A 466 -2.04 37.97 16.80
CA ARG A 466 -1.40 36.90 17.57
C ARG A 466 -1.51 35.56 16.86
N ILE A 467 -2.65 35.25 16.23
CA ILE A 467 -2.84 34.06 15.38
C ILE A 467 -1.82 34.07 14.24
N ASN A 468 -1.70 35.19 13.52
CA ASN A 468 -0.75 35.37 12.43
C ASN A 468 0.70 35.21 12.89
N LYS A 469 1.07 35.80 14.04
CA LYS A 469 2.41 35.63 14.61
C LYS A 469 2.71 34.15 14.92
N ASN A 470 1.74 33.43 15.50
CA ASN A 470 1.88 32.01 15.83
C ASN A 470 1.98 31.12 14.58
N ASN A 471 1.13 31.35 13.58
CA ASN A 471 1.14 30.63 12.31
C ASN A 471 2.44 30.86 11.54
N LEU A 472 2.88 32.12 11.44
CA LEU A 472 4.14 32.46 10.79
C LEU A 472 5.33 31.76 11.47
N TYR A 473 5.35 31.70 12.81
CA TYR A 473 6.43 30.99 13.52
C TYR A 473 6.44 29.49 13.21
N LYS A 474 5.27 28.81 13.24
CA LYS A 474 5.20 27.38 12.86
C LYS A 474 5.55 27.13 11.40
N ASP A 475 5.21 28.03 10.49
CA ASP A 475 5.66 27.96 9.10
C ASP A 475 7.18 28.08 8.98
N ARG A 476 7.82 28.96 9.76
CA ARG A 476 9.29 29.02 9.80
C ARG A 476 9.90 27.72 10.32
N LEU A 477 9.30 27.08 11.33
CA LEU A 477 9.74 25.76 11.79
C LEU A 477 9.61 24.69 10.70
N ARG A 478 8.50 24.68 9.95
CA ARG A 478 8.32 23.78 8.80
C ARG A 478 9.34 24.05 7.70
N GLU A 479 9.62 25.32 7.40
CA GLU A 479 10.62 25.73 6.41
C GLU A 479 12.03 25.27 6.81
N MET A 480 12.40 25.44 8.08
CA MET A 480 13.65 24.92 8.63
C MET A 480 13.74 23.40 8.49
N GLU A 481 12.67 22.69 8.83
CA GLU A 481 12.61 21.23 8.72
C GLU A 481 12.68 20.76 7.26
N LEU A 482 11.95 21.39 6.34
CA LEU A 482 12.01 21.10 4.91
C LEU A 482 13.44 21.22 4.37
N ASN A 483 14.15 22.27 4.75
CA ASN A 483 15.54 22.47 4.34
C ASN A 483 16.47 21.40 4.92
N ALA A 484 16.27 21.01 6.17
CA ALA A 484 17.02 19.92 6.79
C ALA A 484 16.74 18.56 6.12
N ARG A 485 15.48 18.27 5.76
CA ARG A 485 15.12 17.06 4.99
C ARG A 485 15.77 17.04 3.62
N LYS A 486 15.73 18.15 2.90
CA LYS A 486 16.40 18.29 1.58
C LYS A 486 17.90 18.04 1.68
N GLN A 487 18.56 18.61 2.69
CA GLN A 487 19.98 18.38 2.94
C GLN A 487 20.27 16.91 3.26
N LEU A 488 19.47 16.28 4.13
CA LEU A 488 19.59 14.88 4.49
C LEU A 488 19.41 13.96 3.28
N ILE A 489 18.37 14.18 2.47
CA ILE A 489 18.09 13.41 1.26
C ILE A 489 19.20 13.60 0.23
N ARG A 490 19.71 14.82 0.05
CA ARG A 490 20.85 15.09 -0.83
C ARG A 490 22.11 14.35 -0.40
N LEU A 491 22.42 14.36 0.90
CA LEU A 491 23.54 13.59 1.46
C LEU A 491 23.36 12.08 1.23
N ARG A 492 22.13 11.57 1.39
CA ARG A 492 21.82 10.15 1.17
C ARG A 492 21.88 9.75 -0.31
N LYS A 493 21.34 10.58 -1.21
CA LYS A 493 21.32 10.35 -2.67
C LYS A 493 22.68 10.56 -3.35
N HIS A 494 23.68 11.06 -2.62
CA HIS A 494 25.04 11.24 -3.12
C HIS A 494 25.57 9.98 -3.81
N GLU A 495 26.09 10.13 -5.03
CA GLU A 495 26.70 9.04 -5.79
C GLU A 495 28.20 9.04 -5.50
N ALA A 496 28.64 8.06 -4.69
CA ALA A 496 30.04 7.98 -4.29
C ALA A 496 30.93 7.51 -5.45
N ASP A 497 32.01 8.23 -5.73
CA ASP A 497 32.96 7.82 -6.76
C ASP A 497 34.07 6.90 -6.20
N GLU A 498 34.90 6.35 -7.09
CA GLU A 498 36.00 5.47 -6.71
C GLU A 498 37.03 6.14 -5.78
N VAL A 499 37.31 7.43 -5.97
CA VAL A 499 38.29 8.18 -5.17
C VAL A 499 37.79 8.36 -3.75
N GLU A 500 36.52 8.70 -3.62
CA GLU A 500 35.85 8.83 -2.33
C GLU A 500 35.81 7.49 -1.59
N VAL A 501 35.43 6.40 -2.26
CA VAL A 501 35.39 5.07 -1.64
C VAL A 501 36.78 4.61 -1.20
N LYS A 502 37.83 4.85 -2.00
CA LYS A 502 39.22 4.57 -1.59
C LYS A 502 39.64 5.41 -0.39
N THR A 503 39.26 6.69 -0.36
CA THR A 503 39.56 7.58 0.77
C THR A 503 38.84 7.14 2.04
N PHE A 504 37.57 6.77 1.92
CA PHE A 504 36.77 6.19 3.00
C PHE A 504 37.41 4.91 3.53
N PHE A 505 37.79 3.99 2.64
CA PHE A 505 38.44 2.73 2.97
C PHE A 505 39.73 2.95 3.77
N GLN A 506 40.60 3.86 3.31
CA GLN A 506 41.85 4.18 3.98
C GLN A 506 41.63 4.74 5.40
N LYS A 507 40.74 5.72 5.54
CA LYS A 507 40.40 6.30 6.85
C LYS A 507 39.78 5.25 7.80
N GLN A 508 39.01 4.32 7.27
CA GLN A 508 38.42 3.24 8.05
C GLN A 508 39.49 2.26 8.57
N LEU A 509 40.53 1.95 7.78
CA LEU A 509 41.66 1.14 8.22
C LEU A 509 42.55 1.86 9.24
N GLU A 510 42.73 3.18 9.11
CA GLU A 510 43.45 4.00 10.09
C GLU A 510 42.77 4.02 11.47
N ARG A 511 41.43 3.94 11.48
CA ARG A 511 40.61 3.89 12.69
C ARG A 511 40.46 2.48 13.27
N TRP A 512 40.63 1.43 12.46
CA TRP A 512 40.30 0.05 12.84
C TRP A 512 41.49 -0.92 12.62
N GLU A 513 42.45 -0.89 13.55
CA GLU A 513 43.72 -1.62 13.44
C GLU A 513 43.55 -3.14 13.26
N GLU A 514 42.58 -3.76 13.94
CA GLU A 514 42.33 -5.20 13.78
C GLU A 514 41.95 -5.57 12.34
N VAL A 515 41.13 -4.75 11.68
CA VAL A 515 40.72 -4.98 10.29
C VAL A 515 41.86 -4.68 9.32
N LYS A 516 42.66 -3.65 9.60
CA LYS A 516 43.88 -3.36 8.83
C LYS A 516 44.84 -4.55 8.80
N VAL A 517 45.12 -5.19 9.95
CA VAL A 517 45.96 -6.40 10.02
C VAL A 517 45.38 -7.53 9.16
N ARG A 518 44.05 -7.72 9.15
CA ARG A 518 43.41 -8.75 8.32
C ARG A 518 43.54 -8.47 6.83
N PHE A 519 43.50 -7.20 6.41
CA PHE A 519 43.77 -6.84 5.01
C PHE A 519 45.24 -7.07 4.64
N GLU A 520 46.19 -6.75 5.52
CA GLU A 520 47.61 -7.07 5.31
C GLU A 520 47.87 -8.58 5.21
N GLU A 521 47.16 -9.40 6.01
CA GLU A 521 47.19 -10.87 5.91
C GLU A 521 46.70 -11.35 4.53
N VAL A 522 45.58 -10.81 4.02
CA VAL A 522 45.04 -11.13 2.68
C VAL A 522 46.03 -10.77 1.57
N GLU A 523 46.65 -9.58 1.65
CA GLU A 523 47.54 -9.09 0.60
C GLU A 523 48.92 -9.77 0.59
N LYS A 524 49.49 -10.08 1.76
CA LYS A 524 50.89 -10.49 1.88
C LYS A 524 51.09 -11.94 2.32
N GLN A 525 50.11 -12.56 2.96
CA GLN A 525 50.32 -13.82 3.70
C GLN A 525 49.38 -14.96 3.30
N MET A 526 48.28 -14.68 2.57
CA MET A 526 47.34 -15.74 2.18
C MET A 526 47.93 -16.70 1.15
N LYS A 527 47.87 -17.99 1.49
CA LYS A 527 48.26 -19.07 0.60
C LYS A 527 47.16 -19.28 -0.44
N THR A 528 47.49 -19.06 -1.70
CA THR A 528 46.64 -19.37 -2.85
C THR A 528 47.33 -20.39 -3.74
N ARG A 529 46.59 -21.35 -4.28
CA ARG A 529 47.10 -22.36 -5.21
C ARG A 529 46.17 -22.47 -6.42
N THR A 530 46.75 -22.54 -7.61
CA THR A 530 46.01 -22.77 -8.86
C THR A 530 45.58 -24.24 -8.99
N LEU A 531 44.43 -24.42 -9.62
CA LEU A 531 43.77 -25.69 -9.84
C LEU A 531 43.44 -25.78 -11.35
N PRO A 532 44.40 -26.21 -12.19
CA PRO A 532 44.22 -26.24 -13.64
C PRO A 532 43.19 -27.31 -14.03
N LEU A 533 42.25 -26.94 -14.90
CA LEU A 533 41.33 -27.82 -15.62
C LEU A 533 41.67 -27.78 -17.12
N GLU A 534 41.02 -28.65 -17.91
CA GLU A 534 41.29 -28.73 -19.35
C GLU A 534 40.97 -27.43 -20.10
N GLU A 535 39.91 -26.71 -19.72
CA GLU A 535 39.41 -25.53 -20.44
C GLU A 535 39.52 -24.21 -19.63
N CYS A 536 39.77 -24.27 -18.31
CA CYS A 536 39.86 -23.11 -17.43
C CYS A 536 40.81 -23.35 -16.24
N GLU A 537 41.13 -22.29 -15.50
CA GLU A 537 41.87 -22.36 -14.24
C GLU A 537 40.96 -21.95 -13.08
N LEU A 538 40.93 -22.77 -12.02
CA LEU A 538 40.36 -22.38 -10.73
C LEU A 538 41.48 -22.06 -9.75
N ALA A 539 41.16 -21.44 -8.62
CA ALA A 539 42.09 -21.19 -7.54
C ALA A 539 41.45 -21.60 -6.21
N VAL A 540 42.28 -22.02 -5.25
CA VAL A 540 41.86 -22.18 -3.86
C VAL A 540 42.70 -21.25 -2.97
N GLN A 541 42.03 -20.54 -2.06
CA GLN A 541 42.64 -19.67 -1.04
C GLN A 541 42.44 -20.28 0.35
N CYS A 542 43.51 -20.35 1.15
CA CYS A 542 43.43 -20.74 2.56
C CYS A 542 43.16 -19.50 3.42
N ASN A 543 41.95 -19.38 3.98
CA ASN A 543 41.52 -18.23 4.78
C ASN A 543 40.87 -18.66 6.11
N PRO A 544 41.66 -18.88 7.18
CA PRO A 544 41.16 -19.35 8.48
C PRO A 544 40.16 -18.42 9.15
N ARG A 545 40.23 -17.11 8.88
CA ARG A 545 39.34 -16.09 9.45
C ARG A 545 37.88 -16.26 8.99
N ARG A 546 37.63 -17.02 7.93
CA ARG A 546 36.28 -17.31 7.40
C ARG A 546 35.55 -18.44 8.12
N ILE A 547 36.16 -19.13 9.08
CA ILE A 547 35.54 -20.27 9.78
C ILE A 547 34.19 -19.93 10.42
N LYS A 548 34.05 -18.74 11.02
CA LYS A 548 32.78 -18.26 11.61
C LYS A 548 31.70 -18.00 10.56
N SER A 549 32.08 -17.53 9.37
CA SER A 549 31.12 -17.24 8.29
C SER A 549 30.74 -18.51 7.51
N THR A 550 31.70 -19.40 7.27
CA THR A 550 31.47 -20.65 6.53
C THR A 550 30.76 -21.70 7.38
N GLY A 551 30.93 -21.66 8.71
CA GLY A 551 30.28 -22.56 9.68
C GLY A 551 29.00 -22.04 10.33
N ALA A 552 28.52 -20.83 9.97
CA ALA A 552 27.33 -20.25 10.58
C ALA A 552 26.06 -21.09 10.27
N GLN A 553 25.26 -21.32 11.32
CA GLN A 553 23.91 -21.88 11.17
C GLN A 553 22.97 -20.79 10.66
N ILE A 554 22.14 -21.15 9.68
CA ILE A 554 21.25 -20.24 8.94
C ILE A 554 19.77 -20.61 9.13
N ASP A 555 19.45 -21.40 10.16
CA ASP A 555 18.06 -21.70 10.47
C ASP A 555 17.35 -20.45 11.00
N LYS A 556 16.03 -20.37 10.72
CA LYS A 556 15.21 -19.19 11.06
C LYS A 556 15.27 -18.83 12.56
N ARG A 557 15.43 -19.80 13.45
CA ARG A 557 15.46 -19.59 14.90
C ARG A 557 16.79 -18.97 15.34
N THR A 558 17.91 -19.43 14.79
CA THR A 558 19.24 -18.85 15.07
C THR A 558 19.40 -17.44 14.49
N ILE A 559 18.86 -17.20 13.28
CA ILE A 559 18.89 -15.86 12.66
C ILE A 559 18.04 -14.87 13.47
N LYS A 560 16.81 -15.24 13.86
CA LYS A 560 15.91 -14.38 14.64
C LYS A 560 16.47 -13.99 16.02
N ASN A 561 17.35 -14.81 16.58
CA ASN A 561 17.95 -14.59 17.90
C ASN A 561 19.33 -13.93 17.86
N ARG A 562 19.91 -13.71 16.67
CA ARG A 562 21.23 -13.09 16.51
C ARG A 562 21.05 -11.63 16.08
N PRO A 563 21.63 -10.66 16.81
CA PRO A 563 21.63 -9.27 16.36
C PRO A 563 22.29 -9.14 14.98
N CYS A 564 21.61 -8.48 14.04
CA CYS A 564 22.11 -8.31 12.68
C CYS A 564 23.34 -7.40 12.67
N PHE A 565 24.50 -7.95 12.29
CA PHE A 565 25.80 -7.26 12.31
C PHE A 565 25.97 -6.19 11.21
N LEU A 566 24.97 -6.03 10.33
CA LEU A 566 24.93 -4.96 9.32
C LEU A 566 24.13 -3.74 9.80
N CYS A 567 23.29 -3.90 10.84
CA CYS A 567 22.57 -2.79 11.48
C CYS A 567 23.51 -1.95 12.35
N GLU A 568 23.23 -0.65 12.44
CA GLU A 568 24.16 0.33 12.98
C GLU A 568 24.44 0.09 14.47
N GLU A 569 23.42 -0.27 15.24
CA GLU A 569 23.49 -0.60 16.68
C GLU A 569 24.39 -1.80 17.00
N ASN A 570 24.52 -2.74 16.07
CA ASN A 570 25.22 -4.01 16.28
C ASN A 570 26.64 -4.02 15.69
N ARG A 571 27.07 -2.92 15.07
CA ARG A 571 28.42 -2.78 14.52
C ARG A 571 29.41 -2.29 15.59
N PRO A 572 30.70 -2.65 15.48
CA PRO A 572 31.75 -2.04 16.29
C PRO A 572 31.76 -0.51 16.13
N ALA A 573 32.00 0.23 17.22
CA ALA A 573 32.01 1.70 17.22
C ALA A 573 33.09 2.31 16.30
N GLU A 574 34.11 1.54 15.95
CA GLU A 574 35.15 1.89 15.00
C GLU A 574 34.66 1.82 13.55
N GLN A 575 33.68 0.97 13.24
CA GLN A 575 33.15 0.77 11.89
C GLN A 575 32.10 1.84 11.57
N TYR A 576 32.49 2.85 10.82
CA TYR A 576 31.55 3.85 10.30
C TYR A 576 31.21 3.56 8.84
N ASN A 577 30.27 4.33 8.29
CA ASN A 577 29.73 4.09 6.96
C ASN A 577 29.82 5.33 6.08
N LEU A 578 29.86 5.10 4.77
CA LEU A 578 29.67 6.12 3.74
C LEU A 578 28.25 5.95 3.17
N PRO A 579 27.30 6.85 3.49
CA PRO A 579 25.97 6.86 2.87
C PRO A 579 26.09 7.17 1.39
N ALA A 580 25.43 6.38 0.53
CA ALA A 580 25.47 6.61 -0.91
C ALA A 580 24.23 6.02 -1.61
N TYR A 581 23.91 6.54 -2.79
CA TYR A 581 22.88 6.01 -3.70
C TYR A 581 21.47 5.92 -3.10
N GLY A 582 21.16 6.75 -2.10
CA GLY A 582 19.85 6.90 -1.45
C GLY A 582 19.57 5.80 -0.44
N THR A 583 19.58 4.55 -0.90
CA THR A 583 19.17 3.37 -0.13
C THR A 583 20.34 2.54 0.38
N LEU A 584 21.59 2.87 0.02
CA LEU A 584 22.77 2.06 0.34
C LEU A 584 23.69 2.73 1.35
N ARG A 585 24.50 1.91 2.01
CA ARG A 585 25.65 2.31 2.82
C ARG A 585 26.85 1.50 2.37
N ILE A 586 28.01 2.12 2.27
CA ILE A 586 29.27 1.42 1.97
C ILE A 586 30.02 1.19 3.28
N LEU A 587 30.38 -0.07 3.55
CA LEU A 587 31.15 -0.51 4.72
C LEU A 587 32.41 -1.24 4.27
N VAL A 588 33.49 -1.10 5.04
CA VAL A 588 34.64 -2.01 4.92
C VAL A 588 34.26 -3.37 5.50
N ASN A 589 34.49 -4.44 4.74
CA ASN A 589 34.22 -5.80 5.22
C ASN A 589 35.31 -6.22 6.24
N PRO A 590 34.97 -6.54 7.49
CA PRO A 590 35.95 -6.90 8.50
C PRO A 590 36.59 -8.29 8.30
N TYR A 591 36.03 -9.12 7.42
CA TYR A 591 36.53 -10.47 7.11
C TYR A 591 36.84 -10.59 5.60
N PRO A 592 37.87 -9.90 5.11
CA PRO A 592 38.17 -9.81 3.69
C PRO A 592 38.57 -11.15 3.06
N ILE A 593 38.14 -11.34 1.80
CA ILE A 593 38.58 -12.41 0.89
C ILE A 593 39.48 -11.84 -0.22
N LEU A 594 39.16 -10.61 -0.65
CA LEU A 594 39.84 -9.86 -1.70
C LEU A 594 40.50 -8.63 -1.07
N PRO A 595 41.51 -8.02 -1.70
CA PRO A 595 41.93 -6.67 -1.34
C PRO A 595 40.76 -5.68 -1.54
N HIS A 596 40.75 -4.57 -0.79
CA HIS A 596 39.71 -3.54 -0.89
C HIS A 596 38.26 -4.08 -0.81
N HIS A 597 38.01 -5.04 0.08
CA HIS A 597 36.72 -5.72 0.20
C HIS A 597 35.69 -4.89 0.96
N LEU A 598 34.56 -4.62 0.32
CA LEU A 598 33.44 -3.84 0.83
C LEU A 598 32.19 -4.71 1.05
N THR A 599 31.36 -4.31 2.01
CA THR A 599 29.97 -4.77 2.15
C THR A 599 29.06 -3.57 1.99
N ILE A 600 28.06 -3.68 1.12
CA ILE A 600 27.19 -2.59 0.71
C ILE A 600 25.74 -2.97 1.07
N PRO A 601 25.34 -2.85 2.36
CA PRO A 601 23.97 -3.15 2.78
C PRO A 601 22.98 -2.05 2.40
N THR A 602 21.70 -2.41 2.36
CA THR A 602 20.62 -1.44 2.35
C THR A 602 20.56 -0.70 3.69
N ARG A 603 20.05 0.53 3.70
CA ARG A 603 19.91 1.33 4.92
C ARG A 603 18.87 0.74 5.86
N ALA A 604 17.73 0.34 5.31
CA ALA A 604 16.70 -0.39 6.05
C ALA A 604 17.09 -1.87 6.20
N HIS A 605 16.75 -2.44 7.36
CA HIS A 605 16.82 -3.88 7.61
C HIS A 605 15.67 -4.56 6.86
N GLN A 606 15.99 -5.22 5.75
CA GLN A 606 15.01 -5.92 4.91
C GLN A 606 15.62 -7.19 4.31
N PRO A 607 14.82 -8.24 4.00
CA PRO A 607 15.33 -9.51 3.49
C PRO A 607 16.19 -9.38 2.22
N GLN A 608 17.20 -10.25 2.09
CA GLN A 608 18.11 -10.29 0.94
C GLN A 608 17.36 -10.62 -0.36
N THR A 609 17.29 -9.64 -1.26
CA THR A 609 16.73 -9.82 -2.61
C THR A 609 17.47 -8.93 -3.63
N TYR A 610 17.76 -9.47 -4.81
CA TYR A 610 18.54 -8.75 -5.82
C TYR A 610 17.82 -7.56 -6.45
N SER A 611 16.48 -7.52 -6.41
CA SER A 611 15.70 -6.40 -6.99
C SER A 611 16.08 -5.05 -6.37
N LEU A 612 16.48 -5.03 -5.10
CA LEU A 612 16.97 -3.86 -4.38
C LEU A 612 18.30 -3.31 -4.92
N PHE A 613 19.07 -4.14 -5.64
CA PHE A 613 20.39 -3.82 -6.18
C PHE A 613 20.42 -3.81 -7.71
N ALA A 614 19.37 -4.26 -8.40
CA ALA A 614 19.37 -4.49 -9.84
C ALA A 614 19.75 -3.23 -10.65
N GLU A 615 19.21 -2.08 -10.29
CA GLU A 615 19.55 -0.80 -10.93
C GLU A 615 20.93 -0.28 -10.51
N LYS A 616 21.36 -0.57 -9.28
CA LYS A 616 22.59 -0.01 -8.69
C LYS A 616 23.84 -0.79 -9.07
N THR A 617 23.75 -2.11 -9.26
CA THR A 617 24.93 -2.97 -9.46
C THR A 617 25.73 -2.58 -10.72
N PRO A 618 25.11 -2.40 -11.90
CA PRO A 618 25.87 -1.98 -13.10
C PRO A 618 26.35 -0.52 -13.02
N LEU A 619 25.62 0.36 -12.33
CA LEU A 619 26.02 1.75 -12.08
C LEU A 619 27.28 1.82 -11.20
N LEU A 620 27.28 1.05 -10.10
CA LEU A 620 28.41 0.92 -9.19
C LEU A 620 29.65 0.37 -9.91
N ALA A 621 29.48 -0.68 -10.72
CA ALA A 621 30.56 -1.25 -11.52
C ALA A 621 31.17 -0.21 -12.47
N LYS A 622 30.34 0.63 -13.10
CA LYS A 622 30.79 1.72 -13.97
C LYS A 622 31.54 2.80 -13.18
N GLN A 623 31.05 3.21 -12.02
CA GLN A 623 31.64 4.31 -11.23
C GLN A 623 32.91 3.88 -10.48
N MET A 624 33.09 2.58 -10.22
CA MET A 624 34.24 2.01 -9.52
C MET A 624 34.90 0.90 -10.35
N PRO A 625 35.53 1.23 -11.50
CA PRO A 625 36.00 0.25 -12.47
C PRO A 625 37.10 -0.69 -11.97
N SER A 626 37.81 -0.35 -10.90
CA SER A 626 38.80 -1.24 -10.26
C SER A 626 38.18 -2.31 -9.35
N LEU A 627 36.87 -2.26 -9.10
CA LEU A 627 36.16 -3.18 -8.24
C LEU A 627 35.32 -4.18 -9.03
N LEU A 628 35.29 -5.41 -8.51
CA LEU A 628 34.37 -6.46 -8.87
C LEU A 628 33.23 -6.46 -7.85
N PHE A 629 32.00 -6.27 -8.33
CA PHE A 629 30.79 -6.35 -7.51
C PHE A 629 30.24 -7.78 -7.56
N PHE A 630 29.75 -8.28 -6.44
CA PHE A 630 29.21 -9.61 -6.37
C PHE A 630 28.06 -9.73 -5.37
N TYR A 631 27.07 -10.52 -5.78
CA TYR A 631 25.86 -10.78 -5.03
C TYR A 631 25.71 -12.27 -4.73
N ASN A 632 25.35 -12.55 -3.48
CA ASN A 632 24.98 -13.87 -3.02
C ASN A 632 23.49 -13.85 -2.71
N GLY A 633 22.68 -14.66 -3.40
CA GLY A 633 21.29 -14.81 -3.04
C GLY A 633 21.11 -15.30 -1.59
N ALA A 634 19.92 -15.13 -1.02
CA ALA A 634 19.64 -15.42 0.39
C ALA A 634 20.09 -16.83 0.83
N ARG A 635 19.96 -17.82 -0.06
CA ARG A 635 20.42 -19.21 0.12
C ARG A 635 21.64 -19.55 -0.74
N CYS A 636 22.42 -18.57 -1.16
CA CYS A 636 23.55 -18.79 -2.06
C CYS A 636 24.86 -18.23 -1.49
N GLY A 637 25.02 -18.30 -0.16
CA GLY A 637 26.23 -17.86 0.54
C GLY A 637 26.15 -16.46 1.13
N ALA A 638 24.97 -15.86 1.22
CA ALA A 638 24.76 -14.58 1.90
C ALA A 638 25.13 -14.68 3.39
N SER A 639 25.83 -13.65 3.89
CA SER A 639 26.33 -13.64 5.27
C SER A 639 25.28 -13.23 6.31
N ALA A 640 24.30 -12.45 5.88
CA ALA A 640 23.11 -12.02 6.62
C ALA A 640 21.91 -12.05 5.66
N PRO A 641 21.16 -13.16 5.55
CA PRO A 641 20.06 -13.28 4.60
C PRO A 641 18.82 -12.44 4.97
N ASP A 642 18.76 -11.97 6.21
CA ASP A 642 17.72 -11.11 6.76
C ASP A 642 17.97 -9.61 6.54
N HIS A 643 19.17 -9.21 6.09
CA HIS A 643 19.50 -7.82 5.74
C HIS A 643 20.19 -7.76 4.38
N ALA A 644 19.50 -7.15 3.42
CA ALA A 644 19.93 -7.07 2.04
C ALA A 644 21.30 -6.39 1.90
N HIS A 645 22.24 -7.05 1.22
CA HIS A 645 23.58 -6.51 0.94
C HIS A 645 24.20 -7.04 -0.36
N LEU A 646 24.95 -6.15 -1.02
CA LEU A 646 25.89 -6.44 -2.09
C LEU A 646 27.32 -6.45 -1.51
N GLN A 647 28.28 -7.08 -2.19
CA GLN A 647 29.68 -7.03 -1.80
C GLN A 647 30.54 -6.58 -2.98
N ALA A 648 31.73 -6.05 -2.69
CA ALA A 648 32.69 -5.67 -3.72
C ALA A 648 34.13 -5.95 -3.25
N GLY A 649 35.06 -6.07 -4.18
CA GLY A 649 36.49 -6.20 -3.89
C GLY A 649 37.35 -5.90 -5.10
N ALA A 650 38.67 -5.80 -4.92
CA ALA A 650 39.60 -5.51 -6.00
C ALA A 650 39.53 -6.56 -7.13
N ARG A 651 39.63 -6.08 -8.37
CA ARG A 651 39.73 -6.89 -9.58
C ARG A 651 41.11 -7.55 -9.74
N GLY A 652 41.18 -8.55 -10.62
CA GLY A 652 42.39 -9.29 -10.98
C GLY A 652 42.65 -10.56 -10.15
N PHE A 653 41.79 -10.86 -9.17
CA PHE A 653 41.98 -11.97 -8.23
C PHE A 653 41.04 -13.15 -8.46
N VAL A 654 39.88 -12.93 -9.09
CA VAL A 654 38.88 -13.99 -9.32
C VAL A 654 39.13 -14.59 -10.71
N PRO A 655 39.38 -15.91 -10.86
CA PRO A 655 39.86 -16.49 -12.11
C PRO A 655 39.01 -16.17 -13.34
N ILE A 656 37.68 -16.23 -13.26
CA ILE A 656 36.81 -15.90 -14.40
C ILE A 656 36.95 -14.44 -14.86
N GLU A 657 37.17 -13.51 -13.93
CA GLU A 657 37.31 -12.08 -14.21
C GLU A 657 38.73 -11.74 -14.67
N ARG A 658 39.75 -12.30 -14.01
CA ARG A 658 41.16 -12.16 -14.38
C ARG A 658 41.43 -12.63 -15.80
N ASP A 659 40.84 -13.77 -16.18
CA ASP A 659 41.07 -14.42 -17.47
C ASP A 659 39.94 -14.10 -18.48
N TRP A 660 39.16 -13.02 -18.25
CA TRP A 660 37.93 -12.73 -18.99
C TRP A 660 38.09 -12.74 -20.52
N LYS A 661 39.22 -12.24 -21.03
CA LYS A 661 39.53 -12.23 -22.47
C LYS A 661 39.44 -13.59 -23.14
N GLN A 662 39.79 -14.66 -22.41
CA GLN A 662 39.69 -16.03 -22.93
C GLN A 662 38.23 -16.39 -23.20
N TYR A 663 37.34 -16.03 -22.27
CA TYR A 663 35.93 -16.37 -22.34
C TYR A 663 35.14 -15.45 -23.28
N ASP A 664 35.48 -14.16 -23.34
CA ASP A 664 34.78 -13.16 -24.17
C ASP A 664 34.78 -13.54 -25.66
N ASN A 665 35.87 -14.16 -26.13
CA ASN A 665 36.00 -14.63 -27.51
C ASN A 665 35.23 -15.93 -27.81
N GLN A 666 34.73 -16.63 -26.80
CA GLN A 666 34.04 -17.92 -26.91
C GLN A 666 32.58 -17.84 -26.49
N LEU A 667 32.06 -16.62 -26.26
CA LEU A 667 30.66 -16.40 -25.90
C LEU A 667 29.73 -16.76 -27.04
N GLU A 668 28.72 -17.56 -26.72
CA GLU A 668 27.64 -17.89 -27.64
C GLU A 668 26.46 -16.99 -27.35
N GLN A 669 26.12 -16.10 -28.28
CA GLN A 669 24.98 -15.20 -28.12
C GLN A 669 23.67 -15.99 -28.14
N ILE A 670 22.90 -15.83 -27.07
CA ILE A 670 21.58 -16.45 -26.88
C ILE A 670 20.45 -15.42 -26.79
N TYR A 671 20.73 -14.12 -26.83
CA TYR A 671 19.71 -13.08 -26.98
C TYR A 671 20.38 -11.75 -27.32
N PRO A 672 19.83 -10.91 -28.22
CA PRO A 672 18.70 -11.19 -29.12
C PRO A 672 19.16 -12.01 -30.34
N PHE A 673 18.30 -12.90 -30.87
CA PHE A 673 18.62 -13.72 -32.05
C PHE A 673 17.78 -13.35 -33.27
N SER A 674 16.49 -13.08 -33.09
CA SER A 674 15.56 -12.72 -34.16
C SER A 674 15.61 -11.22 -34.54
N PRO A 675 15.22 -10.83 -35.77
CA PRO A 675 15.09 -9.43 -36.16
C PRO A 675 14.12 -8.63 -35.29
N GLN A 676 13.05 -9.27 -34.79
CA GLN A 676 12.06 -8.65 -33.92
C GLN A 676 12.66 -8.30 -32.55
N GLU A 677 13.34 -9.25 -31.90
CA GLU A 677 14.03 -9.02 -30.61
C GLU A 677 15.10 -7.92 -30.73
N LYS A 678 15.80 -7.86 -31.87
CA LYS A 678 16.79 -6.81 -32.15
C LYS A 678 16.12 -5.42 -32.25
N ASN A 679 14.96 -5.32 -32.89
CA ASN A 679 14.21 -4.06 -32.97
C ASN A 679 13.66 -3.62 -31.60
N GLU A 680 13.08 -4.55 -30.82
CA GLU A 680 12.57 -4.27 -29.47
C GLU A 680 13.67 -3.74 -28.53
N MET A 681 14.88 -4.31 -28.62
CA MET A 681 16.04 -3.83 -27.87
C MET A 681 16.51 -2.44 -28.34
N ALA A 682 16.48 -2.17 -29.65
CA ALA A 682 16.83 -0.88 -30.21
C ALA A 682 15.86 0.24 -29.78
N GLU A 683 14.55 -0.04 -29.76
CA GLU A 683 13.52 0.89 -29.26
C GLU A 683 13.72 1.26 -27.79
N LYS A 684 14.21 0.32 -26.97
CA LYS A 684 14.57 0.55 -25.56
C LYS A 684 15.92 1.25 -25.38
N GLY A 685 16.60 1.62 -26.46
CA GLY A 685 17.88 2.34 -26.46
C GLY A 685 19.10 1.46 -26.17
N SER A 686 19.02 0.14 -26.44
CA SER A 686 20.16 -0.78 -26.40
C SER A 686 20.76 -0.96 -27.80
N SER A 687 22.04 -1.35 -27.88
CA SER A 687 22.70 -1.66 -29.15
C SER A 687 22.72 -3.17 -29.38
N PRO A 688 21.82 -3.77 -30.18
CA PRO A 688 21.65 -5.23 -30.28
C PRO A 688 22.86 -5.97 -30.88
N GLN A 689 23.83 -5.23 -31.41
CA GLN A 689 25.09 -5.74 -31.96
C GLN A 689 26.15 -5.96 -30.87
N THR A 690 26.05 -5.24 -29.76
CA THR A 690 27.04 -5.25 -28.67
C THR A 690 26.42 -5.67 -27.34
N ASP A 691 25.12 -5.45 -27.17
CA ASP A 691 24.34 -5.71 -25.97
C ASP A 691 23.59 -7.03 -26.15
N GLY A 692 23.69 -7.93 -25.18
CA GLY A 692 23.03 -9.22 -25.26
C GLY A 692 23.23 -10.13 -24.05
N ILE A 693 22.55 -11.27 -24.12
CA ILE A 693 22.74 -12.39 -23.20
C ILE A 693 23.51 -13.46 -23.96
N PHE A 694 24.51 -14.02 -23.31
CA PHE A 694 25.42 -15.01 -23.86
C PHE A 694 25.53 -16.21 -22.92
N ARG A 695 25.80 -17.37 -23.49
CA ARG A 695 26.15 -18.59 -22.74
C ARG A 695 27.66 -18.68 -22.59
N LEU A 696 28.12 -18.91 -21.36
CA LEU A 696 29.54 -19.13 -21.07
C LEU A 696 29.95 -20.55 -21.48
N GLN A 697 30.96 -20.66 -22.34
CA GLN A 697 31.58 -21.91 -22.76
C GLN A 697 32.96 -22.08 -22.13
N GLY A 698 33.45 -23.31 -22.03
CA GLY A 698 34.82 -23.57 -21.56
C GLY A 698 35.06 -23.33 -20.06
N TYR A 699 34.00 -23.21 -19.25
CA TYR A 699 34.10 -22.94 -17.81
C TYR A 699 33.70 -24.14 -16.95
N ALA A 700 34.12 -24.14 -15.68
CA ALA A 700 33.92 -25.25 -14.75
C ALA A 700 32.45 -25.69 -14.58
N CYS A 701 31.51 -24.74 -14.69
CA CYS A 701 30.07 -24.97 -14.63
C CYS A 701 29.29 -24.04 -15.58
N PRO A 702 28.03 -24.37 -15.94
CA PRO A 702 27.20 -23.50 -16.78
C PRO A 702 26.90 -22.14 -16.13
N ALA A 703 26.99 -21.07 -16.90
CA ALA A 703 26.66 -19.70 -16.48
C ALA A 703 26.15 -18.86 -17.66
N PHE A 704 25.44 -17.79 -17.35
CA PHE A 704 24.96 -16.79 -18.31
C PHE A 704 25.75 -15.50 -18.16
N VAL A 705 26.00 -14.83 -19.27
CA VAL A 705 26.75 -13.57 -19.33
C VAL A 705 25.85 -12.51 -19.96
N VAL A 706 25.69 -11.39 -19.26
CA VAL A 706 25.04 -10.20 -19.79
C VAL A 706 26.13 -9.18 -20.06
N LYS A 707 26.24 -8.76 -21.32
CA LYS A 707 27.21 -7.74 -21.76
C LYS A 707 26.44 -6.61 -22.44
N GLY A 708 26.79 -5.37 -22.13
CA GLY A 708 26.22 -4.22 -22.82
C GLY A 708 26.34 -2.92 -22.03
N SER A 709 25.66 -1.87 -22.49
CA SER A 709 25.50 -0.62 -21.75
C SER A 709 24.90 -0.85 -20.34
N VAL A 710 25.11 0.08 -19.40
CA VAL A 710 24.48 0.03 -18.06
C VAL A 710 22.97 -0.22 -18.15
N LYS A 711 22.26 0.52 -19.01
CA LYS A 711 20.80 0.39 -19.17
C LYS A 711 20.41 -1.00 -19.70
N ALA A 712 21.11 -1.49 -20.71
CA ALA A 712 20.88 -2.84 -21.25
C ALA A 712 21.19 -3.91 -20.20
N ASN A 713 22.28 -3.76 -19.45
CA ASN A 713 22.70 -4.71 -18.43
C ASN A 713 21.66 -4.86 -17.32
N ILE A 714 21.04 -3.76 -16.86
CA ILE A 714 19.94 -3.79 -15.87
C ILE A 714 18.77 -4.64 -16.42
N LEU A 715 18.28 -4.31 -17.61
CA LEU A 715 17.12 -4.97 -18.20
C LEU A 715 17.38 -6.46 -18.51
N LEU A 716 18.53 -6.78 -19.09
CA LEU A 716 18.88 -8.13 -19.50
C LEU A 716 19.24 -9.03 -18.30
N THR A 717 19.85 -8.47 -17.24
CA THR A 717 20.09 -9.21 -16.00
C THR A 717 18.79 -9.63 -15.35
N LEU A 718 17.81 -8.72 -15.24
CA LEU A 718 16.47 -9.04 -14.75
C LEU A 718 15.79 -10.10 -15.61
N LYS A 719 15.91 -9.99 -16.94
CA LYS A 719 15.38 -11.00 -17.89
C LYS A 719 15.98 -12.40 -17.66
N VAL A 720 17.28 -12.51 -17.35
CA VAL A 720 17.89 -13.80 -17.02
C VAL A 720 17.35 -14.33 -15.70
N ILE A 721 17.27 -13.50 -14.66
CA ILE A 721 16.78 -13.88 -13.33
C ILE A 721 15.32 -14.36 -13.39
N GLU A 722 14.48 -13.68 -14.16
CA GLU A 722 13.08 -14.07 -14.41
C GLU A 722 12.94 -15.41 -15.15
N ALA A 723 13.93 -15.78 -15.97
CA ALA A 723 13.94 -17.06 -16.67
C ALA A 723 14.38 -18.25 -15.78
N LEU A 724 14.90 -17.97 -14.57
CA LEU A 724 15.30 -18.99 -13.59
C LEU A 724 14.09 -19.56 -12.84
N GLU A 725 14.19 -20.82 -12.41
CA GLU A 725 13.13 -21.45 -11.60
C GLU A 725 13.22 -20.97 -10.15
N ARG A 726 12.12 -20.40 -9.65
CA ARG A 726 12.04 -19.81 -8.31
C ARG A 726 11.53 -20.80 -7.24
N GLY A 727 10.58 -21.69 -7.58
CA GLY A 727 9.86 -22.51 -6.60
C GLY A 727 9.17 -21.63 -5.52
N ASP A 728 8.97 -22.16 -4.31
CA ASP A 728 8.27 -21.49 -3.19
C ASP A 728 9.06 -20.36 -2.49
N ARG A 729 9.92 -19.64 -3.22
CA ARG A 729 10.97 -18.76 -2.65
C ARG A 729 10.75 -17.30 -3.02
N GLU A 730 11.35 -16.37 -2.26
CA GLU A 730 11.32 -14.93 -2.57
C GLU A 730 12.21 -14.50 -3.75
N GLU A 731 13.27 -15.26 -4.04
CA GLU A 731 14.11 -15.09 -5.23
C GLU A 731 14.64 -16.47 -5.69
N PRO A 732 14.97 -16.66 -6.99
CA PRO A 732 15.63 -17.88 -7.44
C PRO A 732 17.03 -17.99 -6.84
N ASP A 733 17.55 -19.22 -6.73
CA ASP A 733 18.91 -19.43 -6.23
C ASP A 733 19.94 -19.09 -7.32
N PHE A 734 20.69 -18.01 -7.14
CA PHE A 734 21.83 -17.69 -8.00
C PHE A 734 22.93 -16.92 -7.26
N ASN A 735 24.10 -16.91 -7.88
CA ASN A 735 25.19 -15.98 -7.57
C ASN A 735 25.44 -15.08 -8.78
N LEU A 736 25.94 -13.87 -8.53
CA LEU A 736 26.18 -12.89 -9.58
C LEU A 736 27.51 -12.17 -9.36
N LEU A 737 28.24 -11.94 -10.45
CA LEU A 737 29.45 -11.12 -10.53
C LEU A 737 29.21 -10.00 -11.55
N CYS A 738 29.69 -8.78 -11.29
CA CYS A 738 29.51 -7.63 -12.16
C CYS A 738 30.74 -6.71 -12.13
N TRP A 739 31.26 -6.33 -13.29
CA TRP A 739 32.39 -5.42 -13.41
C TRP A 739 32.36 -4.62 -14.71
N SER A 740 33.14 -3.54 -14.73
CA SER A 740 33.23 -2.63 -15.88
C SER A 740 34.34 -3.05 -16.87
N ASN A 741 34.07 -2.90 -18.17
CA ASN A 741 34.99 -3.28 -19.26
C ASN A 741 35.90 -2.11 -19.73
N VAL A 742 36.09 -1.08 -18.90
CA VAL A 742 36.71 0.21 -19.29
C VAL A 742 38.17 0.14 -19.76
N GLU A 743 38.85 -1.00 -19.68
CA GLU A 743 40.29 -1.07 -20.02
C GLU A 743 40.68 -1.41 -21.46
N GLU A 744 39.79 -1.54 -22.46
CA GLU A 744 40.30 -2.10 -23.72
C GLU A 744 39.80 -1.71 -25.11
N ASN A 745 38.84 -0.80 -25.33
CA ASN A 745 38.67 -0.09 -26.60
C ASN A 745 37.44 0.83 -26.51
N ALA A 746 37.62 2.09 -26.94
CA ALA A 746 36.71 3.20 -27.34
C ALA A 746 35.18 3.25 -27.07
N ASN A 747 34.50 2.22 -26.52
CA ASN A 747 33.11 2.30 -26.05
C ASN A 747 33.09 2.24 -24.50
N ALA A 748 33.27 3.41 -23.88
CA ALA A 748 33.52 3.60 -22.45
C ALA A 748 32.35 3.29 -21.49
N ASP A 749 31.32 2.56 -21.92
CA ASP A 749 30.07 2.36 -21.16
C ASP A 749 29.63 0.89 -20.98
N SER A 750 30.49 -0.08 -21.33
CA SER A 750 30.15 -1.50 -21.26
C SER A 750 30.40 -2.13 -19.89
N VAL A 751 29.40 -2.84 -19.38
CA VAL A 751 29.45 -3.62 -18.14
C VAL A 751 29.20 -5.10 -18.45
N THR A 752 29.95 -5.98 -17.79
CA THR A 752 29.79 -7.43 -17.84
C THR A 752 29.17 -7.91 -16.53
N THR A 753 28.11 -8.72 -16.63
CA THR A 753 27.48 -9.40 -15.49
C THR A 753 27.45 -10.90 -15.76
N VAL A 754 28.04 -11.70 -14.88
CA VAL A 754 27.99 -13.18 -14.95
C VAL A 754 27.04 -13.69 -13.88
N ILE A 755 26.08 -14.50 -14.30
CA ILE A 755 25.03 -15.08 -13.47
C ILE A 755 25.26 -16.58 -13.41
N PHE A 756 25.35 -17.12 -12.20
CA PHE A 756 25.51 -18.54 -11.91
C PHE A 756 24.22 -19.06 -11.28
N PRO A 757 23.27 -19.61 -12.08
CA PRO A 757 22.08 -20.24 -11.53
C PRO A 757 22.43 -21.49 -10.75
N ARG A 758 21.74 -21.72 -9.64
CA ARG A 758 22.03 -22.81 -8.72
C ARG A 758 20.84 -23.75 -8.56
N ARG A 759 21.16 -25.01 -8.29
CA ARG A 759 20.18 -26.06 -7.95
C ARG A 759 20.31 -26.56 -6.51
N ALA A 760 21.43 -26.27 -5.83
CA ALA A 760 21.68 -26.72 -4.47
C ALA A 760 22.28 -25.61 -3.59
N HIS A 761 21.87 -25.60 -2.32
CA HIS A 761 22.36 -24.65 -1.30
C HIS A 761 23.81 -24.92 -0.87
N ARG A 762 24.17 -26.20 -0.65
CA ARG A 762 25.52 -26.64 -0.27
C ARG A 762 25.86 -27.96 -0.99
N PRO A 763 27.13 -28.21 -1.33
CA PRO A 763 27.58 -29.47 -1.89
C PRO A 763 27.58 -30.58 -0.83
N ALA A 764 27.47 -31.84 -1.24
CA ALA A 764 27.46 -33.00 -0.36
C ALA A 764 28.74 -33.11 0.51
N CYS A 765 29.88 -32.61 0.01
CA CYS A 765 31.13 -32.59 0.78
C CYS A 765 31.05 -31.72 2.05
N TYR A 766 30.14 -30.75 2.11
CA TYR A 766 29.95 -29.89 3.29
C TYR A 766 29.32 -30.64 4.47
N THR A 767 28.41 -31.57 4.21
CA THR A 767 27.71 -32.34 5.26
C THR A 767 28.25 -33.75 5.44
N ALA A 768 29.26 -34.15 4.65
CA ALA A 768 29.89 -35.46 4.75
C ALA A 768 30.67 -35.63 6.06
N GLU A 769 30.83 -36.87 6.51
CA GLU A 769 31.62 -37.21 7.70
C GLU A 769 33.01 -37.78 7.34
N GLY A 770 33.96 -37.67 8.28
CA GLY A 770 35.29 -38.26 8.15
C GLY A 770 36.12 -37.68 7.01
N LYS A 771 36.77 -38.54 6.20
CA LYS A 771 37.73 -38.12 5.16
C LYS A 771 37.09 -37.42 3.94
N GLN A 772 35.77 -37.47 3.81
CA GLN A 772 35.03 -36.84 2.70
C GLN A 772 34.50 -35.44 3.05
N HIS A 773 34.58 -35.03 4.32
CA HIS A 773 34.16 -33.71 4.77
C HIS A 773 35.11 -32.61 4.29
N LEU A 774 34.60 -31.64 3.53
CA LEU A 774 35.29 -30.40 3.14
C LEU A 774 34.41 -29.21 3.51
N LEU A 775 34.94 -28.25 4.29
CA LEU A 775 34.19 -27.09 4.75
C LEU A 775 34.19 -26.00 3.68
N ILE A 776 33.59 -26.32 2.53
CA ILE A 776 33.52 -25.46 1.34
C ILE A 776 32.04 -25.28 0.98
N SER A 777 31.58 -24.03 1.03
CA SER A 777 30.21 -23.66 0.70
C SER A 777 30.26 -22.56 -0.36
N PRO A 778 30.14 -22.90 -1.66
CA PRO A 778 30.35 -21.94 -2.73
C PRO A 778 29.43 -20.71 -2.61
N GLY A 779 30.01 -19.52 -2.58
CA GLY A 779 29.36 -18.24 -2.86
C GLY A 779 29.81 -17.68 -4.22
N ALA A 780 29.53 -16.40 -4.50
CA ALA A 780 29.78 -15.80 -5.80
C ALA A 780 31.25 -15.82 -6.23
N LEU A 781 32.19 -15.61 -5.29
CA LEU A 781 33.62 -15.69 -5.57
C LEU A 781 34.07 -17.13 -5.87
N ASP A 782 33.54 -18.12 -5.15
CA ASP A 782 33.81 -19.54 -5.41
C ASP A 782 33.25 -19.97 -6.77
N MET A 783 32.03 -19.51 -7.11
CA MET A 783 31.42 -19.73 -8.43
C MET A 783 32.20 -19.04 -9.56
N GLY A 784 32.86 -17.91 -9.26
CA GLY A 784 33.82 -17.24 -10.14
C GLY A 784 35.20 -17.92 -10.20
N GLY A 785 35.41 -18.97 -9.41
CA GLY A 785 36.56 -19.86 -9.47
C GLY A 785 37.59 -19.65 -8.37
N LEU A 786 37.36 -18.74 -7.42
CA LEU A 786 38.20 -18.56 -6.24
C LEU A 786 37.58 -19.27 -5.03
N LEU A 787 37.89 -20.55 -4.86
CA LEU A 787 37.37 -21.35 -3.75
C LEU A 787 38.02 -20.97 -2.42
N VAL A 788 37.23 -20.65 -1.41
CA VAL A 788 37.75 -20.25 -0.09
C VAL A 788 37.68 -21.42 0.90
N ALA A 789 38.85 -21.92 1.31
CA ALA A 789 38.99 -23.00 2.29
C ALA A 789 39.37 -22.44 3.67
N PRO A 790 38.52 -22.55 4.70
CA PRO A 790 38.85 -22.08 6.05
C PRO A 790 39.86 -22.97 6.77
N ARG A 791 39.96 -24.24 6.40
CA ARG A 791 40.87 -25.21 7.03
C ARG A 791 42.04 -25.51 6.09
N LEU A 792 43.26 -25.47 6.64
CA LEU A 792 44.46 -25.83 5.87
C LEU A 792 44.37 -27.26 5.32
N GLU A 793 43.78 -28.18 6.07
CA GLU A 793 43.55 -29.56 5.59
C GLU A 793 42.65 -29.64 4.35
N ASP A 794 41.63 -28.78 4.22
CA ASP A 794 40.73 -28.77 3.06
C ASP A 794 41.43 -28.14 1.85
N PHE A 795 42.22 -27.10 2.09
CA PHE A 795 43.08 -26.45 1.10
C PHE A 795 44.10 -27.44 0.49
N GLU A 796 44.65 -28.34 1.30
CA GLU A 796 45.58 -29.38 0.85
C GLU A 796 44.87 -30.55 0.15
N LYS A 797 43.69 -30.95 0.64
CA LYS A 797 42.92 -32.10 0.10
C LYS A 797 42.22 -31.81 -1.23
N ILE A 798 41.94 -30.55 -1.55
CA ILE A 798 41.18 -30.20 -2.75
C ILE A 798 42.03 -30.39 -4.02
N THR A 799 41.49 -31.11 -4.99
CA THR A 799 42.11 -31.32 -6.31
C THR A 799 41.30 -30.58 -7.37
N PRO A 800 41.87 -30.31 -8.57
CA PRO A 800 41.11 -29.65 -9.64
C PRO A 800 39.80 -30.36 -9.98
N ALA A 801 39.84 -31.69 -10.11
CA ALA A 801 38.65 -32.51 -10.37
C ALA A 801 37.58 -32.40 -9.26
N LYS A 802 38.00 -32.37 -7.98
CA LYS A 802 37.07 -32.19 -6.85
C LYS A 802 36.46 -30.78 -6.83
N ALA A 803 37.25 -29.75 -7.10
CA ALA A 803 36.75 -28.38 -7.17
C ALA A 803 35.71 -28.22 -8.29
N GLN A 804 35.98 -28.76 -9.48
CA GLN A 804 35.01 -28.77 -10.58
C GLN A 804 33.74 -29.55 -10.22
N ALA A 805 33.87 -30.70 -9.56
CA ALA A 805 32.74 -31.50 -9.13
C ALA A 805 31.84 -30.72 -8.14
N ILE A 806 32.44 -30.01 -7.16
CA ILE A 806 31.72 -29.16 -6.20
C ILE A 806 30.92 -28.07 -6.93
N LEU A 807 31.54 -27.36 -7.88
CA LEU A 807 30.86 -26.29 -8.63
C LEU A 807 29.72 -26.85 -9.50
N ARG A 808 29.92 -28.00 -10.17
CA ARG A 808 28.88 -28.67 -10.98
C ARG A 808 27.75 -29.29 -10.16
N GLU A 809 28.03 -29.67 -8.92
CA GLU A 809 27.01 -30.13 -7.99
C GLU A 809 26.06 -28.99 -7.62
N VAL A 810 26.62 -27.82 -7.33
CA VAL A 810 25.90 -26.63 -6.89
C VAL A 810 25.19 -25.91 -8.06
N ALA A 811 25.87 -25.77 -9.20
CA ALA A 811 25.33 -25.13 -10.39
C ALA A 811 24.26 -26.00 -11.07
N ILE A 812 23.46 -25.35 -11.91
CA ILE A 812 22.55 -26.04 -12.83
C ILE A 812 23.30 -26.95 -13.82
N THR A 813 22.58 -27.93 -14.39
CA THR A 813 23.16 -28.80 -15.43
C THR A 813 23.16 -28.12 -16.81
N PRO A 814 23.98 -28.56 -17.78
CA PRO A 814 23.91 -28.07 -19.16
C PRO A 814 22.52 -28.24 -19.79
N GLY A 815 21.79 -29.29 -19.41
CA GLY A 815 20.41 -29.51 -19.86
C GLY A 815 19.45 -28.42 -19.35
N ASP A 816 19.61 -28.01 -18.09
CA ASP A 816 18.80 -26.93 -17.51
C ASP A 816 19.18 -25.57 -18.11
N ALA A 817 20.47 -25.33 -18.36
CA ALA A 817 20.92 -24.14 -19.06
C ALA A 817 20.30 -24.02 -20.46
N ASN A 818 20.14 -25.13 -21.19
CA ASN A 818 19.44 -25.15 -22.48
C ASN A 818 17.95 -24.85 -22.35
N LYS A 819 17.29 -25.31 -21.27
CA LYS A 819 15.88 -24.96 -21.02
C LYS A 819 15.72 -23.46 -20.74
N ILE A 820 16.63 -22.89 -19.94
CA ILE A 820 16.63 -21.45 -19.63
C ILE A 820 16.91 -20.64 -20.91
N ALA A 821 17.90 -21.02 -21.73
CA ALA A 821 18.18 -20.35 -23.00
C ALA A 821 16.96 -20.38 -23.95
N LYS A 822 16.22 -21.49 -23.99
CA LYS A 822 14.95 -21.55 -24.74
C LYS A 822 13.90 -20.59 -24.17
N ARG A 823 13.77 -20.50 -22.84
CA ARG A 823 12.87 -19.56 -22.15
C ARG A 823 13.20 -18.09 -22.42
N LEU A 824 14.44 -17.77 -22.78
CA LEU A 824 14.85 -16.40 -23.17
C LEU A 824 14.35 -16.00 -24.57
N HIS A 825 14.22 -16.96 -25.49
CA HIS A 825 13.90 -16.79 -26.92
C HIS A 825 12.47 -17.05 -27.30
N SER A 826 11.85 -18.00 -26.62
CA SER A 826 10.45 -17.82 -26.41
C SER A 826 10.39 -16.46 -25.71
N ALA A 827 10.05 -15.39 -26.44
CA ALA A 827 8.96 -14.54 -25.97
C ALA A 827 8.01 -15.60 -25.50
N PRO A 828 7.91 -15.83 -24.20
CA PRO A 828 7.27 -17.06 -23.88
C PRO A 828 5.87 -16.93 -24.49
N ASN A 829 5.10 -18.01 -24.61
CA ASN A 829 3.66 -17.77 -24.48
C ASN A 829 3.40 -17.37 -23.01
N ASN A 830 4.04 -16.25 -22.66
CA ASN A 830 4.11 -15.45 -21.50
C ASN A 830 4.42 -14.02 -22.03
N GLU A 831 3.60 -12.97 -21.98
CA GLU A 831 2.29 -12.75 -21.37
C GLU A 831 2.03 -13.43 -20.01
N ASN A 832 3.01 -14.03 -19.31
CA ASN A 832 2.80 -14.94 -18.16
C ASN A 832 4.08 -15.22 -17.31
N ALA A 833 5.23 -14.55 -17.53
CA ALA A 833 6.46 -14.70 -16.73
C ALA A 833 7.25 -13.39 -16.62
N THR A 834 7.46 -12.65 -17.71
CA THR A 834 7.69 -11.19 -17.64
C THR A 834 6.40 -10.44 -17.24
N GLU A 835 5.25 -11.12 -17.27
CA GLU A 835 3.99 -10.72 -16.63
C GLU A 835 3.66 -11.55 -15.38
N ARG A 836 4.67 -12.16 -14.72
CA ARG A 836 4.56 -12.53 -13.30
C ARG A 836 5.41 -11.65 -12.37
N ALA A 837 5.89 -10.52 -12.87
CA ALA A 837 5.29 -9.31 -12.36
C ALA A 837 4.05 -9.10 -13.23
N VAL A 838 2.89 -9.66 -12.83
CA VAL A 838 1.64 -9.07 -13.33
C VAL A 838 1.86 -7.61 -13.05
N LYS A 839 1.88 -6.75 -14.07
CA LYS A 839 1.84 -5.32 -13.80
C LYS A 839 0.52 -5.18 -13.07
N LEU A 840 0.63 -5.19 -11.76
CA LEU A 840 -0.47 -5.26 -10.83
C LEU A 840 -1.37 -4.14 -11.29
N PRO A 841 -2.59 -4.46 -11.76
CA PRO A 841 -3.39 -3.48 -12.49
C PRO A 841 -3.52 -2.24 -11.63
N GLU A 842 -3.50 -1.07 -12.26
CA GLU A 842 -3.57 0.19 -11.51
C GLU A 842 -4.90 0.20 -10.74
N ALA A 843 -4.89 0.76 -9.53
CA ALA A 843 -6.06 0.77 -8.64
C ALA A 843 -7.33 1.38 -9.30
N ASP A 844 -7.14 2.18 -10.36
CA ASP A 844 -8.19 2.87 -11.12
C ASP A 844 -8.61 2.14 -12.43
N SER A 845 -8.29 0.85 -12.57
CA SER A 845 -8.66 0.08 -13.77
C SER A 845 -10.19 -0.06 -13.94
N GLU A 846 -10.65 -0.19 -15.19
CA GLU A 846 -12.06 -0.42 -15.53
C GLU A 846 -12.34 -1.92 -15.74
N VAL A 847 -13.60 -2.32 -15.55
CA VAL A 847 -14.12 -3.66 -15.82
C VAL A 847 -15.32 -3.57 -16.78
N ALA A 848 -15.37 -4.47 -17.77
CA ALA A 848 -16.49 -4.63 -18.69
C ALA A 848 -17.44 -5.74 -18.19
N VAL A 849 -18.64 -5.35 -17.75
CA VAL A 849 -19.65 -6.24 -17.18
C VAL A 849 -20.78 -6.52 -18.17
N GLY A 850 -20.99 -7.78 -18.56
CA GLY A 850 -22.11 -8.19 -19.41
C GLY A 850 -23.43 -8.25 -18.63
N ILE A 851 -24.43 -7.46 -19.03
CA ILE A 851 -25.70 -7.31 -18.30
C ILE A 851 -26.83 -8.15 -18.89
N MET A 852 -27.17 -7.96 -20.18
CA MET A 852 -28.32 -8.63 -20.80
C MET A 852 -28.18 -8.76 -22.32
N LYS A 853 -28.92 -9.70 -22.91
CA LYS A 853 -29.07 -9.88 -24.36
C LYS A 853 -30.51 -9.63 -24.80
N ALA A 854 -30.71 -8.86 -25.88
CA ALA A 854 -32.03 -8.61 -26.47
C ALA A 854 -31.94 -8.31 -27.98
N GLU A 855 -33.05 -8.46 -28.72
CA GLU A 855 -33.10 -8.06 -30.15
C GLU A 855 -33.23 -6.54 -30.33
N THR A 856 -33.88 -5.88 -29.36
CA THR A 856 -34.05 -4.43 -29.28
C THR A 856 -33.85 -4.01 -27.83
N LEU A 857 -33.09 -2.94 -27.60
CA LEU A 857 -32.85 -2.36 -26.28
C LEU A 857 -33.38 -0.93 -26.23
N GLU A 858 -34.18 -0.64 -25.22
CA GLU A 858 -34.64 0.70 -24.85
C GLU A 858 -34.04 1.08 -23.50
N PHE A 859 -33.37 2.23 -23.43
CA PHE A 859 -32.65 2.67 -22.24
C PHE A 859 -32.64 4.19 -22.12
N SER A 860 -32.47 4.70 -20.91
CA SER A 860 -32.38 6.14 -20.64
C SER A 860 -30.96 6.52 -20.25
N LEU A 861 -30.41 7.55 -20.87
CA LEU A 861 -29.15 8.18 -20.47
C LEU A 861 -29.46 9.33 -19.51
N ASN A 862 -29.27 9.12 -18.20
CA ASN A 862 -29.59 10.11 -17.16
C ASN A 862 -28.33 10.92 -16.83
N GLY A 863 -28.02 11.82 -17.76
CA GLY A 863 -26.76 12.56 -17.80
C GLY A 863 -26.36 12.83 -19.24
N LEU A 864 -25.22 13.49 -19.44
CA LEU A 864 -24.73 13.80 -20.77
C LEU A 864 -23.72 12.74 -21.20
N TYR A 865 -24.02 11.99 -22.27
CA TYR A 865 -23.14 10.96 -22.80
C TYR A 865 -22.59 11.38 -24.17
N SER A 866 -21.40 10.91 -24.51
CA SER A 866 -20.83 11.01 -25.84
C SER A 866 -20.91 9.66 -26.56
N ALA A 867 -21.44 9.67 -27.78
CA ALA A 867 -21.42 8.53 -28.69
C ALA A 867 -21.06 9.00 -30.10
N LYS A 868 -19.98 8.44 -30.67
CA LYS A 868 -19.47 8.79 -32.03
C LYS A 868 -19.30 10.31 -32.26
N GLY A 869 -18.84 11.04 -31.24
CA GLY A 869 -18.59 12.48 -31.30
C GLY A 869 -19.84 13.35 -31.13
N GLN A 870 -21.03 12.77 -30.96
CA GLN A 870 -22.26 13.50 -30.63
C GLN A 870 -22.55 13.40 -29.13
N LYS A 871 -23.06 14.49 -28.56
CA LYS A 871 -23.54 14.53 -27.18
C LYS A 871 -25.02 14.16 -27.15
N VAL A 872 -25.38 13.16 -26.37
CA VAL A 872 -26.71 12.55 -26.32
C VAL A 872 -27.13 12.29 -24.88
N SER A 873 -28.43 12.44 -24.61
CA SER A 873 -29.04 12.26 -23.29
C SER A 873 -30.50 11.82 -23.44
N GLY A 874 -31.11 11.32 -22.38
CA GLY A 874 -32.52 10.88 -22.39
C GLY A 874 -32.72 9.51 -23.05
N LEU A 875 -33.96 9.23 -23.46
CA LEU A 875 -34.37 7.92 -23.96
C LEU A 875 -33.72 7.59 -25.32
N GLN A 876 -33.13 6.41 -25.41
CA GLN A 876 -32.49 5.84 -26.59
C GLN A 876 -33.12 4.49 -26.94
N LYS A 877 -33.11 4.18 -28.24
CA LYS A 877 -33.56 2.88 -28.77
C LYS A 877 -32.56 2.37 -29.79
N VAL A 878 -32.18 1.11 -29.66
CA VAL A 878 -31.19 0.44 -30.50
C VAL A 878 -31.70 -0.96 -30.85
N CYS A 879 -31.56 -1.39 -32.10
CA CYS A 879 -31.97 -2.72 -32.56
C CYS A 879 -30.90 -3.40 -33.45
N VAL A 880 -30.99 -4.72 -33.58
CA VAL A 880 -30.15 -5.47 -34.54
C VAL A 880 -30.73 -5.34 -35.95
N LYS A 881 -29.89 -4.98 -36.92
CA LYS A 881 -30.25 -4.97 -38.35
C LYS A 881 -29.04 -5.35 -39.19
N GLU A 882 -29.21 -6.25 -40.16
CA GLU A 882 -28.12 -6.68 -41.07
C GLU A 882 -26.83 -7.15 -40.35
N GLY A 883 -26.95 -7.68 -39.13
CA GLY A 883 -25.80 -8.11 -38.32
C GLY A 883 -25.00 -6.96 -37.69
N GLY A 884 -25.51 -5.72 -37.69
CA GLY A 884 -24.96 -4.54 -37.03
C GLY A 884 -25.94 -3.88 -36.04
N VAL A 885 -25.41 -2.98 -35.22
CA VAL A 885 -26.14 -2.18 -34.22
C VAL A 885 -26.73 -0.96 -34.92
N GLU A 886 -28.05 -0.90 -35.10
CA GLU A 886 -28.74 0.26 -35.68
C GLU A 886 -29.09 1.28 -34.59
N TRP A 887 -28.60 2.51 -34.74
CA TRP A 887 -28.93 3.64 -33.86
C TRP A 887 -29.08 4.93 -34.68
N ASN A 888 -30.19 5.64 -34.50
CA ASN A 888 -30.54 6.87 -35.24
C ASN A 888 -30.44 6.72 -36.77
N GLY A 889 -30.84 5.57 -37.31
CA GLY A 889 -30.83 5.27 -38.75
C GLY A 889 -29.46 4.95 -39.36
N ASN A 890 -28.41 4.84 -38.53
CA ASN A 890 -27.07 4.46 -38.95
C ASN A 890 -26.71 3.08 -38.38
N LEU A 891 -25.93 2.31 -39.16
CA LEU A 891 -25.49 0.97 -38.79
C LEU A 891 -24.04 0.99 -38.26
N TYR A 892 -23.82 0.40 -37.09
CA TYR A 892 -22.52 0.36 -36.43
C TYR A 892 -22.09 -1.09 -36.13
N SER A 893 -20.79 -1.38 -36.15
CA SER A 893 -20.25 -2.65 -35.68
C SER A 893 -20.31 -2.79 -34.15
N GLU A 894 -20.06 -1.67 -33.45
CA GLU A 894 -20.25 -1.51 -32.01
C GLU A 894 -20.59 -0.05 -31.70
N LEU A 895 -21.35 0.15 -30.63
CA LEU A 895 -21.77 1.47 -30.17
C LEU A 895 -21.45 1.63 -28.68
N CYS A 896 -20.73 2.68 -28.32
CA CYS A 896 -20.38 2.99 -26.94
C CYS A 896 -20.89 4.37 -26.57
N PHE A 897 -21.59 4.46 -25.45
CA PHE A 897 -22.04 5.67 -24.81
C PHE A 897 -21.18 5.92 -23.59
N THR A 898 -20.28 6.91 -23.68
CA THR A 898 -19.37 7.28 -22.58
C THR A 898 -19.95 8.46 -21.80
N PRO A 899 -20.06 8.40 -20.47
CA PRO A 899 -20.58 9.51 -19.69
C PRO A 899 -19.60 10.70 -19.71
N SER A 900 -20.12 11.92 -19.58
CA SER A 900 -19.29 13.13 -19.50
C SER A 900 -18.72 13.34 -18.08
N THR A 901 -19.37 12.76 -17.07
CA THR A 901 -18.98 12.84 -15.66
C THR A 901 -19.11 11.49 -14.97
N CYS A 902 -18.37 11.26 -13.89
CA CYS A 902 -18.44 9.99 -13.14
C CYS A 902 -19.76 9.77 -12.37
N THR A 903 -20.58 10.82 -12.20
CA THR A 903 -21.90 10.73 -11.54
C THR A 903 -23.03 10.40 -12.49
N ASP A 904 -22.82 10.53 -13.81
CA ASP A 904 -23.83 10.19 -14.80
C ASP A 904 -24.12 8.68 -14.75
N PHE A 905 -25.36 8.30 -15.03
CA PHE A 905 -25.78 6.91 -15.03
C PHE A 905 -26.79 6.65 -16.14
N PHE A 906 -26.86 5.41 -16.62
CA PHE A 906 -27.86 4.98 -17.59
C PHE A 906 -28.79 3.97 -16.96
N THR A 907 -30.01 3.86 -17.48
CA THR A 907 -31.03 2.93 -16.96
C THR A 907 -31.48 2.00 -18.07
N LEU A 908 -31.31 0.70 -17.84
CA LEU A 908 -31.84 -0.37 -18.68
C LEU A 908 -33.22 -0.79 -18.15
N ASN A 909 -34.16 -0.99 -19.07
CA ASN A 909 -35.46 -1.55 -18.74
C ASN A 909 -35.43 -3.07 -18.92
N GLU A 910 -36.17 -3.79 -18.08
CA GLU A 910 -36.34 -5.25 -18.16
C GLU A 910 -35.05 -6.10 -18.02
N VAL A 911 -34.14 -5.70 -17.13
CA VAL A 911 -32.95 -6.49 -16.80
C VAL A 911 -33.36 -7.75 -16.03
N PRO A 912 -33.08 -8.96 -16.54
CA PRO A 912 -33.38 -10.21 -15.85
C PRO A 912 -32.42 -10.39 -14.65
N ILE A 913 -32.97 -10.64 -13.46
CA ILE A 913 -32.22 -11.01 -12.25
C ILE A 913 -32.59 -12.41 -11.79
N GLY A 914 -31.64 -13.13 -11.19
CA GLY A 914 -31.84 -14.48 -10.67
C GLY A 914 -32.01 -15.54 -11.76
N ILE A 915 -31.24 -15.44 -12.84
CA ILE A 915 -31.40 -16.28 -14.04
C ILE A 915 -31.17 -17.75 -13.65
N GLY A 916 -32.18 -18.61 -13.88
CA GLY A 916 -32.12 -20.02 -13.52
C GLY A 916 -32.42 -20.36 -12.05
N PHE A 917 -32.83 -19.39 -11.24
CA PHE A 917 -33.34 -19.61 -9.88
C PHE A 917 -34.86 -19.41 -9.79
N HIS A 918 -35.48 -19.94 -8.73
CA HIS A 918 -36.94 -19.90 -8.53
C HIS A 918 -37.53 -18.49 -8.34
N TRP A 919 -36.69 -17.46 -8.20
CA TRP A 919 -37.10 -16.06 -8.00
C TRP A 919 -36.79 -15.14 -9.20
N GLN A 920 -36.46 -15.72 -10.36
CA GLN A 920 -36.13 -14.96 -11.58
C GLN A 920 -37.20 -13.93 -11.92
N ARG A 921 -36.81 -12.67 -12.15
CA ARG A 921 -37.72 -11.57 -12.53
C ARG A 921 -37.03 -10.51 -13.37
N ASN A 922 -37.79 -9.69 -14.09
CA ASN A 922 -37.26 -8.54 -14.83
C ASN A 922 -37.43 -7.27 -14.00
N CYS A 923 -36.38 -6.46 -13.88
CA CYS A 923 -36.41 -5.22 -13.12
C CYS A 923 -35.71 -4.08 -13.87
N ARG A 924 -36.05 -2.85 -13.52
CA ARG A 924 -35.38 -1.65 -14.04
C ARG A 924 -34.10 -1.43 -13.22
N GLN A 925 -32.95 -1.37 -13.87
CA GLN A 925 -31.66 -1.16 -13.19
C GLN A 925 -30.90 0.02 -13.78
N SER A 926 -30.25 0.78 -12.90
CA SER A 926 -29.42 1.92 -13.25
C SER A 926 -27.95 1.61 -13.01
N PHE A 927 -27.05 2.07 -13.87
CA PHE A 927 -25.63 1.76 -13.81
C PHE A 927 -24.79 3.02 -14.05
N HIS A 928 -23.72 3.19 -13.27
CA HIS A 928 -22.69 4.19 -13.55
C HIS A 928 -21.77 3.71 -14.67
N GLY A 929 -20.98 4.63 -15.24
CA GLY A 929 -20.00 4.31 -16.28
C GLY A 929 -20.59 4.29 -17.69
N ALA A 930 -19.84 3.72 -18.62
CA ALA A 930 -20.21 3.67 -20.03
C ALA A 930 -21.10 2.46 -20.36
N LEU A 931 -21.99 2.62 -21.34
CA LEU A 931 -22.78 1.55 -21.93
C LEU A 931 -22.23 1.22 -23.32
N LYS A 932 -21.71 0.01 -23.49
CA LYS A 932 -21.25 -0.54 -24.76
C LYS A 932 -22.25 -1.58 -25.26
N LEU A 933 -22.64 -1.47 -26.53
CA LEU A 933 -23.55 -2.36 -27.23
C LEU A 933 -22.80 -3.04 -28.38
N ILE A 934 -22.83 -4.37 -28.38
CA ILE A 934 -22.18 -5.24 -29.38
C ILE A 934 -23.13 -6.38 -29.77
N ILE A 935 -22.82 -7.10 -30.85
CA ILE A 935 -23.62 -8.23 -31.31
C ILE A 935 -22.95 -9.54 -30.93
N GLU A 936 -23.73 -10.41 -30.29
CA GLU A 936 -23.35 -11.78 -29.97
C GLU A 936 -24.51 -12.71 -30.32
N ASP A 937 -24.25 -13.77 -31.08
CA ASP A 937 -25.26 -14.74 -31.55
C ASP A 937 -26.49 -14.10 -32.22
N GLY A 938 -26.28 -13.00 -32.95
CA GLY A 938 -27.36 -12.27 -33.63
C GLY A 938 -28.25 -11.42 -32.73
N ARG A 939 -27.90 -11.22 -31.46
CA ARG A 939 -28.63 -10.36 -30.49
C ARG A 939 -27.73 -9.22 -29.99
N LEU A 940 -28.33 -8.09 -29.56
CA LEU A 940 -27.61 -7.02 -28.85
C LEU A 940 -27.23 -7.50 -27.46
N LEU A 941 -25.96 -7.36 -27.13
CA LEU A 941 -25.42 -7.56 -25.80
C LEU A 941 -25.09 -6.19 -25.19
N ALA A 942 -25.70 -5.91 -24.04
CA ALA A 942 -25.42 -4.72 -23.24
C ALA A 942 -24.26 -5.00 -22.28
N VAL A 943 -23.19 -4.20 -22.39
CA VAL A 943 -21.97 -4.29 -21.57
C VAL A 943 -21.76 -2.96 -20.86
N ASN A 944 -21.61 -2.98 -19.55
CA ASN A 944 -21.28 -1.80 -18.76
C ASN A 944 -19.78 -1.72 -18.49
N ILE A 945 -19.14 -0.63 -18.87
CA ILE A 945 -17.73 -0.35 -18.56
C ILE A 945 -17.69 0.62 -17.39
N ILE A 946 -17.12 0.19 -16.26
CA ILE A 946 -17.15 0.93 -15.00
C ILE A 946 -15.81 0.78 -14.27
N ALA A 947 -15.41 1.77 -13.46
CA ALA A 947 -14.24 1.65 -12.59
C ALA A 947 -14.44 0.51 -11.57
N ILE A 948 -13.39 -0.28 -11.31
CA ILE A 948 -13.48 -1.45 -10.44
C ILE A 948 -13.94 -1.07 -9.03
N GLU A 949 -13.48 0.07 -8.48
CA GLU A 949 -13.90 0.49 -7.14
C GLU A 949 -15.41 0.77 -7.07
N ASP A 950 -16.02 1.36 -8.13
CA ASP A 950 -17.47 1.56 -8.19
C ASP A 950 -18.24 0.25 -8.42
N TYR A 951 -17.66 -0.67 -9.21
CA TYR A 951 -18.18 -2.03 -9.38
C TYR A 951 -18.24 -2.78 -8.04
N LEU A 952 -17.19 -2.70 -7.22
CA LEU A 952 -17.11 -3.40 -5.93
C LEU A 952 -18.17 -2.90 -4.94
N VAL A 953 -18.48 -1.61 -4.94
CA VAL A 953 -19.56 -1.07 -4.09
C VAL A 953 -20.90 -1.72 -4.44
N SER A 954 -21.20 -1.90 -5.73
CA SER A 954 -22.41 -2.58 -6.18
C SER A 954 -22.38 -4.08 -5.88
N VAL A 955 -21.25 -4.75 -6.11
CA VAL A 955 -21.08 -6.18 -5.85
C VAL A 955 -21.30 -6.50 -4.38
N ILE A 956 -20.61 -5.80 -3.48
CA ILE A 956 -20.72 -6.07 -2.04
C ILE A 956 -22.16 -5.80 -1.57
N SER A 957 -22.79 -4.72 -2.04
CA SER A 957 -24.18 -4.40 -1.70
C SER A 957 -25.20 -5.41 -2.25
N SER A 958 -24.83 -6.18 -3.27
CA SER A 958 -25.67 -7.21 -3.88
C SER A 958 -25.43 -8.60 -3.28
N GLU A 959 -24.19 -8.89 -2.86
CA GLU A 959 -23.77 -10.15 -2.24
C GLU A 959 -24.09 -10.22 -0.73
N MET A 960 -24.07 -9.08 -0.04
CA MET A 960 -24.30 -9.00 1.41
C MET A 960 -24.96 -7.68 1.83
N LYS A 961 -25.55 -7.68 3.03
CA LYS A 961 -26.11 -6.45 3.61
C LYS A 961 -25.00 -5.54 4.12
N ALA A 962 -25.15 -4.24 3.90
CA ALA A 962 -24.20 -3.23 4.37
C ALA A 962 -24.11 -3.09 5.90
N THR A 963 -25.09 -3.62 6.65
CA THR A 963 -25.07 -3.65 8.13
C THR A 963 -24.07 -4.65 8.69
N SER A 964 -23.44 -5.47 7.84
CA SER A 964 -22.35 -6.37 8.22
C SER A 964 -21.18 -5.63 8.88
N SER A 965 -20.43 -6.36 9.72
CA SER A 965 -19.25 -5.82 10.40
C SER A 965 -18.24 -5.19 9.43
N PRO A 966 -17.61 -4.04 9.76
CA PRO A 966 -16.60 -3.40 8.91
C PRO A 966 -15.46 -4.34 8.50
N GLN A 967 -15.05 -5.27 9.37
CA GLN A 967 -13.97 -6.22 9.06
C GLN A 967 -14.41 -7.22 7.97
N LEU A 968 -15.67 -7.67 8.01
CA LEU A 968 -16.23 -8.56 6.98
C LEU A 968 -16.36 -7.82 5.64
N LEU A 969 -16.87 -6.57 5.66
CA LEU A 969 -16.99 -5.74 4.45
C LEU A 969 -15.61 -5.51 3.79
N ARG A 970 -14.57 -5.25 4.60
CA ARG A 970 -13.18 -5.09 4.12
C ARG A 970 -12.62 -6.40 3.55
N ALA A 971 -12.81 -7.52 4.24
CA ALA A 971 -12.40 -8.83 3.72
C ALA A 971 -13.09 -9.13 2.38
N HIS A 972 -14.40 -8.85 2.29
CA HIS A 972 -15.17 -9.06 1.06
C HIS A 972 -14.71 -8.14 -0.08
N ALA A 973 -14.39 -6.87 0.21
CA ALA A 973 -13.85 -5.96 -0.79
C ALA A 973 -12.53 -6.48 -1.38
N VAL A 974 -11.60 -6.96 -0.54
CA VAL A 974 -10.32 -7.50 -1.00
C VAL A 974 -10.49 -8.76 -1.86
N ILE A 975 -11.34 -9.72 -1.46
CA ILE A 975 -11.57 -10.94 -2.25
C ILE A 975 -12.32 -10.64 -3.54
N SER A 976 -13.31 -9.74 -3.52
CA SER A 976 -14.03 -9.38 -4.74
C SER A 976 -13.11 -8.67 -5.73
N ARG A 977 -12.25 -7.75 -5.25
CA ARG A 977 -11.23 -7.06 -6.04
C ARG A 977 -10.21 -8.02 -6.64
N SER A 978 -9.67 -8.91 -5.82
CA SER A 978 -8.67 -9.89 -6.27
C SER A 978 -9.25 -10.83 -7.33
N TRP A 979 -10.50 -11.25 -7.13
CA TRP A 979 -11.19 -12.14 -8.06
C TRP A 979 -11.45 -11.47 -9.40
N VAL A 980 -11.98 -10.23 -9.43
CA VAL A 980 -12.30 -9.54 -10.69
C VAL A 980 -11.02 -9.24 -11.48
N TYR A 981 -9.95 -8.80 -10.81
CA TYR A 981 -8.66 -8.62 -11.48
C TYR A 981 -8.11 -9.93 -12.05
N ASN A 982 -8.30 -11.05 -11.35
CA ASN A 982 -7.88 -12.36 -11.85
C ASN A 982 -8.69 -12.77 -13.09
N GLN A 983 -9.98 -12.44 -13.19
CA GLN A 983 -10.77 -12.67 -14.41
C GLN A 983 -10.30 -11.79 -15.57
N ILE A 984 -10.05 -10.50 -15.33
CA ILE A 984 -9.54 -9.57 -16.33
C ILE A 984 -8.20 -10.08 -16.90
N ILE A 985 -7.23 -10.41 -16.03
CA ILE A 985 -5.92 -10.92 -16.45
C ILE A 985 -6.05 -12.23 -17.22
N ARG A 986 -6.85 -13.18 -16.74
CA ARG A 986 -7.07 -14.47 -17.41
C ARG A 986 -7.64 -14.30 -18.82
N ARG A 987 -8.58 -13.37 -18.99
CA ARG A 987 -9.19 -13.06 -20.29
C ARG A 987 -8.21 -12.36 -21.23
N HIS A 988 -7.47 -11.37 -20.74
CA HIS A 988 -6.46 -10.68 -21.55
C HIS A 988 -5.36 -11.62 -22.04
N ASN A 989 -4.99 -12.61 -21.22
CA ASN A 989 -3.93 -13.58 -21.51
C ASN A 989 -4.46 -14.87 -22.19
N ALA A 990 -5.76 -14.96 -22.47
CA ALA A 990 -6.35 -16.12 -23.15
C ALA A 990 -6.10 -16.04 -24.68
N PRO A 991 -5.61 -17.12 -25.33
CA PRO A 991 -5.46 -17.14 -26.79
C PRO A 991 -6.81 -16.91 -27.47
N ARG A 992 -6.88 -15.97 -28.43
CA ARG A 992 -8.12 -15.55 -29.13
C ARG A 992 -8.93 -16.66 -29.86
N HIS A 993 -8.54 -17.93 -29.78
CA HIS A 993 -9.21 -19.05 -30.47
C HIS A 993 -9.21 -20.41 -29.74
N THR A 994 -9.11 -20.46 -28.40
CA THR A 994 -9.29 -21.73 -27.68
C THR A 994 -10.66 -21.82 -27.03
N ASN A 995 -11.65 -22.38 -27.74
CA ASN A 995 -12.82 -22.99 -27.10
C ASN A 995 -12.34 -24.22 -26.31
N SER A 996 -11.84 -23.99 -25.09
CA SER A 996 -11.61 -25.08 -24.14
C SER A 996 -12.98 -25.56 -23.69
N PHE A 997 -13.44 -26.69 -24.22
CA PHE A 997 -14.72 -27.28 -23.82
C PHE A 997 -14.66 -27.69 -22.34
N SER A 998 -15.41 -26.99 -21.48
CA SER A 998 -15.61 -27.26 -20.03
C SER A 998 -16.44 -28.54 -19.76
N PHE A 999 -16.45 -29.48 -20.72
CA PHE A 999 -17.44 -30.54 -20.82
C PHE A 999 -16.85 -31.80 -21.42
N VAL A 1000 -16.91 -32.90 -20.67
CA VAL A 1000 -16.55 -34.25 -21.13
C VAL A 1000 -17.79 -35.14 -21.04
N ARG A 1001 -18.28 -35.60 -22.20
CA ARG A 1001 -19.39 -36.58 -22.30
C ARG A 1001 -18.88 -37.87 -22.90
N HIS A 1002 -19.01 -38.97 -22.14
CA HIS A 1002 -18.89 -40.33 -22.65
C HIS A 1002 -20.27 -40.99 -22.62
N GLN A 1003 -20.39 -42.22 -23.15
CA GLN A 1003 -21.68 -42.93 -23.20
C GLN A 1003 -22.38 -42.88 -21.82
N ASP A 1004 -21.73 -43.25 -20.72
CA ASP A 1004 -22.37 -43.33 -19.40
C ASP A 1004 -21.87 -42.28 -18.37
N SER A 1005 -21.28 -41.16 -18.84
CA SER A 1005 -20.81 -40.11 -17.93
C SER A 1005 -20.92 -38.69 -18.49
N ILE A 1006 -21.34 -37.76 -17.64
CA ILE A 1006 -21.40 -36.31 -17.89
C ILE A 1006 -20.56 -35.61 -16.82
N VAL A 1007 -19.40 -35.07 -17.19
CA VAL A 1007 -18.57 -34.24 -16.30
C VAL A 1007 -18.52 -32.83 -16.86
N LYS A 1008 -19.09 -31.88 -16.15
CA LYS A 1008 -19.23 -30.49 -16.60
C LYS A 1008 -18.84 -29.51 -15.49
N TRP A 1009 -17.98 -28.55 -15.81
CA TRP A 1009 -17.70 -27.41 -14.93
C TRP A 1009 -17.83 -26.10 -15.72
N TYR A 1010 -17.82 -24.99 -15.02
CA TYR A 1010 -18.01 -23.66 -15.60
C TYR A 1010 -16.84 -22.77 -15.17
N ASN A 1011 -16.03 -22.29 -16.12
CA ASN A 1011 -14.87 -21.43 -15.87
C ASN A 1011 -15.12 -20.04 -16.44
N GLY A 1012 -14.43 -19.01 -15.91
CA GLY A 1012 -14.53 -17.61 -16.36
C GLY A 1012 -14.15 -17.32 -17.82
N ASN A 1013 -13.79 -18.33 -18.62
CA ASN A 1013 -13.56 -18.21 -20.07
C ASN A 1013 -14.85 -18.33 -20.90
N ASP A 1014 -16.03 -18.41 -20.26
CA ASP A 1014 -17.33 -18.45 -20.96
C ASP A 1014 -17.67 -17.12 -21.67
N HIS A 1015 -16.94 -16.03 -21.38
CA HIS A 1015 -17.19 -14.70 -21.93
C HIS A 1015 -16.05 -14.27 -22.86
N VAL A 1016 -16.32 -14.22 -24.17
CA VAL A 1016 -15.34 -13.76 -25.18
C VAL A 1016 -15.43 -12.25 -25.40
N LEU A 1017 -16.55 -11.61 -25.06
CA LEU A 1017 -16.82 -10.21 -25.40
C LEU A 1017 -16.79 -9.21 -24.22
N PHE A 1018 -16.72 -9.68 -22.97
CA PHE A 1018 -16.66 -8.86 -21.74
C PHE A 1018 -15.94 -9.62 -20.61
N ASP A 1019 -15.58 -8.93 -19.52
CA ASP A 1019 -14.69 -9.46 -18.48
C ASP A 1019 -15.43 -10.35 -17.47
N VAL A 1020 -16.61 -9.91 -17.01
CA VAL A 1020 -17.46 -10.64 -16.05
C VAL A 1020 -18.94 -10.44 -16.36
N CYS A 1021 -19.83 -11.36 -15.98
CA CYS A 1021 -21.28 -11.13 -16.10
C CYS A 1021 -21.90 -10.58 -14.81
N ALA A 1022 -23.09 -9.98 -14.93
CA ALA A 1022 -23.84 -9.40 -13.81
C ALA A 1022 -24.60 -10.43 -12.93
N ASP A 1023 -24.50 -11.72 -13.26
CA ASP A 1023 -25.28 -12.81 -12.68
C ASP A 1023 -24.48 -13.64 -11.65
N ASP A 1024 -25.15 -14.56 -10.95
CA ASP A 1024 -24.60 -15.48 -9.93
C ASP A 1024 -23.47 -16.38 -10.47
N HIS A 1025 -23.30 -16.45 -11.79
CA HIS A 1025 -22.18 -17.15 -12.44
C HIS A 1025 -20.82 -16.49 -12.16
N CYS A 1026 -20.77 -15.17 -12.03
CA CYS A 1026 -19.56 -14.39 -11.77
C CYS A 1026 -19.58 -13.77 -10.37
N GLN A 1027 -20.18 -12.58 -10.25
CA GLN A 1027 -20.45 -11.86 -9.01
C GLN A 1027 -21.74 -11.07 -9.23
N ARG A 1028 -22.63 -11.04 -8.24
CA ARG A 1028 -23.90 -10.31 -8.34
C ARG A 1028 -23.64 -8.82 -8.53
N TYR A 1029 -24.01 -8.26 -9.68
CA TYR A 1029 -23.85 -6.85 -9.98
C TYR A 1029 -25.18 -6.26 -10.44
N GLN A 1030 -25.85 -5.51 -9.57
CA GLN A 1030 -27.19 -4.95 -9.83
C GLN A 1030 -27.19 -3.43 -10.07
N GLY A 1031 -26.00 -2.84 -10.27
CA GLY A 1031 -25.83 -1.40 -10.49
C GLY A 1031 -26.13 -0.56 -9.25
N ILE A 1032 -26.76 0.59 -9.47
CA ILE A 1032 -27.17 1.57 -8.46
C ILE A 1032 -28.48 1.11 -7.82
N GLY A 1033 -28.39 0.27 -6.78
CA GLY A 1033 -29.51 -0.06 -5.91
C GLY A 1033 -29.93 1.13 -5.02
N GLN A 1034 -31.17 1.12 -4.50
CA GLN A 1034 -31.60 2.07 -3.48
C GLN A 1034 -30.67 1.96 -2.26
N ALA A 1035 -29.91 3.03 -2.00
CA ALA A 1035 -28.88 3.21 -0.98
C ALA A 1035 -27.53 2.52 -1.27
N VAL A 1036 -26.63 3.24 -1.94
CA VAL A 1036 -25.19 3.08 -1.71
C VAL A 1036 -24.96 3.44 -0.24
N LEU A 1037 -24.89 2.41 0.62
CA LEU A 1037 -24.76 2.61 2.05
C LEU A 1037 -23.31 3.03 2.36
N PRO A 1038 -23.08 4.14 3.07
CA PRO A 1038 -21.74 4.72 3.29
C PRO A 1038 -20.71 3.72 3.81
N GLN A 1039 -21.15 2.73 4.59
CA GLN A 1039 -20.29 1.69 5.19
C GLN A 1039 -19.61 0.80 4.14
N VAL A 1040 -20.31 0.44 3.05
CA VAL A 1040 -19.73 -0.37 1.96
C VAL A 1040 -18.71 0.44 1.18
N ALA A 1041 -19.06 1.70 0.85
CA ALA A 1041 -18.15 2.61 0.18
C ALA A 1041 -16.89 2.88 1.03
N GLU A 1042 -17.05 3.03 2.35
CA GLU A 1042 -15.94 3.17 3.29
C GLU A 1042 -15.06 1.91 3.34
N ALA A 1043 -15.64 0.71 3.34
CA ALA A 1043 -14.88 -0.54 3.34
C ALA A 1043 -14.10 -0.76 2.04
N VAL A 1044 -14.73 -0.47 0.89
CA VAL A 1044 -14.07 -0.50 -0.43
C VAL A 1044 -12.92 0.50 -0.47
N GLN A 1045 -13.16 1.75 -0.03
CA GLN A 1045 -12.15 2.79 0.01
C GLN A 1045 -11.02 2.51 1.01
N ALA A 1046 -11.33 1.96 2.19
CA ALA A 1046 -10.33 1.59 3.20
C ALA A 1046 -9.41 0.44 2.76
N THR A 1047 -9.88 -0.36 1.79
CA THR A 1047 -9.12 -1.46 1.17
C THR A 1047 -8.76 -1.15 -0.27
N ARG A 1048 -8.81 0.13 -0.70
CA ARG A 1048 -8.56 0.52 -2.09
C ARG A 1048 -7.22 -0.02 -2.56
N GLY A 1049 -7.24 -0.69 -3.71
CA GLY A 1049 -6.06 -1.33 -4.27
C GLY A 1049 -5.50 -2.50 -3.45
N GLN A 1050 -6.12 -2.94 -2.36
CA GLN A 1050 -5.68 -4.14 -1.64
C GLN A 1050 -6.22 -5.40 -2.32
N ILE A 1051 -5.32 -6.32 -2.61
CA ILE A 1051 -5.55 -7.61 -3.24
C ILE A 1051 -4.84 -8.72 -2.47
N LEU A 1052 -5.22 -9.97 -2.71
CA LEU A 1052 -4.50 -11.15 -2.23
C LEU A 1052 -3.54 -11.67 -3.31
N THR A 1053 -2.29 -11.84 -2.93
CA THR A 1053 -1.27 -12.47 -3.77
C THR A 1053 -0.69 -13.70 -3.09
N PHE A 1054 -0.25 -14.68 -3.88
CA PHE A 1054 0.50 -15.84 -3.41
C PHE A 1054 1.75 -15.95 -4.27
N GLU A 1055 2.92 -15.93 -3.65
CA GLU A 1055 4.23 -15.90 -4.35
C GLU A 1055 4.35 -14.76 -5.38
N GLY A 1056 3.73 -13.60 -5.09
CA GLY A 1056 3.73 -12.43 -5.96
C GLY A 1056 2.74 -12.49 -7.14
N ALA A 1057 1.98 -13.58 -7.30
CA ALA A 1057 0.92 -13.70 -8.28
C ALA A 1057 -0.45 -13.45 -7.64
N LEU A 1058 -1.37 -12.82 -8.38
CA LEU A 1058 -2.74 -12.58 -7.91
C LEU A 1058 -3.47 -13.89 -7.60
N CYS A 1059 -4.16 -13.96 -6.46
CA CYS A 1059 -4.94 -15.13 -6.06
C CYS A 1059 -6.31 -15.20 -6.77
N ASP A 1060 -6.76 -16.41 -7.11
CA ASP A 1060 -8.19 -16.70 -7.37
C ASP A 1060 -8.93 -16.78 -6.03
N THR A 1061 -9.67 -15.74 -5.67
CA THR A 1061 -10.27 -15.58 -4.33
C THR A 1061 -11.75 -15.92 -4.32
N ARG A 1062 -12.08 -17.21 -4.53
CA ARG A 1062 -13.47 -17.71 -4.48
C ARG A 1062 -14.01 -17.70 -3.06
N PHE A 1063 -15.32 -17.58 -2.93
CA PHE A 1063 -16.01 -17.58 -1.65
C PHE A 1063 -17.37 -18.26 -1.75
N SER A 1064 -17.91 -18.73 -0.63
CA SER A 1064 -19.23 -19.36 -0.55
C SER A 1064 -19.96 -19.00 0.74
N LYS A 1065 -21.28 -19.17 0.76
CA LYS A 1065 -22.13 -18.83 1.92
C LYS A 1065 -21.73 -19.59 3.18
N CYS A 1066 -21.64 -20.92 3.10
CA CYS A 1066 -21.29 -21.78 4.23
C CYS A 1066 -20.46 -22.98 3.77
N CYS A 1067 -19.26 -23.18 4.33
CA CYS A 1067 -18.41 -24.31 3.96
C CYS A 1067 -18.91 -25.65 4.53
N GLY A 1068 -19.66 -25.64 5.64
CA GLY A 1068 -20.13 -26.85 6.34
C GLY A 1068 -19.13 -27.38 7.39
N GLY A 1069 -18.13 -26.58 7.75
CA GLY A 1069 -17.09 -26.87 8.73
C GLY A 1069 -15.70 -27.09 8.11
N VAL A 1070 -15.62 -27.40 6.82
CA VAL A 1070 -14.34 -27.57 6.09
C VAL A 1070 -14.48 -26.93 4.72
N SER A 1071 -13.52 -26.09 4.33
CA SER A 1071 -13.47 -25.56 2.95
C SER A 1071 -13.03 -26.63 1.95
N GLU A 1072 -13.41 -26.47 0.69
CA GLU A 1072 -13.17 -27.46 -0.36
C GLU A 1072 -11.99 -27.08 -1.25
N SER A 1073 -11.41 -28.07 -1.93
CA SER A 1073 -10.38 -27.88 -2.95
C SER A 1073 -10.96 -27.41 -4.29
N TYR A 1074 -10.22 -26.56 -5.01
CA TYR A 1074 -10.63 -26.01 -6.31
C TYR A 1074 -11.01 -27.09 -7.36
N ASP A 1075 -10.20 -28.15 -7.47
CA ASP A 1075 -10.36 -29.25 -8.43
C ASP A 1075 -11.64 -30.07 -8.26
N THR A 1076 -12.25 -30.04 -7.08
CA THR A 1076 -13.53 -30.71 -6.80
C THR A 1076 -14.69 -30.04 -7.58
N CYS A 1077 -14.61 -28.72 -7.75
CA CYS A 1077 -15.65 -27.92 -8.36
C CYS A 1077 -15.33 -27.55 -9.82
N TRP A 1078 -14.05 -27.43 -10.19
CA TRP A 1078 -13.61 -26.95 -11.49
C TRP A 1078 -12.57 -27.88 -12.15
N GLU A 1079 -11.77 -27.37 -13.08
CA GLU A 1079 -10.69 -28.14 -13.72
C GLU A 1079 -9.71 -28.74 -12.71
N GLU A 1080 -9.02 -29.82 -13.10
CA GLU A 1080 -8.06 -30.56 -12.26
C GLU A 1080 -6.76 -29.75 -12.03
N GLN A 1081 -6.90 -28.60 -11.37
CA GLN A 1081 -5.84 -27.68 -11.00
C GLN A 1081 -5.89 -27.44 -9.50
N THR A 1082 -4.71 -27.42 -8.88
CA THR A 1082 -4.56 -27.14 -7.45
C THR A 1082 -3.93 -25.77 -7.25
N PHE A 1083 -4.44 -25.03 -6.26
CA PHE A 1083 -3.91 -23.75 -5.82
C PHE A 1083 -3.59 -23.85 -4.32
N PRO A 1084 -2.34 -23.65 -3.88
CA PRO A 1084 -1.97 -23.79 -2.47
C PRO A 1084 -2.82 -22.92 -1.53
N TYR A 1085 -3.17 -21.71 -1.96
CA TYR A 1085 -4.02 -20.77 -1.22
C TYR A 1085 -5.53 -21.10 -1.28
N LEU A 1086 -5.96 -22.11 -2.04
CA LEU A 1086 -7.31 -22.68 -2.01
C LEU A 1086 -7.27 -24.13 -1.51
N SER A 1087 -6.37 -24.41 -0.57
CA SER A 1087 -6.33 -25.69 0.13
C SER A 1087 -7.48 -25.80 1.13
N PRO A 1088 -7.97 -27.02 1.42
CA PRO A 1088 -9.02 -27.24 2.41
C PRO A 1088 -8.54 -26.83 3.80
N VAL A 1089 -9.36 -26.03 4.49
CA VAL A 1089 -9.10 -25.48 5.82
C VAL A 1089 -10.24 -25.87 6.75
N ARG A 1090 -9.88 -26.24 7.97
CA ARG A 1090 -10.83 -26.42 9.06
C ARG A 1090 -11.33 -25.05 9.52
N ASP A 1091 -12.65 -24.86 9.45
CA ASP A 1091 -13.32 -23.61 9.85
C ASP A 1091 -13.48 -23.53 11.37
N ASP A 1092 -12.37 -23.55 12.11
CA ASP A 1092 -12.32 -23.47 13.58
C ASP A 1092 -11.14 -22.63 14.08
N GLN A 1093 -11.15 -22.30 15.37
CA GLN A 1093 -10.09 -21.53 16.02
C GLN A 1093 -8.82 -22.36 16.28
N THR A 1094 -8.99 -23.66 16.54
CA THR A 1094 -7.94 -24.55 17.03
C THR A 1094 -7.15 -25.26 15.93
N HIS A 1095 -7.55 -25.11 14.66
CA HIS A 1095 -6.98 -25.83 13.52
C HIS A 1095 -6.85 -27.33 13.79
N THR A 1096 -7.91 -27.93 14.37
CA THR A 1096 -7.94 -29.38 14.64
C THR A 1096 -7.68 -30.18 13.37
N ASP A 1097 -7.01 -31.33 13.53
CA ASP A 1097 -6.72 -32.23 12.41
C ASP A 1097 -8.00 -32.55 11.62
N LEU A 1098 -7.92 -32.37 10.31
CA LEU A 1098 -9.01 -32.66 9.39
C LEU A 1098 -9.18 -34.17 9.23
N PRO A 1099 -10.39 -34.74 9.42
CA PRO A 1099 -10.66 -36.10 9.00
C PRO A 1099 -10.53 -36.20 7.47
N ASP A 1100 -10.12 -37.36 6.97
CA ASP A 1100 -10.03 -37.61 5.53
C ASP A 1100 -11.44 -37.80 4.94
N LEU A 1101 -12.08 -36.69 4.58
CA LEU A 1101 -13.44 -36.67 4.01
C LEU A 1101 -13.50 -37.21 2.56
N THR A 1102 -12.36 -37.62 1.98
CA THR A 1102 -12.38 -38.37 0.72
C THR A 1102 -12.83 -39.83 0.93
N ASN A 1103 -12.76 -40.31 2.18
CA ASN A 1103 -13.30 -41.60 2.61
C ASN A 1103 -14.81 -41.48 2.94
N GLU A 1104 -15.63 -42.35 2.36
CA GLU A 1104 -17.09 -42.31 2.52
C GLU A 1104 -17.57 -42.51 3.96
N GLU A 1105 -16.96 -43.41 4.74
CA GLU A 1105 -17.38 -43.67 6.13
C GLU A 1105 -17.08 -42.47 7.04
N GLU A 1106 -15.94 -41.81 6.84
CA GLU A 1106 -15.57 -40.60 7.60
C GLU A 1106 -16.40 -39.40 7.16
N ALA A 1107 -16.67 -39.26 5.85
CA ALA A 1107 -17.59 -38.24 5.34
C ALA A 1107 -19.00 -38.41 5.89
N GLU A 1108 -19.50 -39.63 6.01
CA GLU A 1108 -20.80 -39.92 6.60
C GLU A 1108 -20.85 -39.53 8.08
N LYS A 1109 -19.87 -39.94 8.88
CA LYS A 1109 -19.77 -39.52 10.29
C LYS A 1109 -19.72 -38.00 10.41
N TRP A 1110 -18.95 -37.34 9.55
CA TRP A 1110 -18.80 -35.88 9.55
C TRP A 1110 -20.10 -35.15 9.24
N ILE A 1111 -20.77 -35.53 8.14
CA ILE A 1111 -22.00 -34.89 7.67
C ILE A 1111 -23.16 -35.14 8.65
N ARG A 1112 -23.22 -36.31 9.29
CA ARG A 1112 -24.23 -36.62 10.31
C ARG A 1112 -23.93 -36.02 11.69
N SER A 1113 -22.74 -35.48 11.90
CA SER A 1113 -22.35 -34.78 13.12
C SER A 1113 -22.40 -33.25 12.94
N ALA A 1114 -22.31 -32.50 14.04
CA ALA A 1114 -22.30 -31.03 14.03
C ALA A 1114 -21.08 -30.50 14.82
N PRO A 1115 -19.85 -30.66 14.30
CA PRO A 1115 -18.64 -30.29 15.01
C PRO A 1115 -18.54 -28.76 15.20
N PRO A 1116 -17.93 -28.27 16.30
CA PRO A 1116 -17.73 -26.85 16.52
C PRO A 1116 -17.02 -26.21 15.32
N SER A 1117 -17.60 -25.18 14.72
CA SER A 1117 -17.05 -24.49 13.55
C SER A 1117 -17.49 -23.03 13.59
N PHE A 1118 -16.75 -22.09 13.01
CA PHE A 1118 -17.18 -20.69 12.94
C PHE A 1118 -18.51 -20.57 12.19
N CYS A 1119 -18.69 -21.28 11.07
CA CYS A 1119 -19.94 -21.26 10.31
C CYS A 1119 -21.11 -22.03 10.97
N HIS A 1120 -20.87 -22.70 12.10
CA HIS A 1120 -21.92 -23.33 12.90
C HIS A 1120 -22.44 -22.34 13.94
N THR A 1121 -23.25 -21.38 13.49
CA THR A 1121 -23.86 -20.36 14.36
C THR A 1121 -25.37 -20.48 14.41
N THR A 1122 -25.94 -20.21 15.58
CA THR A 1122 -27.40 -20.08 15.81
C THR A 1122 -27.82 -18.64 16.09
N ASP A 1123 -26.88 -17.70 15.98
CA ASP A 1123 -27.09 -16.27 16.20
C ASP A 1123 -27.93 -15.65 15.07
N LYS A 1124 -29.22 -15.43 15.34
CA LYS A 1124 -30.16 -14.90 14.36
C LYS A 1124 -29.86 -13.45 13.96
N GLU A 1125 -29.33 -12.65 14.88
CA GLU A 1125 -29.00 -11.24 14.59
C GLU A 1125 -27.82 -11.18 13.61
N LEU A 1126 -26.77 -11.96 13.87
CA LEU A 1126 -25.62 -12.06 12.96
C LEU A 1126 -26.02 -12.60 11.58
N LEU A 1127 -26.88 -13.62 11.52
CA LEU A 1127 -27.34 -14.16 10.23
C LEU A 1127 -28.17 -13.16 9.44
N GLN A 1128 -28.98 -12.34 10.12
CA GLN A 1128 -29.75 -11.25 9.51
C GLN A 1128 -28.87 -10.10 9.02
N GLU A 1129 -27.69 -9.92 9.58
CA GLU A 1129 -26.71 -8.90 9.16
C GLU A 1129 -25.87 -9.31 7.95
N VAL A 1130 -25.72 -10.62 7.72
CA VAL A 1130 -24.84 -11.18 6.68
C VAL A 1130 -25.62 -11.64 5.44
N LEU A 1131 -26.78 -12.27 5.66
CA LEU A 1131 -27.63 -12.80 4.58
C LEU A 1131 -28.66 -11.75 4.13
N ASN A 1132 -28.94 -11.71 2.83
CA ASN A 1132 -30.03 -10.90 2.29
C ASN A 1132 -31.40 -11.42 2.77
N ASP A 1133 -32.44 -10.57 2.74
CA ASP A 1133 -33.74 -10.87 3.37
C ASP A 1133 -34.38 -12.19 2.90
N TYR A 1134 -34.21 -12.52 1.62
CA TYR A 1134 -34.71 -13.78 1.03
C TYR A 1134 -33.89 -15.02 1.43
N ASP A 1135 -32.63 -14.86 1.80
CA ASP A 1135 -31.75 -15.95 2.25
C ASP A 1135 -31.97 -16.27 3.75
N CYS A 1136 -32.51 -15.33 4.52
CA CYS A 1136 -32.80 -15.47 5.95
C CYS A 1136 -33.92 -16.48 6.27
N GLU A 1137 -34.71 -16.91 5.27
CA GLU A 1137 -35.76 -17.92 5.44
C GLU A 1137 -35.18 -19.34 5.66
N THR A 1138 -33.92 -19.57 5.26
CA THR A 1138 -33.23 -20.85 5.45
C THR A 1138 -32.43 -20.84 6.75
N THR A 1139 -32.80 -21.67 7.73
CA THR A 1139 -32.12 -21.74 9.05
C THR A 1139 -31.20 -22.96 9.22
N ASP A 1140 -31.35 -23.98 8.38
CA ASP A 1140 -30.64 -25.27 8.50
C ASP A 1140 -29.53 -25.46 7.44
N PHE A 1141 -28.81 -24.41 7.04
CA PHE A 1141 -27.80 -24.51 5.97
C PHE A 1141 -26.48 -25.16 6.42
N TYR A 1142 -26.13 -25.13 7.72
CA TYR A 1142 -24.92 -25.79 8.23
C TYR A 1142 -25.05 -27.32 8.11
N ARG A 1143 -26.25 -27.84 8.40
CA ARG A 1143 -26.68 -29.23 8.19
C ARG A 1143 -28.13 -29.26 7.71
N TRP A 1144 -28.35 -29.61 6.45
CA TRP A 1144 -29.67 -29.61 5.81
C TRP A 1144 -30.16 -31.04 5.54
N THR A 1145 -31.47 -31.20 5.40
CA THR A 1145 -32.07 -32.47 4.97
C THR A 1145 -33.18 -32.21 3.95
N VAL A 1146 -33.20 -32.98 2.88
CA VAL A 1146 -34.24 -32.96 1.85
C VAL A 1146 -34.66 -34.39 1.51
N SER A 1147 -35.86 -34.59 0.99
CA SER A 1147 -36.33 -35.92 0.62
C SER A 1147 -37.15 -35.87 -0.67
N PHE A 1148 -36.88 -36.81 -1.57
CA PHE A 1148 -37.46 -36.86 -2.92
C PHE A 1148 -37.84 -38.28 -3.29
N THR A 1149 -38.82 -38.45 -4.18
CA THR A 1149 -39.16 -39.76 -4.73
C THR A 1149 -38.25 -40.14 -5.90
N PRO A 1150 -38.07 -41.44 -6.19
CA PRO A 1150 -37.39 -41.89 -7.41
C PRO A 1150 -37.90 -41.25 -8.71
N GLU A 1151 -39.21 -41.00 -8.78
CA GLU A 1151 -39.87 -40.44 -9.96
C GLU A 1151 -39.57 -38.95 -10.14
N GLU A 1152 -39.45 -38.18 -9.04
CA GLU A 1152 -39.06 -36.77 -9.06
C GLU A 1152 -37.61 -36.60 -9.55
N VAL A 1153 -36.69 -37.40 -9.00
CA VAL A 1153 -35.27 -37.37 -9.40
C VAL A 1153 -35.12 -37.72 -10.87
N HIS A 1154 -35.87 -38.73 -11.34
CA HIS A 1154 -35.90 -39.09 -12.76
C HIS A 1154 -36.37 -37.92 -13.64
N ALA A 1155 -37.48 -37.27 -13.28
CA ALA A 1155 -38.05 -36.16 -14.05
C ALA A 1155 -37.06 -35.00 -14.20
N TRP A 1156 -36.34 -34.62 -13.13
CA TRP A 1156 -35.34 -33.55 -13.20
C TRP A 1156 -34.14 -33.90 -14.07
N ILE A 1157 -33.66 -35.15 -14.00
CA ILE A 1157 -32.55 -35.61 -14.85
C ILE A 1157 -32.96 -35.58 -16.32
N LEU A 1158 -34.15 -36.09 -16.65
CA LEU A 1158 -34.66 -36.10 -18.02
C LEU A 1158 -34.81 -34.68 -18.56
N GLU A 1159 -35.42 -33.78 -17.80
CA GLU A 1159 -35.60 -32.36 -18.17
C GLU A 1159 -34.26 -31.64 -18.39
N LYS A 1160 -33.29 -31.84 -17.49
CA LYS A 1160 -32.08 -31.02 -17.42
C LYS A 1160 -30.88 -31.56 -18.20
N SER A 1161 -30.87 -32.87 -18.49
CA SER A 1161 -29.78 -33.54 -19.22
C SER A 1161 -30.23 -34.23 -20.51
N GLY A 1162 -31.53 -34.49 -20.66
CA GLY A 1162 -32.09 -35.27 -21.75
C GLY A 1162 -31.84 -36.78 -21.64
N GLU A 1163 -31.36 -37.28 -20.49
CA GLU A 1163 -31.06 -38.70 -20.27
C GLU A 1163 -32.25 -39.45 -19.67
N GLU A 1164 -32.70 -40.50 -20.36
CA GLU A 1164 -33.76 -41.42 -19.92
C GLU A 1164 -33.13 -42.59 -19.15
N LEU A 1165 -33.32 -42.62 -17.83
CA LEU A 1165 -32.75 -43.65 -16.95
C LEU A 1165 -33.80 -44.66 -16.43
N GLY A 1166 -35.09 -44.41 -16.66
CA GLY A 1166 -36.17 -45.09 -15.96
C GLY A 1166 -36.20 -44.79 -14.45
N ARG A 1167 -36.87 -45.65 -13.67
CA ARG A 1167 -37.05 -45.44 -12.22
C ARG A 1167 -35.72 -45.48 -11.49
N ILE A 1168 -35.40 -44.44 -10.72
CA ILE A 1168 -34.14 -44.36 -9.97
C ILE A 1168 -34.14 -45.33 -8.79
N THR A 1169 -33.14 -46.20 -8.74
CA THR A 1169 -32.99 -47.25 -7.73
C THR A 1169 -31.86 -46.97 -6.74
N ASP A 1170 -30.84 -46.22 -7.15
CA ASP A 1170 -29.74 -45.87 -6.26
C ASP A 1170 -29.04 -44.55 -6.65
N LEU A 1171 -28.44 -43.92 -5.64
CA LEU A 1171 -27.56 -42.76 -5.78
C LEU A 1171 -26.27 -43.08 -5.02
N ILE A 1172 -25.20 -43.37 -5.76
CA ILE A 1172 -23.96 -43.91 -5.22
C ILE A 1172 -22.85 -42.86 -5.31
N PRO A 1173 -22.37 -42.32 -4.18
CA PRO A 1173 -21.12 -41.56 -4.10
C PRO A 1173 -19.96 -42.32 -4.74
N VAL A 1174 -19.27 -41.70 -5.71
CA VAL A 1174 -18.11 -42.33 -6.38
C VAL A 1174 -16.80 -41.67 -5.95
N LYS A 1175 -16.77 -40.33 -5.88
CA LYS A 1175 -15.58 -39.57 -5.48
C LYS A 1175 -15.99 -38.31 -4.73
N ARG A 1176 -15.30 -38.02 -3.62
CA ARG A 1176 -15.42 -36.81 -2.82
C ARG A 1176 -14.14 -35.97 -2.85
N GLY A 1177 -14.31 -34.67 -2.66
CA GLY A 1177 -13.25 -33.73 -2.34
C GLY A 1177 -12.89 -33.76 -0.85
N ALA A 1178 -11.89 -32.96 -0.49
CA ALA A 1178 -11.34 -32.87 0.86
C ALA A 1178 -12.30 -32.18 1.86
N GLY A 1179 -13.25 -31.38 1.38
CA GLY A 1179 -14.35 -30.80 2.15
C GLY A 1179 -15.59 -31.69 2.20
N GLY A 1180 -15.52 -32.92 1.67
CA GLY A 1180 -16.61 -33.90 1.65
C GLY A 1180 -17.65 -33.69 0.54
N ARG A 1181 -17.45 -32.72 -0.36
CA ARG A 1181 -18.35 -32.49 -1.51
C ARG A 1181 -18.14 -33.57 -2.56
N LEU A 1182 -19.23 -34.09 -3.12
CA LEU A 1182 -19.15 -35.04 -4.22
C LEU A 1182 -18.60 -34.36 -5.47
N SER A 1183 -17.53 -34.93 -6.02
CA SER A 1183 -16.97 -34.58 -7.33
C SER A 1183 -17.44 -35.56 -8.41
N LEU A 1184 -17.89 -36.77 -8.03
CA LEU A 1184 -18.52 -37.76 -8.91
C LEU A 1184 -19.64 -38.50 -8.16
N LEU A 1185 -20.81 -38.58 -8.79
CA LEU A 1185 -21.99 -39.31 -8.31
C LEU A 1185 -22.49 -40.25 -9.42
N LYS A 1186 -22.76 -41.51 -9.07
CA LYS A 1186 -23.37 -42.49 -9.97
C LYS A 1186 -24.85 -42.64 -9.66
N ILE A 1187 -25.69 -42.37 -10.65
CA ILE A 1187 -27.15 -42.43 -10.57
C ILE A 1187 -27.62 -43.71 -11.30
N VAL A 1188 -28.22 -44.64 -10.56
CA VAL A 1188 -28.62 -45.96 -11.08
C VAL A 1188 -30.12 -45.97 -11.34
N GLY A 1189 -30.53 -45.99 -12.60
CA GLY A 1189 -31.91 -46.20 -13.02
C GLY A 1189 -32.19 -47.65 -13.43
N SER A 1190 -33.45 -47.99 -13.60
CA SER A 1190 -33.90 -49.33 -14.01
C SER A 1190 -33.47 -49.72 -15.43
N GLU A 1191 -33.23 -48.73 -16.30
CA GLU A 1191 -32.85 -48.96 -17.70
C GLU A 1191 -31.36 -48.70 -17.94
N ARG A 1192 -30.81 -47.67 -17.28
CA ARG A 1192 -29.44 -47.21 -17.49
C ARG A 1192 -28.86 -46.57 -16.24
N THR A 1193 -27.54 -46.48 -16.21
CA THR A 1193 -26.77 -45.75 -15.18
C THR A 1193 -26.06 -44.55 -15.78
N LEU A 1194 -26.04 -43.42 -15.06
CA LEU A 1194 -25.35 -42.20 -15.44
C LEU A 1194 -24.38 -41.76 -14.33
N THR A 1195 -23.13 -41.49 -14.68
CA THR A 1195 -22.16 -40.88 -13.74
C THR A 1195 -22.06 -39.38 -14.01
N VAL A 1196 -22.39 -38.56 -13.01
CA VAL A 1196 -22.36 -37.10 -13.09
C VAL A 1196 -21.15 -36.59 -12.31
N GLY A 1197 -20.40 -35.65 -12.88
CA GLY A 1197 -19.22 -35.07 -12.23
C GLY A 1197 -19.27 -33.57 -12.05
N LYS A 1198 -18.47 -33.12 -11.07
CA LYS A 1198 -18.29 -31.78 -10.51
C LYS A 1198 -19.50 -31.28 -9.71
N GLU A 1199 -19.20 -30.48 -8.68
CA GLU A 1199 -20.14 -30.14 -7.60
C GLU A 1199 -21.45 -29.51 -8.08
N LEU A 1200 -21.35 -28.52 -8.97
CA LEU A 1200 -22.51 -27.74 -9.39
C LEU A 1200 -23.51 -28.57 -10.22
N GLU A 1201 -23.02 -29.43 -11.11
CA GLU A 1201 -23.88 -30.24 -11.97
C GLU A 1201 -24.65 -31.29 -11.16
N ILE A 1202 -24.01 -31.89 -10.14
CA ILE A 1202 -24.66 -32.80 -9.19
C ILE A 1202 -25.81 -32.08 -8.48
N ARG A 1203 -25.59 -30.85 -8.01
CA ARG A 1203 -26.61 -30.05 -7.33
C ARG A 1203 -27.77 -29.66 -8.24
N ARG A 1204 -27.46 -29.36 -9.51
CA ARG A 1204 -28.44 -28.97 -10.54
C ARG A 1204 -29.35 -30.13 -10.94
N LEU A 1205 -28.81 -31.34 -11.10
CA LEU A 1205 -29.58 -32.50 -11.56
C LEU A 1205 -30.47 -33.13 -10.48
N LEU A 1206 -30.12 -32.97 -9.20
CA LEU A 1206 -30.86 -33.58 -8.07
C LEU A 1206 -31.85 -32.64 -7.37
N SER A 1207 -32.21 -31.52 -7.99
CA SER A 1207 -33.15 -30.54 -7.45
C SER A 1207 -33.83 -29.81 -8.61
N PRO A 1208 -35.07 -29.30 -8.46
CA PRO A 1208 -35.70 -28.46 -9.47
C PRO A 1208 -34.90 -27.16 -9.70
N THR A 1209 -34.23 -26.65 -8.68
CA THR A 1209 -33.28 -25.53 -8.80
C THR A 1209 -31.84 -26.05 -8.63
N HIS A 1210 -31.31 -25.97 -7.41
CA HIS A 1210 -30.01 -26.47 -6.99
C HIS A 1210 -30.09 -26.96 -5.55
N LEU A 1211 -29.43 -28.07 -5.22
CA LEU A 1211 -29.16 -28.42 -3.81
C LEU A 1211 -28.25 -27.37 -3.15
N TYR A 1212 -28.31 -27.25 -1.82
CA TYR A 1212 -27.47 -26.31 -1.06
C TYR A 1212 -25.97 -26.56 -1.30
N SER A 1213 -25.53 -27.81 -1.30
CA SER A 1213 -24.18 -28.26 -1.65
C SER A 1213 -24.20 -29.70 -2.21
N SER A 1214 -23.09 -30.21 -2.74
CA SER A 1214 -22.94 -31.66 -3.02
C SER A 1214 -22.34 -32.46 -1.86
N ALA A 1215 -22.11 -31.84 -0.69
CA ALA A 1215 -21.65 -32.53 0.50
C ALA A 1215 -22.84 -33.17 1.23
N PHE A 1216 -23.33 -34.30 0.72
CA PHE A 1216 -24.44 -35.04 1.32
C PHE A 1216 -24.21 -36.55 1.37
N VAL A 1217 -24.99 -37.22 2.20
CA VAL A 1217 -25.16 -38.67 2.26
C VAL A 1217 -26.58 -39.06 1.90
N VAL A 1218 -26.78 -40.31 1.45
CA VAL A 1218 -28.06 -40.80 0.90
C VAL A 1218 -28.61 -41.91 1.80
N ASP A 1219 -29.79 -41.67 2.37
CA ASP A 1219 -30.61 -42.68 3.04
C ASP A 1219 -31.73 -43.16 2.11
N LYS A 1220 -32.03 -44.46 2.13
CA LYS A 1220 -33.09 -45.09 1.33
C LYS A 1220 -34.25 -45.53 2.21
N GLU A 1221 -35.43 -44.96 2.00
CA GLU A 1221 -36.65 -45.31 2.74
C GLU A 1221 -37.51 -46.27 1.93
N TYR A 1222 -37.72 -47.47 2.47
CA TYR A 1222 -38.52 -48.53 1.84
C TYR A 1222 -39.89 -48.67 2.51
N GLU A 1223 -40.93 -48.85 1.71
CA GLU A 1223 -42.28 -49.20 2.18
C GLU A 1223 -42.77 -50.43 1.40
N ASN A 1224 -43.19 -51.48 2.12
CA ASN A 1224 -43.57 -52.78 1.53
C ASN A 1224 -42.51 -53.40 0.59
N GLY A 1225 -41.22 -53.14 0.84
CA GLY A 1225 -40.10 -53.64 0.02
C GLY A 1225 -39.79 -52.82 -1.23
N GLU A 1226 -40.54 -51.76 -1.51
CA GLU A 1226 -40.25 -50.82 -2.59
C GLU A 1226 -39.58 -49.54 -2.06
N LEU A 1227 -38.57 -49.05 -2.77
CA LEU A 1227 -37.97 -47.74 -2.49
C LEU A 1227 -39.01 -46.64 -2.74
N LYS A 1228 -39.36 -45.87 -1.71
CA LYS A 1228 -40.31 -44.75 -1.84
C LYS A 1228 -39.61 -43.40 -1.87
N ARG A 1229 -38.54 -43.22 -1.09
CA ARG A 1229 -37.85 -41.93 -0.97
C ARG A 1229 -36.35 -42.09 -0.82
N PHE A 1230 -35.61 -41.15 -1.42
CA PHE A 1230 -34.24 -40.83 -1.06
C PHE A 1230 -34.28 -39.67 -0.07
N LYS A 1231 -33.64 -39.83 1.08
CA LYS A 1231 -33.43 -38.77 2.06
C LYS A 1231 -31.96 -38.36 2.02
N LEU A 1232 -31.71 -37.13 1.61
CA LEU A 1232 -30.35 -36.57 1.57
C LEU A 1232 -30.12 -35.76 2.84
N THR A 1233 -29.07 -36.09 3.60
CA THR A 1233 -28.56 -35.26 4.69
C THR A 1233 -27.25 -34.64 4.24
N GLY A 1234 -27.16 -33.32 4.23
CA GLY A 1234 -26.01 -32.60 3.70
C GLY A 1234 -25.48 -31.49 4.58
N ALA A 1235 -24.35 -30.92 4.18
CA ALA A 1235 -23.58 -29.94 4.94
C ALA A 1235 -23.19 -28.73 4.07
N GLY A 1236 -23.33 -27.53 4.65
CA GLY A 1236 -22.93 -26.28 4.00
C GLY A 1236 -23.80 -25.84 2.82
N TRP A 1237 -23.48 -24.65 2.31
CA TRP A 1237 -24.20 -23.97 1.24
C TRP A 1237 -23.22 -23.29 0.27
N GLY A 1238 -23.20 -23.78 -0.97
CA GLY A 1238 -22.28 -23.37 -2.03
C GLY A 1238 -21.10 -24.34 -2.18
N HIS A 1239 -20.19 -23.97 -3.09
CA HIS A 1239 -19.07 -24.82 -3.49
C HIS A 1239 -18.01 -25.05 -2.39
N GLY A 1240 -18.00 -24.28 -1.32
CA GLY A 1240 -17.10 -24.47 -0.17
C GLY A 1240 -15.64 -24.08 -0.38
N VAL A 1241 -15.20 -23.85 -1.62
CA VAL A 1241 -13.84 -23.36 -1.94
C VAL A 1241 -13.61 -21.93 -1.45
N GLY A 1242 -12.49 -21.69 -0.77
CA GLY A 1242 -12.05 -20.37 -0.28
C GLY A 1242 -12.83 -19.85 0.93
N LEU A 1243 -13.17 -18.56 0.94
CA LEU A 1243 -13.77 -17.90 2.11
C LEU A 1243 -15.20 -18.35 2.38
N CYS A 1244 -15.48 -18.69 3.64
CA CYS A 1244 -16.82 -18.97 4.15
C CYS A 1244 -17.44 -17.67 4.70
N GLN A 1245 -18.48 -17.13 4.06
CA GLN A 1245 -19.06 -15.82 4.44
C GLN A 1245 -19.58 -15.82 5.89
N ILE A 1246 -20.32 -16.86 6.29
CA ILE A 1246 -20.86 -16.97 7.66
C ILE A 1246 -19.73 -17.19 8.68
N GLY A 1247 -18.73 -18.01 8.34
CA GLY A 1247 -17.58 -18.22 9.24
C GLY A 1247 -16.76 -16.94 9.42
N ALA A 1248 -16.49 -16.20 8.34
CA ALA A 1248 -15.84 -14.90 8.36
C ALA A 1248 -16.63 -13.87 9.18
N ALA A 1249 -17.96 -13.88 9.12
CA ALA A 1249 -18.81 -13.01 9.94
C ALA A 1249 -18.69 -13.31 11.43
N VAL A 1250 -18.67 -14.60 11.80
CA VAL A 1250 -18.46 -15.04 13.18
C VAL A 1250 -17.07 -14.65 13.66
N MET A 1251 -16.03 -14.84 12.85
CA MET A 1251 -14.67 -14.37 13.16
C MET A 1251 -14.64 -12.85 13.39
N ALA A 1252 -15.25 -12.07 12.50
CA ALA A 1252 -15.33 -10.62 12.66
C ALA A 1252 -16.03 -10.21 13.98
N LYS A 1253 -17.12 -10.91 14.35
CA LYS A 1253 -17.82 -10.70 15.63
C LYS A 1253 -16.96 -11.09 16.84
N GLN A 1254 -16.06 -12.05 16.69
CA GLN A 1254 -15.09 -12.47 17.72
C GLN A 1254 -13.84 -11.57 17.79
N GLY A 1255 -13.79 -10.48 17.01
CA GLY A 1255 -12.71 -9.49 17.07
C GLY A 1255 -11.54 -9.75 16.13
N TYR A 1256 -11.65 -10.73 15.24
CA TYR A 1256 -10.64 -10.94 14.18
C TYR A 1256 -10.70 -9.79 13.19
N ASP A 1257 -9.53 -9.28 12.80
CA ASP A 1257 -9.44 -8.29 11.73
C ASP A 1257 -9.57 -8.96 10.35
N TYR A 1258 -9.82 -8.15 9.31
CA TYR A 1258 -10.00 -8.66 7.96
C TYR A 1258 -8.76 -9.40 7.42
N ALA A 1259 -7.55 -9.03 7.81
CA ALA A 1259 -6.33 -9.70 7.36
C ALA A 1259 -6.21 -11.11 7.97
N GLN A 1260 -6.59 -11.28 9.24
CA GLN A 1260 -6.67 -12.57 9.90
C GLN A 1260 -7.75 -13.46 9.29
N ILE A 1261 -8.93 -12.89 8.97
CA ILE A 1261 -10.00 -13.61 8.27
C ILE A 1261 -9.50 -14.13 6.91
N LEU A 1262 -8.85 -13.26 6.12
CA LEU A 1262 -8.32 -13.64 4.81
C LEU A 1262 -7.19 -14.68 4.93
N SER A 1263 -6.27 -14.53 5.88
CA SER A 1263 -5.19 -15.48 6.11
C SER A 1263 -5.70 -16.85 6.58
N HIS A 1264 -6.85 -16.91 7.25
CA HIS A 1264 -7.48 -18.17 7.65
C HIS A 1264 -8.02 -18.93 6.43
N TYR A 1265 -8.77 -18.27 5.55
CA TYR A 1265 -9.40 -18.92 4.39
C TYR A 1265 -8.51 -19.06 3.16
N TYR A 1266 -7.45 -18.25 3.05
CA TYR A 1266 -6.49 -18.29 1.95
C TYR A 1266 -5.07 -18.49 2.50
N PRO A 1267 -4.73 -19.71 2.97
CA PRO A 1267 -3.49 -19.97 3.68
C PRO A 1267 -2.26 -19.66 2.80
N GLY A 1268 -1.30 -18.93 3.38
CA GLY A 1268 -0.06 -18.53 2.72
C GLY A 1268 -0.19 -17.37 1.72
N SER A 1269 -1.41 -16.85 1.51
CA SER A 1269 -1.59 -15.61 0.74
C SER A 1269 -1.12 -14.38 1.53
N GLN A 1270 -0.77 -13.31 0.82
CA GLN A 1270 -0.31 -12.03 1.36
C GLN A 1270 -1.23 -10.92 0.86
N LEU A 1271 -1.59 -10.02 1.77
CA LEU A 1271 -2.25 -8.77 1.41
C LEU A 1271 -1.24 -7.86 0.70
N THR A 1272 -1.53 -7.46 -0.54
CA THR A 1272 -0.68 -6.58 -1.34
C THR A 1272 -1.47 -5.37 -1.78
N THR A 1273 -0.88 -4.18 -1.72
CA THR A 1273 -1.50 -2.95 -2.23
C THR A 1273 -0.92 -2.62 -3.61
N LEU A 1274 -1.81 -2.47 -4.60
CA LEU A 1274 -1.49 -2.01 -5.95
C LEU A 1274 -0.87 -0.60 -5.88
N GLN A 1275 0.15 -0.31 -6.70
CA GLN A 1275 0.74 1.04 -6.76
C GLN A 1275 -0.27 2.02 -7.38
N GLU A 1276 -0.43 3.21 -6.79
CA GLU A 1276 -1.25 4.33 -7.32
C GLU A 1276 -0.67 4.95 -8.58
#